data_AF-A6RFB5-F1
#
_entry.id   AF-A6RFB5-F1
#
_cell.length_a   1.000
_cell.length_b   1.000
_cell.length_c   1.000
_cell.angle_alpha   90.00
_cell.angle_beta   90.00
_cell.angle_gamma   90.00
#
_symmetry.space_group_name_H-M   'P 1'
#
loop_
_entity.id
_entity.type
_entity.pdbx_description
1 polymer ?
#
loop_
_entity_poly.entity_id
_entity_poly.type
_entity_poly.pdbx_seq_one_letter_code
_entity_poly.pdbx_strand_id
1 'polypeptide(L)'
;MCQLLPTLPSWASALPCRTQAREWHPQAPNSKRASSCSPPWRQVPQGCSGAATPASTASTNGRSGGAYTNRSVNPVNTARWASTPQAGGDSEFHQQPGTDAVMDYLTNLSPPARCLIGGDINVRHDAFEPGAVNLHRGGELVQWASEHGMDFVGEIGVPTHAAGHVIDLTFSNVAFASTTVRQDLHCGSDHQSMITMLPTTPQTQPSDARIKITDSQLEPFADLVRGLMVDMPCPEGVGNVAQLDDLAQHFTQSLLAAAQAVSKPAQQGRTTAPWWTADCRRAHRELTIHQTEAAKHQFKDAVRKAKRAYWRQVINEARDGRDLYRVVAWHKLEPNLRAPPLVIGDQVIEETAAKAEALQQAILKRYNSADDLEYNPLDDEHWSGMGNLPWNPRVGMEEVERNTIGVQSTSPGTDGITVRMLKACWQHVSLFIQQLYNCCLRLCHFPRAWKLAEVAMIPKVGKRDRSSVRSWRPIALLSVISKGLERIIARRLAYTALIHGIVSPQHGGALPRRSAMDLVAAFTHEVEAAFAQNKEVSMVTMDVQGAFDAVLRRRLLQRMAQQGWPRELLQLIDSFLTERRAQVRLEGTTTAAHQMQCGTPQGSPLSPILFLLYLAELLWQNSELRFGYADDLNIWRATHSLDNNATLLRQDIQSILRWGEINKVAFAPEKLEMIHLTRKRHNEAPAVVVSEDLTVHPVTAPAGQEPALRWLGVHFDRRLTWRPHVSTRAKKARAVAQHIRSLGKTRDGPPADALRKAVTTCVVPSLLYGTEAWYGGRTQPARHTGRSGEVSSRLGWHVGTVEKVLTMAARGVLPVFRTTPIATLYRDAGLPSAMVALEEAKIRFATRLQVVDEKHPLASRIAPPMITRGRGAGTRQRSKTKIQRLGALLPAVNRPTLAIPHYSEGCGTDPTEGVDKKSAAQAFKEWWRSQPSTDLYVFSDGSERNLDNSRQVGYGFIVYQGNKQLASFSAALSPMSHVFDAEAVGACRALECAVKLLPCVTEDSSNPQIWLCLDNTSVIWGIRGSAAASSNWAYNRCHELLRQHNVGLKWAPGHMGIEGNEEADRLAKRAVSSTAAPAYGLEATPTVSGVRTVAKQLSQEARRKWWSGACGRLSDWYRGWSFSRPTVEYQVKAPPELTMPRHALHRWLALRSSHGDFSWYHRRFQHADARLTCVCGHNKSPEHLVLCRHSQRHFLHWPKRPAARPHNRATAVAYLGSLTPTDFVELLDCTQFYTRYCTRHGSGGPLREPHYSPTMNGHTSGQKWMRSSEKSFAMS
;
A
#
# COMPACT_ATOMS: atom_id res chain seq x y z
N MET A 1 31.40 41.69 5.13
CA MET A 1 32.34 42.80 4.82
C MET A 1 31.61 43.86 4.01
N CYS A 2 32.19 45.06 3.92
CA CYS A 2 31.53 46.29 3.48
C CYS A 2 31.45 46.45 1.94
N GLN A 3 30.62 47.41 1.51
CA GLN A 3 30.83 48.29 0.34
C GLN A 3 30.76 47.63 -1.07
N LEU A 4 30.29 48.27 -2.16
CA LEU A 4 30.01 49.69 -2.46
C LEU A 4 28.71 49.92 -3.28
N LEU A 5 28.30 51.20 -3.34
CA LEU A 5 27.24 51.85 -4.15
C LEU A 5 27.91 52.61 -5.36
N PRO A 6 27.25 53.50 -6.13
CA PRO A 6 26.03 53.39 -6.97
C PRO A 6 26.20 54.13 -8.35
N THR A 7 25.11 54.75 -8.85
CA THR A 7 24.87 55.72 -9.97
C THR A 7 24.39 55.13 -11.32
N LEU A 8 23.24 55.49 -11.95
CA LEU A 8 22.46 56.74 -12.20
C LEU A 8 22.98 57.56 -13.42
N PRO A 9 22.16 58.36 -14.16
CA PRO A 9 20.68 58.32 -14.37
C PRO A 9 20.16 58.80 -15.77
N SER A 10 18.81 58.90 -15.93
CA SER A 10 18.09 59.99 -16.66
C SER A 10 17.99 59.89 -18.21
N TRP A 11 17.01 60.40 -19.01
CA TRP A 11 15.92 61.43 -18.97
C TRP A 11 14.59 60.91 -19.59
N ALA A 12 13.36 61.22 -19.10
CA ALA A 12 12.49 62.42 -19.23
C ALA A 12 11.41 62.30 -20.35
N SER A 13 10.12 62.27 -19.99
CA SER A 13 9.08 63.31 -20.28
C SER A 13 8.46 63.25 -21.71
N ALA A 14 7.18 63.56 -21.99
CA ALA A 14 6.09 64.12 -21.18
C ALA A 14 4.68 63.65 -21.64
N LEU A 15 3.70 63.81 -20.74
CA LEU A 15 2.25 63.94 -21.01
C LEU A 15 1.95 65.30 -21.73
N PRO A 16 0.74 65.66 -22.24
CA PRO A 16 -0.54 65.36 -21.58
C PRO A 16 -1.88 65.30 -22.38
N CYS A 17 -2.90 64.79 -21.68
CA CYS A 17 -4.29 65.30 -21.57
C CYS A 17 -5.29 65.43 -22.74
N ARG A 18 -6.55 65.15 -22.32
CA ARG A 18 -7.86 65.77 -22.68
C ARG A 18 -8.64 65.17 -23.86
N THR A 19 -9.98 65.03 -23.81
CA THR A 19 -10.96 64.96 -22.69
C THR A 19 -12.32 64.49 -23.21
N GLN A 20 -13.21 64.04 -22.29
CA GLN A 20 -14.68 64.02 -22.43
C GLN A 20 -15.30 63.07 -23.48
N ALA A 21 -16.59 62.74 -23.42
CA ALA A 21 -17.51 62.40 -22.30
C ALA A 21 -18.87 62.00 -22.92
N ARG A 22 -19.73 61.34 -22.12
CA ARG A 22 -21.19 61.20 -22.32
C ARG A 22 -21.70 60.31 -23.47
N GLU A 23 -22.88 59.67 -23.38
CA GLU A 23 -23.65 59.14 -22.24
C GLU A 23 -24.79 58.21 -22.79
N TRP A 24 -25.25 57.27 -21.95
CA TRP A 24 -26.58 56.61 -21.93
C TRP A 24 -26.94 55.36 -22.80
N HIS A 25 -27.67 54.50 -22.08
CA HIS A 25 -28.35 53.23 -22.34
C HIS A 25 -29.65 53.35 -23.21
N PRO A 26 -30.46 52.27 -23.45
CA PRO A 26 -30.21 50.81 -23.49
C PRO A 26 -30.92 50.09 -24.68
N GLN A 27 -30.97 48.74 -24.62
CA GLN A 27 -31.97 47.79 -25.17
C GLN A 27 -31.51 46.83 -26.29
N ALA A 28 -31.49 45.54 -25.92
CA ALA A 28 -31.73 44.38 -26.79
C ALA A 28 -33.25 44.01 -26.66
N PRO A 29 -33.88 43.09 -27.45
CA PRO A 29 -33.29 41.91 -28.08
C PRO A 29 -33.86 41.49 -29.47
N ASN A 30 -33.26 40.47 -30.13
CA ASN A 30 -33.96 39.20 -30.45
C ASN A 30 -33.07 38.15 -31.15
N SER A 31 -33.65 36.98 -31.46
CA SER A 31 -32.93 35.73 -31.75
C SER A 31 -33.44 34.93 -32.96
N LYS A 32 -32.56 34.07 -33.49
CA LYS A 32 -32.77 32.75 -34.15
C LYS A 32 -33.08 32.63 -35.66
N ARG A 33 -32.42 31.60 -36.23
CA ARG A 33 -32.79 30.72 -37.39
C ARG A 33 -32.58 31.31 -38.81
N ALA A 34 -32.36 30.54 -39.88
CA ALA A 34 -32.33 29.06 -40.07
C ALA A 34 -31.53 28.63 -41.35
N SER A 35 -31.37 27.30 -41.55
CA SER A 35 -31.36 26.54 -42.85
C SER A 35 -30.30 26.85 -43.95
N SER A 36 -29.93 25.96 -44.91
CA SER A 36 -29.97 24.48 -45.10
C SER A 36 -29.31 24.08 -46.45
N CYS A 37 -29.15 22.77 -46.73
CA CYS A 37 -29.00 22.11 -48.07
C CYS A 37 -27.63 22.02 -48.80
N SER A 38 -27.00 20.83 -48.72
CA SER A 38 -26.70 19.80 -49.76
C SER A 38 -26.13 20.16 -51.19
N PRO A 39 -25.76 19.18 -52.08
CA PRO A 39 -24.38 18.92 -52.56
C PRO A 39 -24.23 19.04 -54.13
N PRO A 40 -23.22 18.49 -54.89
CA PRO A 40 -23.08 17.02 -55.18
C PRO A 40 -21.73 16.46 -55.81
N TRP A 41 -21.71 15.13 -56.15
CA TRP A 41 -21.02 14.37 -57.26
C TRP A 41 -19.44 14.30 -57.44
N ARG A 42 -18.81 13.10 -57.49
CA ARG A 42 -18.28 12.23 -58.64
C ARG A 42 -17.04 12.77 -59.42
N GLN A 43 -16.17 12.00 -60.13
CA GLN A 43 -15.66 10.60 -60.15
C GLN A 43 -14.58 10.46 -61.29
N VAL A 44 -13.63 9.50 -61.23
CA VAL A 44 -12.74 8.95 -62.33
C VAL A 44 -11.40 9.70 -62.69
N PRO A 45 -10.27 9.00 -63.09
CA PRO A 45 -8.91 9.56 -63.30
C PRO A 45 -8.25 9.30 -64.71
N GLN A 46 -7.02 9.80 -65.00
CA GLN A 46 -5.94 9.18 -65.86
C GLN A 46 -4.70 10.08 -66.19
N GLY A 47 -3.56 9.48 -66.62
CA GLY A 47 -2.44 10.10 -67.41
C GLY A 47 -1.01 10.06 -66.78
N CYS A 48 -0.07 9.16 -67.18
CA CYS A 48 1.02 9.27 -68.20
C CYS A 48 2.27 10.11 -67.79
N SER A 49 3.56 9.84 -68.14
CA SER A 49 4.28 8.73 -68.83
C SER A 49 5.83 8.94 -68.89
N GLY A 50 6.66 7.87 -68.92
CA GLY A 50 8.10 7.86 -69.36
C GLY A 50 9.19 7.92 -68.26
N ALA A 51 10.38 7.28 -68.35
CA ALA A 51 10.97 6.38 -69.37
C ALA A 51 12.14 5.49 -68.85
N ALA A 52 12.33 4.30 -69.45
CA ALA A 52 13.58 3.55 -69.85
C ALA A 52 14.89 3.59 -68.99
N THR A 53 15.77 2.57 -68.82
CA THR A 53 16.05 1.18 -69.33
C THR A 53 17.29 0.60 -68.58
N PRO A 54 17.86 -0.62 -68.81
CA PRO A 54 17.33 -1.94 -69.27
C PRO A 54 17.86 -3.20 -68.50
N ALA A 55 17.34 -4.39 -68.89
CA ALA A 55 17.91 -5.77 -68.79
C ALA A 55 18.19 -6.42 -67.40
N SER A 56 17.94 -7.72 -67.16
CA SER A 56 17.11 -8.77 -67.82
C SER A 56 16.86 -9.92 -66.80
N THR A 57 15.85 -10.82 -66.81
CA THR A 57 14.68 -11.20 -67.65
C THR A 57 14.79 -12.38 -68.64
N ALA A 58 14.75 -13.63 -68.15
CA ALA A 58 14.17 -14.81 -68.84
C ALA A 58 13.78 -15.90 -67.81
N SER A 59 12.74 -16.74 -67.97
CA SER A 59 11.48 -16.66 -68.72
C SER A 59 10.56 -17.81 -68.23
N THR A 60 9.26 -17.59 -68.02
CA THR A 60 8.29 -18.66 -67.75
C THR A 60 7.59 -19.12 -69.03
N ASN A 61 7.51 -20.44 -69.25
CA ASN A 61 6.31 -21.17 -69.72
C ASN A 61 6.63 -22.61 -70.18
N GLY A 62 5.73 -23.57 -69.90
CA GLY A 62 5.52 -24.72 -70.79
C GLY A 62 5.39 -26.13 -70.19
N ARG A 63 4.14 -26.60 -70.07
CA ARG A 63 3.65 -27.97 -70.39
C ARG A 63 4.27 -29.22 -69.71
N SER A 64 3.43 -29.86 -68.88
CA SER A 64 3.10 -31.31 -68.85
C SER A 64 4.06 -32.35 -69.47
N GLY A 65 4.48 -33.33 -68.67
CA GLY A 65 4.78 -34.69 -69.15
C GLY A 65 5.90 -35.45 -68.43
N GLY A 66 5.55 -36.56 -67.77
CA GLY A 66 6.32 -37.82 -67.80
C GLY A 66 7.72 -37.96 -67.16
N ALA A 67 7.77 -38.85 -66.15
CA ALA A 67 8.86 -39.80 -65.86
C ALA A 67 10.21 -39.37 -65.22
N TYR A 68 10.43 -39.90 -64.01
CA TYR A 68 11.67 -40.48 -63.44
C TYR A 68 13.06 -39.93 -63.86
N THR A 69 13.79 -39.36 -62.90
CA THR A 69 14.85 -40.06 -62.12
C THR A 69 15.61 -39.09 -61.22
N ASN A 70 15.94 -39.49 -59.97
CA ASN A 70 17.32 -39.37 -59.49
C ASN A 70 17.64 -40.20 -58.23
N ARG A 71 18.89 -40.68 -58.17
CA ARG A 71 19.53 -41.42 -57.06
C ARG A 71 20.13 -40.40 -56.07
N SER A 72 19.75 -40.45 -54.78
CA SER A 72 20.39 -41.19 -53.68
C SER A 72 21.68 -40.56 -53.06
N VAL A 73 21.58 -40.08 -51.83
CA VAL A 73 22.65 -40.16 -50.80
C VAL A 73 22.00 -40.58 -49.46
N ASN A 74 22.74 -41.34 -48.66
CA ASN A 74 22.30 -42.34 -47.68
C ASN A 74 21.34 -41.97 -46.52
N PRO A 75 20.60 -42.98 -45.98
CA PRO A 75 19.83 -42.91 -44.75
C PRO A 75 20.59 -43.47 -43.51
N VAL A 76 20.25 -42.98 -42.31
CA VAL A 76 20.35 -43.76 -41.05
C VAL A 76 19.18 -43.36 -40.13
N ASN A 77 18.49 -44.37 -39.58
CA ASN A 77 17.29 -44.37 -38.70
C ASN A 77 15.95 -44.63 -39.42
N THR A 78 15.75 -45.89 -39.81
CA THR A 78 14.49 -46.45 -40.30
C THR A 78 13.47 -46.68 -39.18
N ALA A 79 12.27 -46.11 -39.31
CA ALA A 79 11.08 -46.65 -38.64
C ALA A 79 10.60 -47.89 -39.41
N ARG A 80 10.52 -49.06 -38.77
CA ARG A 80 9.88 -50.25 -39.34
C ARG A 80 8.39 -50.24 -39.02
N TRP A 81 7.56 -50.29 -40.04
CA TRP A 81 6.19 -50.81 -39.91
C TRP A 81 6.25 -52.32 -40.16
N ALA A 82 5.82 -53.12 -39.19
CA ALA A 82 5.76 -54.56 -39.32
C ALA A 82 4.37 -54.98 -39.79
N SER A 83 4.27 -55.48 -41.01
CA SER A 83 3.15 -56.31 -41.46
C SER A 83 3.67 -57.72 -41.78
N THR A 84 2.94 -58.73 -41.32
CA THR A 84 3.28 -60.16 -41.50
C THR A 84 2.95 -60.63 -42.93
N PRO A 85 3.82 -61.42 -43.60
CA PRO A 85 3.56 -61.89 -44.97
C PRO A 85 3.25 -63.39 -45.07
N GLN A 86 2.35 -63.75 -46.01
CA GLN A 86 2.12 -65.01 -46.77
C GLN A 86 0.62 -65.33 -46.87
N ALA A 87 0.08 -65.97 -47.93
CA ALA A 87 0.50 -66.11 -49.33
C ALA A 87 -0.67 -66.67 -50.18
N GLY A 88 -0.98 -66.03 -51.32
CA GLY A 88 -1.79 -66.60 -52.42
C GLY A 88 -3.32 -66.63 -52.26
N GLY A 89 -4.02 -66.20 -53.31
CA GLY A 89 -5.48 -66.40 -53.51
C GLY A 89 -6.37 -65.23 -53.09
N ASP A 90 -7.21 -64.76 -54.01
CA ASP A 90 -8.15 -63.64 -53.78
C ASP A 90 -9.25 -63.99 -52.76
N SER A 91 -9.40 -63.18 -51.71
CA SER A 91 -10.69 -62.82 -51.08
C SER A 91 -10.49 -61.80 -49.93
N GLU A 92 -11.48 -60.93 -49.72
CA GLU A 92 -11.45 -59.88 -48.68
C GLU A 92 -11.57 -60.46 -47.26
N PHE A 93 -10.70 -60.06 -46.33
CA PHE A 93 -11.02 -60.08 -44.89
C PHE A 93 -10.30 -58.95 -44.12
N HIS A 94 -11.08 -58.08 -43.49
CA HIS A 94 -10.60 -57.29 -42.35
C HIS A 94 -10.49 -58.21 -41.13
N GLN A 95 -9.28 -58.35 -40.55
CA GLN A 95 -9.12 -58.81 -39.18
C GLN A 95 -8.26 -57.80 -38.39
N GLN A 96 -8.86 -57.20 -37.37
CA GLN A 96 -8.13 -56.47 -36.34
C GLN A 96 -7.41 -57.49 -35.44
N PRO A 97 -6.13 -57.27 -35.06
CA PRO A 97 -5.51 -58.08 -34.02
C PRO A 97 -6.24 -57.85 -32.68
N GLY A 98 -6.65 -58.93 -32.01
CA GLY A 98 -7.24 -58.82 -30.67
C GLY A 98 -6.23 -58.32 -29.64
N THR A 99 -6.72 -57.70 -28.57
CA THR A 99 -5.90 -57.02 -27.54
C THR A 99 -4.75 -57.89 -27.01
N ASP A 100 -4.98 -59.19 -26.79
CA ASP A 100 -3.95 -60.10 -26.29
C ASP A 100 -2.78 -60.30 -27.29
N ALA A 101 -3.05 -60.31 -28.60
CA ALA A 101 -2.01 -60.42 -29.63
C ALA A 101 -1.19 -59.13 -29.78
N VAL A 102 -1.82 -57.96 -29.57
CA VAL A 102 -1.12 -56.67 -29.46
C VAL A 102 -0.23 -56.66 -28.21
N MET A 103 -0.73 -57.18 -27.10
CA MET A 103 0.02 -57.30 -25.85
C MET A 103 1.23 -58.23 -25.96
N ASP A 104 1.07 -59.42 -26.55
CA ASP A 104 2.19 -60.35 -26.77
C ASP A 104 3.26 -59.77 -27.72
N TYR A 105 2.88 -58.93 -28.67
CA TYR A 105 3.84 -58.22 -29.51
C TYR A 105 4.58 -57.12 -28.72
N LEU A 106 3.86 -56.33 -27.92
CA LEU A 106 4.44 -55.22 -27.16
C LEU A 106 5.38 -55.70 -26.04
N THR A 107 4.98 -56.69 -25.25
CA THR A 107 5.79 -57.17 -24.10
C THR A 107 7.06 -57.92 -24.53
N ASN A 108 7.11 -58.45 -25.75
CA ASN A 108 8.31 -59.06 -26.35
C ASN A 108 9.18 -58.07 -27.13
N LEU A 109 8.83 -56.78 -27.20
CA LEU A 109 9.57 -55.79 -27.97
C LEU A 109 10.73 -55.21 -27.14
N SER A 110 11.96 -55.23 -27.67
CA SER A 110 13.09 -54.48 -27.09
C SER A 110 13.22 -53.11 -27.78
N PRO A 111 12.79 -51.99 -27.15
CA PRO A 111 12.76 -50.68 -27.80
C PRO A 111 14.18 -50.09 -27.94
N PRO A 112 14.52 -49.48 -29.09
CA PRO A 112 15.81 -48.81 -29.29
C PRO A 112 15.90 -47.51 -28.47
N ALA A 113 17.12 -46.99 -28.30
CA ALA A 113 17.46 -45.85 -27.43
C ALA A 113 16.73 -44.51 -27.71
N ARG A 114 15.99 -44.40 -28.83
CA ARG A 114 15.02 -43.32 -29.10
C ARG A 114 13.82 -43.92 -29.81
N CYS A 115 12.82 -44.35 -29.04
CA CYS A 115 11.62 -45.04 -29.47
C CYS A 115 10.37 -44.30 -28.99
N LEU A 116 9.33 -44.33 -29.82
CA LEU A 116 7.97 -43.92 -29.51
C LEU A 116 7.05 -45.06 -29.94
N ILE A 117 6.16 -45.48 -29.06
CA ILE A 117 5.10 -46.44 -29.34
C ILE A 117 3.79 -45.76 -28.99
N GLY A 118 2.82 -45.77 -29.90
CA GLY A 118 1.49 -45.24 -29.61
C GLY A 118 0.43 -45.86 -30.51
N GLY A 119 -0.77 -46.03 -29.97
CA GLY A 119 -1.91 -46.59 -30.69
C GLY A 119 -3.09 -46.87 -29.77
N ASP A 120 -4.17 -47.36 -30.35
CA ASP A 120 -5.32 -47.89 -29.61
C ASP A 120 -4.95 -49.28 -29.05
N ILE A 121 -4.53 -49.32 -27.78
CA ILE A 121 -4.04 -50.55 -27.16
C ILE A 121 -5.20 -51.31 -26.50
N ASN A 122 -6.34 -50.67 -26.19
CA ASN A 122 -7.51 -51.29 -25.54
C ASN A 122 -7.24 -51.94 -24.16
N VAL A 123 -6.26 -51.39 -23.43
CA VAL A 123 -5.77 -51.92 -22.15
C VAL A 123 -6.02 -50.91 -21.02
N ARG A 124 -6.28 -51.38 -19.79
CA ARG A 124 -6.61 -50.51 -18.65
C ARG A 124 -5.79 -50.84 -17.41
N HIS A 125 -5.17 -49.82 -16.81
CA HIS A 125 -4.37 -49.92 -15.58
C HIS A 125 -4.36 -48.58 -14.83
N ASP A 126 -4.25 -48.63 -13.50
CA ASP A 126 -4.22 -47.45 -12.60
C ASP A 126 -3.12 -46.43 -12.94
N ALA A 127 -2.02 -46.89 -13.56
CA ALA A 127 -0.87 -46.08 -13.96
C ALA A 127 -1.20 -44.98 -15.00
N PHE A 128 -2.27 -45.15 -15.79
CA PHE A 128 -2.70 -44.17 -16.80
C PHE A 128 -4.21 -43.85 -16.74
N GLU A 129 -5.05 -44.73 -16.16
CA GLU A 129 -6.45 -44.46 -15.82
C GLU A 129 -6.66 -44.66 -14.30
N PRO A 130 -6.49 -43.61 -13.45
CA PRO A 130 -6.54 -43.75 -12.00
C PRO A 130 -7.88 -44.31 -11.48
N GLY A 131 -7.80 -45.35 -10.67
CA GLY A 131 -8.95 -46.12 -10.17
C GLY A 131 -9.45 -47.22 -11.11
N ALA A 132 -8.80 -47.47 -12.26
CA ALA A 132 -9.14 -48.58 -13.14
C ALA A 132 -8.68 -49.93 -12.56
N VAL A 133 -9.55 -50.93 -12.65
CA VAL A 133 -9.18 -52.33 -12.45
C VAL A 133 -8.29 -52.77 -13.61
N ASN A 134 -7.18 -53.46 -13.31
CA ASN A 134 -6.27 -54.04 -14.30
C ASN A 134 -7.07 -54.97 -15.24
N LEU A 135 -7.22 -54.56 -16.50
CA LEU A 135 -7.95 -55.27 -17.55
C LEU A 135 -7.08 -55.42 -18.79
N HIS A 136 -7.27 -56.53 -19.50
CA HIS A 136 -6.52 -56.88 -20.72
C HIS A 136 -5.00 -56.79 -20.53
N ARG A 137 -4.50 -57.37 -19.41
CA ARG A 137 -3.05 -57.50 -19.11
C ARG A 137 -2.29 -56.18 -18.90
N GLY A 138 -2.97 -55.08 -18.56
CA GLY A 138 -2.34 -53.76 -18.36
C GLY A 138 -1.20 -53.70 -17.33
N GLY A 139 -1.20 -54.58 -16.33
CA GLY A 139 -0.05 -54.76 -15.43
C GLY A 139 1.23 -55.21 -16.14
N GLU A 140 1.13 -56.10 -17.14
CA GLU A 140 2.27 -56.58 -17.93
C GLU A 140 2.83 -55.47 -18.83
N LEU A 141 1.97 -54.64 -19.43
CA LEU A 141 2.42 -53.49 -20.23
C LEU A 141 3.20 -52.47 -19.38
N VAL A 142 2.72 -52.20 -18.17
CA VAL A 142 3.38 -51.29 -17.23
C VAL A 142 4.69 -51.87 -16.70
N GLN A 143 4.75 -53.17 -16.45
CA GLN A 143 6.01 -53.85 -16.09
C GLN A 143 7.02 -53.77 -17.24
N TRP A 144 6.64 -54.18 -18.45
CA TRP A 144 7.49 -54.07 -19.65
C TRP A 144 8.01 -52.65 -19.87
N ALA A 145 7.14 -51.64 -19.72
CA ALA A 145 7.49 -50.24 -19.88
C ALA A 145 8.52 -49.79 -18.84
N SER A 146 8.37 -50.22 -17.58
CA SER A 146 9.34 -49.95 -16.51
C SER A 146 10.68 -50.66 -16.71
N GLU A 147 10.69 -51.89 -17.22
CA GLU A 147 11.91 -52.67 -17.47
C GLU A 147 12.74 -52.09 -18.63
N HIS A 148 12.09 -51.49 -19.62
CA HIS A 148 12.73 -50.95 -20.83
C HIS A 148 12.86 -49.41 -20.84
N GLY A 149 12.53 -48.73 -19.74
CA GLY A 149 12.66 -47.27 -19.60
C GLY A 149 11.76 -46.46 -20.55
N MET A 150 10.57 -46.98 -20.84
CA MET A 150 9.57 -46.37 -21.73
C MET A 150 8.51 -45.65 -20.88
N ASP A 151 8.64 -44.34 -20.72
CA ASP A 151 7.69 -43.55 -19.94
C ASP A 151 6.33 -43.46 -20.66
N PHE A 152 5.22 -43.58 -19.91
CA PHE A 152 3.90 -43.16 -20.42
C PHE A 152 3.88 -41.64 -20.58
N VAL A 153 3.74 -41.17 -21.82
CA VAL A 153 3.81 -39.74 -22.16
C VAL A 153 2.45 -39.10 -22.42
N GLY A 154 1.35 -39.82 -22.17
CA GLY A 154 -0.01 -39.29 -22.26
C GLY A 154 -0.49 -38.54 -21.02
N GLU A 155 -1.65 -37.91 -21.11
CA GLU A 155 -2.29 -37.22 -19.97
C GLU A 155 -3.04 -38.22 -19.07
N ILE A 156 -2.45 -38.58 -17.93
CA ILE A 156 -3.01 -39.53 -16.95
C ILE A 156 -4.45 -39.14 -16.57
N GLY A 157 -5.39 -40.06 -16.74
CA GLY A 157 -6.81 -39.90 -16.40
C GLY A 157 -7.61 -38.97 -17.33
N VAL A 158 -7.05 -38.54 -18.47
CA VAL A 158 -7.80 -37.81 -19.51
C VAL A 158 -8.33 -38.81 -20.53
N PRO A 159 -9.67 -38.97 -20.66
CA PRO A 159 -10.23 -39.95 -21.59
C PRO A 159 -9.80 -39.73 -23.03
N THR A 160 -9.26 -40.78 -23.64
CA THR A 160 -8.97 -40.86 -25.07
C THR A 160 -10.16 -41.43 -25.85
N HIS A 161 -11.08 -42.14 -25.19
CA HIS A 161 -12.32 -42.64 -25.77
C HIS A 161 -13.59 -42.03 -25.15
N ALA A 162 -14.66 -41.87 -25.95
CA ALA A 162 -15.92 -41.22 -25.57
C ALA A 162 -16.65 -41.87 -24.38
N ALA A 163 -16.40 -43.16 -24.11
CA ALA A 163 -16.91 -43.85 -22.92
C ALA A 163 -16.26 -43.40 -21.59
N GLY A 164 -15.19 -42.58 -21.63
CA GLY A 164 -14.49 -42.09 -20.45
C GLY A 164 -13.22 -42.84 -20.08
N HIS A 165 -12.70 -43.70 -20.96
CA HIS A 165 -11.51 -44.54 -20.73
C HIS A 165 -10.25 -44.00 -21.38
N VAL A 166 -9.10 -44.43 -20.88
CA VAL A 166 -7.77 -44.12 -21.43
C VAL A 166 -7.22 -45.40 -22.07
N ILE A 167 -7.55 -45.63 -23.34
CA ILE A 167 -7.25 -46.88 -24.08
C ILE A 167 -6.31 -46.67 -25.28
N ASP A 168 -6.36 -45.49 -25.91
CA ASP A 168 -5.27 -45.01 -26.74
C ASP A 168 -4.11 -44.57 -25.84
N LEU A 169 -2.96 -45.26 -25.94
CA LEU A 169 -1.81 -45.06 -25.06
C LEU A 169 -0.57 -44.73 -25.88
N THR A 170 0.32 -43.90 -25.31
CA THR A 170 1.61 -43.54 -25.92
C THR A 170 2.73 -43.65 -24.90
N PHE A 171 3.77 -44.41 -25.23
CA PHE A 171 4.98 -44.63 -24.44
C PHE A 171 6.24 -44.17 -25.20
N SER A 172 7.23 -43.61 -24.51
CA SER A 172 8.43 -43.04 -25.11
C SER A 172 9.62 -43.09 -24.17
N ASN A 173 10.80 -43.44 -24.67
CA ASN A 173 12.08 -43.20 -23.96
C ASN A 173 12.79 -41.92 -24.44
N VAL A 174 12.16 -41.13 -25.32
CA VAL A 174 12.63 -39.80 -25.71
C VAL A 174 12.25 -38.79 -24.62
N ALA A 175 13.25 -38.34 -23.85
CA ALA A 175 13.08 -37.36 -22.79
C ALA A 175 12.30 -36.10 -23.25
N PHE A 176 11.35 -35.65 -22.42
CA PHE A 176 10.40 -34.56 -22.67
C PHE A 176 9.43 -34.76 -23.86
N ALA A 177 9.31 -35.97 -24.42
CA ALA A 177 8.16 -36.30 -25.26
C ALA A 177 6.86 -36.17 -24.44
N SER A 178 5.79 -35.70 -25.09
CA SER A 178 4.48 -35.55 -24.44
C SER A 178 3.36 -35.72 -25.45
N THR A 179 2.24 -36.30 -25.02
CA THR A 179 1.05 -36.55 -25.83
C THR A 179 -0.15 -35.89 -25.16
N THR A 180 -0.90 -35.09 -25.92
CA THR A 180 -2.04 -34.32 -25.40
C THR A 180 -3.30 -34.56 -26.22
N VAL A 181 -4.46 -34.54 -25.55
CA VAL A 181 -5.77 -34.75 -26.17
C VAL A 181 -6.33 -33.42 -26.68
N ARG A 182 -6.60 -33.33 -27.99
CA ARG A 182 -6.98 -32.10 -28.70
C ARG A 182 -8.43 -32.15 -29.19
N GLN A 183 -9.36 -31.82 -28.28
CA GLN A 183 -10.80 -31.73 -28.55
C GLN A 183 -11.17 -30.73 -29.66
N ASP A 184 -10.33 -29.73 -29.93
CA ASP A 184 -10.51 -28.77 -31.01
C ASP A 184 -10.18 -29.33 -32.40
N LEU A 185 -9.54 -30.51 -32.46
CA LEU A 185 -9.20 -31.25 -33.67
C LEU A 185 -10.03 -32.55 -33.82
N HIS A 186 -11.14 -32.65 -33.08
CA HIS A 186 -11.99 -33.84 -33.05
C HIS A 186 -12.59 -34.16 -34.43
N CYS A 187 -12.29 -35.35 -34.96
CA CYS A 187 -12.69 -35.76 -36.32
C CYS A 187 -14.12 -36.33 -36.42
N GLY A 188 -14.81 -36.55 -35.29
CA GLY A 188 -16.15 -37.14 -35.24
C GLY A 188 -16.18 -38.63 -34.91
N SER A 189 -15.01 -39.24 -34.66
CA SER A 189 -14.88 -40.56 -34.05
C SER A 189 -15.33 -40.56 -32.57
N ASP A 190 -15.55 -41.75 -32.04
CA ASP A 190 -15.61 -42.08 -30.63
C ASP A 190 -14.24 -41.98 -29.91
N HIS A 191 -13.13 -42.04 -30.63
CA HIS A 191 -11.79 -41.70 -30.12
C HIS A 191 -11.47 -40.20 -30.26
N GLN A 192 -10.69 -39.67 -29.33
CA GLN A 192 -10.23 -38.29 -29.31
C GLN A 192 -8.93 -38.12 -30.11
N SER A 193 -8.78 -36.99 -30.81
CA SER A 193 -7.56 -36.67 -31.55
C SER A 193 -6.38 -36.42 -30.60
N MET A 194 -5.33 -37.23 -30.71
CA MET A 194 -4.09 -37.10 -29.91
C MET A 194 -2.96 -36.44 -30.72
N ILE A 195 -2.21 -35.53 -30.09
CA ILE A 195 -0.97 -34.99 -30.65
C ILE A 195 0.20 -35.36 -29.75
N THR A 196 1.17 -36.09 -30.31
CA THR A 196 2.48 -36.35 -29.69
C THR A 196 3.50 -35.31 -30.15
N MET A 197 4.13 -34.63 -29.20
CA MET A 197 5.23 -33.70 -29.40
C MET A 197 6.56 -34.40 -29.08
N LEU A 198 7.48 -34.43 -30.05
CA LEU A 198 8.84 -34.92 -29.87
C LEU A 198 9.83 -33.73 -29.87
N PRO A 199 10.67 -33.57 -28.84
CA PRO A 199 11.65 -32.47 -28.78
C PRO A 199 12.85 -32.75 -29.70
N THR A 200 13.03 -31.91 -30.72
CA THR A 200 14.10 -32.05 -31.72
C THR A 200 15.39 -31.30 -31.40
N THR A 201 15.38 -30.41 -30.40
CA THR A 201 16.53 -29.60 -29.96
C THR A 201 16.27 -29.06 -28.55
N PRO A 202 17.29 -28.70 -27.74
CA PRO A 202 17.07 -28.06 -26.44
C PRO A 202 16.42 -26.69 -26.66
N GLN A 203 15.14 -26.55 -26.31
CA GLN A 203 14.41 -25.31 -26.59
C GLN A 203 14.83 -24.19 -25.65
N THR A 204 15.18 -23.06 -26.27
CA THR A 204 15.31 -21.77 -25.61
C THR A 204 13.94 -21.26 -25.16
N GLN A 205 13.86 -20.86 -23.89
CA GLN A 205 12.75 -20.21 -23.19
C GLN A 205 11.51 -21.05 -22.85
N PRO A 206 11.17 -21.20 -21.55
CA PRO A 206 9.89 -21.76 -21.14
C PRO A 206 8.74 -20.79 -21.43
N SER A 207 7.54 -21.34 -21.65
CA SER A 207 6.33 -20.59 -21.98
C SER A 207 6.00 -19.45 -21.00
N ASP A 208 5.35 -18.39 -21.51
CA ASP A 208 4.84 -17.18 -20.81
C ASP A 208 3.81 -17.46 -19.66
N ALA A 209 3.68 -18.71 -19.22
CA ALA A 209 2.80 -19.14 -18.15
C ALA A 209 3.32 -18.63 -16.79
N ARG A 210 2.65 -17.60 -16.23
CA ARG A 210 2.96 -17.09 -14.89
C ARG A 210 2.89 -18.20 -13.84
N ILE A 211 4.04 -18.50 -13.25
CA ILE A 211 4.17 -19.40 -12.10
C ILE A 211 3.26 -18.92 -10.97
N LYS A 212 2.39 -19.82 -10.50
CA LYS A 212 1.41 -19.53 -9.45
C LYS A 212 1.35 -20.65 -8.43
N ILE A 213 2.15 -20.50 -7.38
CA ILE A 213 2.22 -21.40 -6.22
C ILE A 213 1.02 -21.12 -5.29
N THR A 214 0.34 -22.18 -4.81
CA THR A 214 -0.71 -22.12 -3.78
C THR A 214 -0.12 -22.26 -2.37
N ASP A 215 -0.89 -21.99 -1.31
CA ASP A 215 -0.32 -22.07 0.06
C ASP A 215 0.13 -23.50 0.42
N SER A 216 -0.59 -24.54 -0.06
CA SER A 216 -0.22 -25.96 0.07
C SER A 216 1.00 -26.39 -0.76
N GLN A 217 1.57 -25.50 -1.56
CA GLN A 217 2.75 -25.74 -2.41
C GLN A 217 3.99 -24.99 -1.92
N LEU A 218 3.88 -24.20 -0.83
CA LEU A 218 5.01 -23.42 -0.31
C LEU A 218 6.05 -24.30 0.41
N GLU A 219 5.60 -25.38 1.05
CA GLU A 219 6.46 -26.34 1.76
C GLU A 219 7.26 -27.23 0.79
N PRO A 220 6.65 -27.92 -0.22
CA PRO A 220 7.41 -28.60 -1.27
C PRO A 220 8.39 -27.68 -2.03
N PHE A 221 8.03 -26.41 -2.23
CA PHE A 221 8.94 -25.42 -2.81
C PHE A 221 10.15 -25.15 -1.90
N ALA A 222 9.94 -25.02 -0.59
CA ALA A 222 11.02 -24.82 0.38
C ALA A 222 11.94 -26.05 0.49
N ASP A 223 11.39 -27.26 0.41
CA ASP A 223 12.17 -28.51 0.39
C ASP A 223 13.07 -28.63 -0.85
N LEU A 224 12.53 -28.33 -2.05
CA LEU A 224 13.34 -28.32 -3.27
C LEU A 224 14.44 -27.25 -3.23
N VAL A 225 14.13 -26.05 -2.73
CA VAL A 225 15.14 -25.00 -2.53
C VAL A 225 16.20 -25.46 -1.53
N ARG A 226 15.83 -26.11 -0.42
CA ARG A 226 16.80 -26.69 0.53
C ARG A 226 17.77 -27.65 -0.16
N GLY A 227 17.26 -28.56 -1.00
CA GLY A 227 18.11 -29.47 -1.78
C GLY A 227 19.07 -28.73 -2.70
N LEU A 228 18.56 -27.79 -3.51
CA LEU A 228 19.37 -27.00 -4.44
C LEU A 228 20.40 -26.08 -3.77
N MET A 229 20.24 -25.74 -2.49
CA MET A 229 21.22 -24.94 -1.74
C MET A 229 22.42 -25.76 -1.23
N VAL A 230 22.36 -27.09 -1.23
CA VAL A 230 23.47 -27.94 -0.77
C VAL A 230 24.69 -27.80 -1.69
N ASP A 231 24.46 -27.82 -3.00
CA ASP A 231 25.52 -27.72 -4.03
C ASP A 231 25.83 -26.27 -4.45
N MET A 232 25.21 -25.27 -3.79
CA MET A 232 25.34 -23.86 -4.17
C MET A 232 26.69 -23.28 -3.69
N PRO A 233 27.53 -22.72 -4.57
CA PRO A 233 28.84 -22.18 -4.17
C PRO A 233 28.72 -21.05 -3.13
N CYS A 234 29.56 -21.09 -2.08
CA CYS A 234 29.55 -20.07 -1.04
C CYS A 234 29.94 -18.68 -1.61
N PRO A 235 29.11 -17.63 -1.46
CA PRO A 235 29.40 -16.31 -2.03
C PRO A 235 30.67 -15.66 -1.47
N GLU A 236 31.13 -16.01 -0.26
CA GLU A 236 32.29 -15.35 0.34
C GLU A 236 33.57 -15.51 -0.49
N GLY A 237 33.73 -16.65 -1.17
CA GLY A 237 34.85 -16.95 -2.08
C GLY A 237 34.81 -16.21 -3.43
N VAL A 238 33.79 -15.40 -3.70
CA VAL A 238 33.68 -14.60 -4.94
C VAL A 238 34.68 -13.45 -4.91
N GLY A 239 35.74 -13.58 -5.73
CA GLY A 239 36.84 -12.63 -5.82
C GLY A 239 36.64 -11.54 -6.88
N ASN A 240 35.76 -11.76 -7.87
CA ASN A 240 35.56 -10.81 -8.98
C ASN A 240 34.10 -10.68 -9.45
N VAL A 241 33.86 -9.68 -10.29
CA VAL A 241 32.54 -9.29 -10.81
C VAL A 241 31.87 -10.37 -11.67
N ALA A 242 32.62 -11.12 -12.49
CA ALA A 242 32.06 -12.17 -13.34
C ALA A 242 31.53 -13.34 -12.49
N GLN A 243 32.32 -13.80 -11.52
CA GLN A 243 31.90 -14.81 -10.54
C GLN A 243 30.64 -14.39 -9.76
N LEU A 244 30.51 -13.09 -9.44
CA LEU A 244 29.33 -12.56 -8.76
C LEU A 244 28.08 -12.58 -9.66
N ASP A 245 28.21 -12.21 -10.93
CA ASP A 245 27.13 -12.28 -11.92
C ASP A 245 26.67 -13.73 -12.15
N ASP A 246 27.60 -14.65 -12.34
CA ASP A 246 27.31 -16.08 -12.55
C ASP A 246 26.61 -16.71 -11.33
N LEU A 247 27.09 -16.41 -10.12
CA LEU A 247 26.49 -16.92 -8.89
C LEU A 247 25.07 -16.36 -8.67
N ALA A 248 24.86 -15.06 -8.91
CA ALA A 248 23.54 -14.44 -8.78
C ALA A 248 22.55 -14.98 -9.85
N GLN A 249 23.05 -15.26 -11.06
CA GLN A 249 22.28 -15.87 -12.15
C GLN A 249 21.88 -17.32 -11.80
N HIS A 250 22.83 -18.13 -11.34
CA HIS A 250 22.61 -19.52 -10.95
C HIS A 250 21.62 -19.63 -9.79
N PHE A 251 21.75 -18.81 -8.74
CA PHE A 251 20.79 -18.74 -7.64
C PHE A 251 19.37 -18.36 -8.12
N THR A 252 19.26 -17.38 -9.02
CA THR A 252 17.97 -16.95 -9.59
C THR A 252 17.34 -18.07 -10.42
N GLN A 253 18.13 -18.82 -11.18
CA GLN A 253 17.68 -19.98 -11.96
C GLN A 253 17.23 -21.14 -11.06
N SER A 254 17.95 -21.44 -9.98
CA SER A 254 17.59 -22.50 -9.03
C SER A 254 16.25 -22.22 -8.33
N LEU A 255 16.03 -20.98 -7.89
CA LEU A 255 14.72 -20.57 -7.35
C LEU A 255 13.59 -20.66 -8.39
N LEU A 256 13.87 -20.30 -9.65
CA LEU A 256 12.91 -20.40 -10.75
C LEU A 256 12.56 -21.86 -11.07
N ALA A 257 13.57 -22.74 -11.15
CA ALA A 257 13.40 -24.17 -11.40
C ALA A 257 12.57 -24.86 -10.31
N ALA A 258 12.90 -24.62 -9.02
CA ALA A 258 12.08 -25.10 -7.91
C ALA A 258 10.64 -24.55 -7.96
N ALA A 259 10.47 -23.28 -8.33
CA ALA A 259 9.15 -22.68 -8.47
C ALA A 259 8.34 -23.28 -9.62
N GLN A 260 8.99 -23.61 -10.74
CA GLN A 260 8.38 -24.29 -11.89
C GLN A 260 7.99 -25.73 -11.57
N ALA A 261 8.89 -26.50 -10.95
CA ALA A 261 8.68 -27.91 -10.60
C ALA A 261 7.45 -28.14 -9.70
N VAL A 262 7.19 -27.25 -8.74
CA VAL A 262 5.99 -27.34 -7.88
C VAL A 262 4.76 -26.69 -8.53
N SER A 263 4.93 -25.82 -9.53
CA SER A 263 3.80 -25.16 -10.18
C SER A 263 2.99 -26.12 -11.04
N LYS A 264 1.67 -26.04 -10.95
CA LYS A 264 0.81 -26.63 -11.98
C LYS A 264 0.86 -25.73 -13.21
N PRO A 265 0.95 -26.26 -14.44
CA PRO A 265 0.79 -25.46 -15.64
C PRO A 265 -0.49 -24.63 -15.55
N ALA A 266 -0.39 -23.34 -15.82
CA ALA A 266 -1.56 -22.50 -15.90
C ALA A 266 -2.36 -22.94 -17.14
N GLN A 267 -3.37 -23.80 -16.96
CA GLN A 267 -4.28 -24.21 -18.03
C GLN A 267 -4.71 -22.96 -18.80
N GLN A 268 -4.36 -22.91 -20.10
CA GLN A 268 -4.76 -21.81 -21.00
C GLN A 268 -6.26 -21.82 -21.35
N GLY A 269 -7.06 -22.57 -20.58
CA GLY A 269 -8.52 -22.40 -20.57
C GLY A 269 -8.86 -20.96 -20.19
N ARG A 270 -9.56 -20.26 -21.10
CA ARG A 270 -10.18 -18.95 -20.86
C ARG A 270 -10.79 -18.97 -19.46
N THR A 271 -10.34 -18.07 -18.57
CA THR A 271 -10.77 -18.06 -17.16
C THR A 271 -12.29 -18.10 -17.09
N THR A 272 -12.83 -19.27 -16.75
CA THR A 272 -14.27 -19.48 -16.64
C THR A 272 -14.74 -18.53 -15.56
N ALA A 273 -15.50 -17.52 -15.98
CA ALA A 273 -15.85 -16.43 -15.08
C ALA A 273 -16.55 -17.05 -13.85
N PRO A 274 -16.11 -16.80 -12.60
CA PRO A 274 -16.47 -17.65 -11.46
C PRO A 274 -17.96 -17.58 -11.06
N TRP A 275 -18.74 -16.75 -11.76
CA TRP A 275 -20.21 -16.67 -11.72
C TRP A 275 -20.90 -17.49 -12.83
N TRP A 276 -20.18 -18.27 -13.64
CA TRP A 276 -20.72 -19.00 -14.79
C TRP A 276 -21.30 -20.36 -14.37
N THR A 277 -22.63 -20.47 -14.37
CA THR A 277 -23.35 -21.65 -13.86
C THR A 277 -23.78 -22.61 -14.99
N ALA A 278 -24.30 -23.78 -14.62
CA ALA A 278 -24.94 -24.69 -15.57
C ALA A 278 -26.13 -24.03 -16.31
N ASP A 279 -26.90 -23.18 -15.63
CA ASP A 279 -27.96 -22.37 -16.26
C ASP A 279 -27.42 -21.41 -17.33
N CYS A 280 -26.26 -20.77 -17.09
CA CYS A 280 -25.60 -19.95 -18.11
C CYS A 280 -25.14 -20.77 -19.31
N ARG A 281 -24.59 -21.98 -19.10
CA ARG A 281 -24.21 -22.90 -20.17
C ARG A 281 -25.42 -23.34 -21.02
N ARG A 282 -26.53 -23.70 -20.38
CA ARG A 282 -27.76 -24.12 -21.06
C ARG A 282 -28.36 -22.98 -21.90
N ALA A 283 -28.54 -21.80 -21.31
CA ALA A 283 -29.07 -20.64 -22.04
C ALA A 283 -28.12 -20.11 -23.14
N HIS A 284 -26.80 -20.31 -23.01
CA HIS A 284 -25.85 -20.03 -24.09
C HIS A 284 -26.02 -21.02 -25.25
N ARG A 285 -26.16 -22.33 -24.98
CA ARG A 285 -26.40 -23.34 -26.02
C ARG A 285 -27.70 -23.06 -26.77
N GLU A 286 -28.80 -22.76 -26.06
CA GLU A 286 -30.08 -22.38 -26.67
C GLU A 286 -29.96 -21.12 -27.54
N LEU A 287 -29.17 -20.13 -27.13
CA LEU A 287 -28.87 -18.95 -27.95
C LEU A 287 -28.05 -19.29 -29.20
N THR A 288 -27.04 -20.17 -29.10
CA THR A 288 -26.23 -20.60 -30.24
C THR A 288 -27.05 -21.39 -31.26
N ILE A 289 -27.98 -22.24 -30.80
CA ILE A 289 -28.83 -23.09 -31.66
C ILE A 289 -29.95 -22.27 -32.32
N HIS A 290 -30.70 -21.47 -31.56
CA HIS A 290 -31.94 -20.84 -32.06
C HIS A 290 -31.77 -19.37 -32.48
N GLN A 291 -30.74 -18.67 -32.00
CA GLN A 291 -30.41 -17.27 -32.34
C GLN A 291 -31.55 -16.24 -32.20
N THR A 292 -32.63 -16.56 -31.47
CA THR A 292 -33.79 -15.67 -31.29
C THR A 292 -33.58 -14.61 -30.21
N GLU A 293 -34.31 -13.48 -30.30
CA GLU A 293 -34.26 -12.45 -29.25
C GLU A 293 -34.82 -12.97 -27.89
N ALA A 294 -35.69 -13.98 -27.91
CA ALA A 294 -36.16 -14.69 -26.71
C ALA A 294 -35.01 -15.46 -26.02
N ALA A 295 -34.26 -16.29 -26.75
CA ALA A 295 -33.10 -17.00 -26.22
C ALA A 295 -32.02 -16.01 -25.72
N LYS A 296 -31.84 -14.90 -26.41
CA LYS A 296 -30.93 -13.80 -26.03
C LYS A 296 -31.37 -13.08 -24.76
N HIS A 297 -32.67 -12.90 -24.53
CA HIS A 297 -33.23 -12.41 -23.26
C HIS A 297 -33.02 -13.40 -22.12
N GLN A 298 -33.33 -14.68 -22.35
CA GLN A 298 -33.14 -15.77 -21.38
C GLN A 298 -31.67 -15.92 -20.96
N PHE A 299 -30.73 -15.84 -21.92
CA PHE A 299 -29.30 -15.82 -21.64
C PHE A 299 -28.87 -14.62 -20.80
N LYS A 300 -29.29 -13.39 -21.16
CA LYS A 300 -29.02 -12.17 -20.37
C LYS A 300 -29.52 -12.32 -18.92
N ASP A 301 -30.71 -12.88 -18.72
CA ASP A 301 -31.31 -13.01 -17.38
C ASP A 301 -30.70 -14.16 -16.56
N ALA A 302 -30.31 -15.27 -17.18
CA ALA A 302 -29.50 -16.32 -16.55
C ALA A 302 -28.15 -15.75 -16.07
N VAL A 303 -27.42 -15.03 -16.93
CA VAL A 303 -26.17 -14.34 -16.58
C VAL A 303 -26.36 -13.32 -15.46
N ARG A 304 -27.43 -12.52 -15.49
CA ARG A 304 -27.77 -11.58 -14.41
C ARG A 304 -28.09 -12.28 -13.10
N LYS A 305 -28.82 -13.40 -13.12
CA LYS A 305 -29.15 -14.20 -11.92
C LYS A 305 -27.87 -14.77 -11.31
N ALA A 306 -27.02 -15.38 -12.14
CA ALA A 306 -25.77 -16.01 -11.72
C ALA A 306 -24.74 -14.98 -11.18
N LYS A 307 -24.50 -13.88 -11.90
CA LYS A 307 -23.68 -12.75 -11.40
C LYS A 307 -24.20 -12.21 -10.07
N ARG A 308 -25.50 -12.00 -9.91
CA ARG A 308 -26.10 -11.49 -8.65
C ARG A 308 -25.96 -12.49 -7.49
N ALA A 309 -26.09 -13.79 -7.74
CA ALA A 309 -25.90 -14.82 -6.73
C ALA A 309 -24.43 -14.86 -6.27
N TYR A 310 -23.49 -15.00 -7.21
CA TYR A 310 -22.05 -15.02 -6.93
C TYR A 310 -21.58 -13.78 -6.16
N TRP A 311 -21.90 -12.56 -6.63
CA TRP A 311 -21.48 -11.35 -5.92
C TRP A 311 -22.12 -11.21 -4.54
N ARG A 312 -23.37 -11.68 -4.36
CA ARG A 312 -24.00 -11.72 -3.02
C ARG A 312 -23.27 -12.69 -2.09
N GLN A 313 -22.88 -13.86 -2.58
CA GLN A 313 -22.11 -14.84 -1.84
C GLN A 313 -20.76 -14.26 -1.40
N VAL A 314 -19.96 -13.73 -2.33
CA VAL A 314 -18.65 -13.09 -2.04
C VAL A 314 -18.78 -11.93 -1.03
N ILE A 315 -19.87 -11.17 -1.07
CA ILE A 315 -20.14 -10.08 -0.11
C ILE A 315 -20.53 -10.64 1.28
N ASN A 316 -21.34 -11.70 1.35
CA ASN A 316 -21.75 -12.31 2.61
C ASN A 316 -20.61 -13.10 3.28
N GLU A 317 -19.73 -13.71 2.50
CA GLU A 317 -18.58 -14.50 2.97
C GLU A 317 -17.36 -13.65 3.34
N ALA A 318 -17.35 -12.35 3.02
CA ALA A 318 -16.28 -11.42 3.36
C ALA A 318 -16.16 -11.22 4.89
N ARG A 319 -15.36 -12.07 5.54
CA ARG A 319 -15.11 -12.07 6.99
C ARG A 319 -13.88 -11.27 7.39
N ASP A 320 -12.84 -11.26 6.56
CA ASP A 320 -11.54 -10.67 6.91
C ASP A 320 -11.32 -9.26 6.32
N GLY A 321 -10.15 -8.68 6.62
CA GLY A 321 -9.79 -7.37 6.07
C GLY A 321 -9.45 -7.40 4.57
N ARG A 322 -8.83 -8.47 4.08
CA ARG A 322 -8.33 -8.61 2.69
C ARG A 322 -9.50 -8.71 1.71
N ASP A 323 -10.47 -9.56 2.00
CA ASP A 323 -11.71 -9.72 1.25
C ASP A 323 -12.49 -8.41 1.22
N LEU A 324 -12.62 -7.76 2.37
CA LEU A 324 -13.33 -6.49 2.42
C LEU A 324 -12.63 -5.39 1.61
N TYR A 325 -11.29 -5.30 1.65
CA TYR A 325 -10.56 -4.37 0.78
C TYR A 325 -10.76 -4.69 -0.70
N ARG A 326 -10.80 -5.97 -1.09
CA ARG A 326 -11.11 -6.41 -2.46
C ARG A 326 -12.51 -5.93 -2.88
N VAL A 327 -13.53 -6.15 -2.05
CA VAL A 327 -14.93 -5.71 -2.28
C VAL A 327 -15.06 -4.18 -2.30
N VAL A 328 -14.34 -3.47 -1.42
CA VAL A 328 -14.34 -2.00 -1.37
C VAL A 328 -13.59 -1.42 -2.57
N ALA A 329 -12.52 -2.05 -3.05
CA ALA A 329 -11.75 -1.60 -4.21
C ALA A 329 -12.59 -1.57 -5.50
N TRP A 330 -13.69 -2.32 -5.59
CA TRP A 330 -14.61 -2.29 -6.73
C TRP A 330 -15.19 -0.90 -7.03
N HIS A 331 -15.26 0.02 -6.06
CA HIS A 331 -15.65 1.42 -6.34
C HIS A 331 -14.65 2.18 -7.23
N LYS A 332 -13.42 1.67 -7.38
CA LYS A 332 -12.35 2.23 -8.21
C LYS A 332 -12.15 1.49 -9.54
N LEU A 333 -12.77 0.32 -9.71
CA LEU A 333 -12.64 -0.44 -10.95
C LEU A 333 -13.44 0.27 -12.05
N GLU A 334 -12.73 0.89 -12.98
CA GLU A 334 -13.29 1.16 -14.31
C GLU A 334 -13.53 -0.19 -15.02
N PRO A 335 -14.50 -0.30 -15.94
CA PRO A 335 -14.60 -1.49 -16.77
C PRO A 335 -13.29 -1.72 -17.53
N ASN A 336 -12.82 -2.96 -17.57
CA ASN A 336 -11.70 -3.39 -18.43
C ASN A 336 -12.16 -3.34 -19.89
N LEU A 337 -12.19 -2.13 -20.45
CA LEU A 337 -12.20 -1.88 -21.88
C LEU A 337 -10.75 -1.94 -22.35
N ARG A 338 -10.52 -2.57 -23.52
CA ARG A 338 -9.25 -2.51 -24.24
C ARG A 338 -8.81 -1.04 -24.38
N ALA A 339 -7.51 -0.81 -24.37
CA ALA A 339 -6.92 0.49 -24.63
C ALA A 339 -7.40 1.00 -26.00
N PRO A 340 -7.93 2.24 -26.10
CA PRO A 340 -8.23 2.85 -27.39
C PRO A 340 -6.94 2.95 -28.24
N PRO A 341 -7.05 3.19 -29.55
CA PRO A 341 -5.90 3.48 -30.39
C PRO A 341 -4.98 4.54 -29.76
N LEU A 342 -3.68 4.31 -29.83
CA LEU A 342 -2.67 5.24 -29.35
C LEU A 342 -2.38 6.24 -30.48
N VAL A 343 -2.31 7.53 -30.16
CA VAL A 343 -2.06 8.59 -31.14
C VAL A 343 -0.70 9.22 -30.84
N ILE A 344 0.19 9.21 -31.83
CA ILE A 344 1.53 9.82 -31.77
C ILE A 344 1.72 10.65 -33.06
N GLY A 345 1.81 11.97 -32.90
CA GLY A 345 1.67 12.88 -34.04
C GLY A 345 0.33 12.63 -34.73
N ASP A 346 0.37 12.47 -36.05
CA ASP A 346 -0.81 12.16 -36.89
C ASP A 346 -1.05 10.64 -37.06
N GLN A 347 -0.20 9.77 -36.49
CA GLN A 347 -0.33 8.32 -36.61
C GLN A 347 -1.22 7.72 -35.53
N VAL A 348 -2.12 6.81 -35.94
CA VAL A 348 -3.06 6.08 -35.08
C VAL A 348 -2.65 4.61 -35.05
N ILE A 349 -2.30 4.11 -33.86
CA ILE A 349 -1.77 2.76 -33.64
C ILE A 349 -2.82 1.93 -32.90
N GLU A 350 -3.38 0.91 -33.54
CA GLU A 350 -4.46 0.08 -32.99
C GLU A 350 -3.98 -1.22 -32.33
N GLU A 351 -2.95 -1.86 -32.89
CA GLU A 351 -2.45 -3.15 -32.44
C GLU A 351 -1.75 -3.07 -31.08
N THR A 352 -1.95 -4.08 -30.22
CA THR A 352 -1.41 -4.09 -28.85
C THR A 352 0.12 -4.17 -28.80
N ALA A 353 0.75 -4.94 -29.69
CA ALA A 353 2.21 -5.03 -29.79
C ALA A 353 2.81 -3.67 -30.23
N ALA A 354 2.36 -3.13 -31.35
CA ALA A 354 2.78 -1.82 -31.84
C ALA A 354 2.53 -0.68 -30.82
N LYS A 355 1.41 -0.72 -30.06
CA LYS A 355 1.17 0.20 -28.94
C LYS A 355 2.23 0.08 -27.84
N ALA A 356 2.65 -1.14 -27.50
CA ALA A 356 3.67 -1.38 -26.48
C ALA A 356 5.04 -0.84 -26.90
N GLU A 357 5.42 -1.04 -28.16
CA GLU A 357 6.66 -0.52 -28.76
C GLU A 357 6.62 1.01 -28.89
N ALA A 358 5.51 1.59 -29.33
CA ALA A 358 5.32 3.03 -29.42
C ALA A 358 5.39 3.71 -28.04
N LEU A 359 4.81 3.09 -27.00
CA LEU A 359 4.97 3.53 -25.61
C LEU A 359 6.42 3.34 -25.11
N GLN A 360 7.11 2.27 -25.52
CA GLN A 360 8.53 2.06 -25.20
C GLN A 360 9.38 3.20 -25.77
N GLN A 361 9.25 3.50 -27.07
CA GLN A 361 10.03 4.54 -27.74
C GLN A 361 9.73 5.94 -27.16
N ALA A 362 8.45 6.30 -27.01
CA ALA A 362 8.06 7.65 -26.60
C ALA A 362 8.25 7.96 -25.11
N ILE A 363 8.41 6.94 -24.24
CA ILE A 363 8.61 7.13 -22.80
C ILE A 363 10.05 6.78 -22.37
N LEU A 364 10.59 5.66 -22.85
CA LEU A 364 11.85 5.07 -22.35
C LEU A 364 13.10 5.43 -23.17
N LYS A 365 12.95 6.02 -24.37
CA LYS A 365 14.06 6.44 -25.25
C LYS A 365 14.13 7.97 -25.43
N ARG A 366 13.78 8.73 -24.39
CA ARG A 366 13.64 10.20 -24.48
C ARG A 366 14.97 10.94 -24.59
N TYR A 367 16.00 10.44 -23.95
CA TYR A 367 17.37 10.95 -24.01
C TYR A 367 18.31 9.80 -24.39
N ASN A 368 19.47 10.13 -24.96
CA ASN A 368 20.50 9.16 -25.30
C ASN A 368 21.84 9.52 -24.63
N SER A 369 22.89 8.75 -24.91
CA SER A 369 24.22 8.97 -24.29
C SER A 369 24.87 10.32 -24.63
N ALA A 370 24.51 10.96 -25.75
CA ALA A 370 25.01 12.28 -26.14
C ALA A 370 24.33 13.44 -25.38
N ASP A 371 23.26 13.20 -24.62
CA ASP A 371 22.67 14.19 -23.71
C ASP A 371 23.40 14.29 -22.35
N ASP A 372 24.15 13.23 -21.99
CA ASP A 372 24.90 13.13 -20.73
C ASP A 372 26.21 13.94 -20.79
N LEU A 373 27.07 13.82 -19.79
CA LEU A 373 28.43 14.36 -19.86
C LEU A 373 29.28 13.54 -20.86
N GLU A 374 30.14 14.20 -21.62
CA GLU A 374 31.07 13.55 -22.55
C GLU A 374 32.12 12.70 -21.81
N TYR A 375 32.57 13.19 -20.65
CA TYR A 375 33.49 12.52 -19.74
C TYR A 375 32.77 11.73 -18.64
N ASN A 376 33.44 10.76 -18.04
CA ASN A 376 32.95 9.99 -16.92
C ASN A 376 33.53 10.55 -15.59
N PRO A 377 32.70 11.02 -14.64
CA PRO A 377 33.20 11.54 -13.36
C PRO A 377 33.93 10.52 -12.48
N LEU A 378 33.80 9.22 -12.76
CA LEU A 378 34.54 8.18 -12.05
C LEU A 378 35.98 7.99 -12.53
N ASP A 379 36.32 8.50 -13.71
CA ASP A 379 37.65 8.38 -14.32
C ASP A 379 38.52 9.62 -14.01
N ASP A 380 37.88 10.70 -13.54
CA ASP A 380 38.50 11.97 -13.16
C ASP A 380 39.00 11.92 -11.71
N GLU A 381 40.32 11.97 -11.52
CA GLU A 381 40.97 11.86 -10.21
C GLU A 381 40.54 12.97 -9.23
N HIS A 382 40.07 14.13 -9.72
CA HIS A 382 39.59 15.24 -8.90
C HIS A 382 38.53 14.81 -7.86
N TRP A 383 37.67 13.85 -8.23
CA TRP A 383 36.59 13.38 -7.36
C TRP A 383 37.03 12.32 -6.35
N SER A 384 38.23 11.73 -6.51
CA SER A 384 38.70 10.62 -5.67
C SER A 384 38.99 11.04 -4.22
N GLY A 385 39.26 12.33 -3.97
CA GLY A 385 39.47 12.88 -2.63
C GLY A 385 38.25 13.61 -2.02
N MET A 386 37.12 13.72 -2.73
CA MET A 386 35.96 14.51 -2.25
C MET A 386 34.99 13.74 -1.35
N GLY A 387 35.11 12.41 -1.25
CA GLY A 387 34.23 11.57 -0.44
C GLY A 387 34.42 11.82 1.06
N ASN A 388 33.46 12.51 1.70
CA ASN A 388 33.48 12.79 3.15
C ASN A 388 32.23 12.29 3.89
N LEU A 389 31.22 11.79 3.17
CA LEU A 389 29.99 11.24 3.76
C LEU A 389 30.19 9.78 4.21
N PRO A 390 29.61 9.40 5.36
CA PRO A 390 29.75 8.05 5.89
C PRO A 390 29.03 7.01 5.01
N TRP A 391 29.76 5.97 4.63
CA TRP A 391 29.26 4.78 3.95
C TRP A 391 29.75 3.53 4.67
N ASN A 392 28.83 2.60 4.92
CA ASN A 392 29.16 1.26 5.42
C ASN A 392 28.95 0.28 4.25
N PRO A 393 29.96 -0.50 3.84
CA PRO A 393 29.84 -1.50 2.78
C PRO A 393 29.39 -2.89 3.28
N ARG A 394 29.11 -3.08 4.58
CA ARG A 394 28.65 -4.36 5.16
C ARG A 394 27.16 -4.34 5.51
N VAL A 395 26.51 -5.50 5.51
CA VAL A 395 25.11 -5.73 5.94
C VAL A 395 25.00 -6.89 6.92
N GLY A 396 24.25 -6.68 8.01
CA GLY A 396 23.89 -7.70 9.00
C GLY A 396 22.62 -8.45 8.62
N MET A 397 22.42 -9.66 9.17
CA MET A 397 21.30 -10.54 8.84
C MET A 397 19.94 -9.85 9.07
N GLU A 398 19.79 -9.15 10.18
CA GLU A 398 18.56 -8.46 10.59
C GLU A 398 18.21 -7.31 9.64
N GLU A 399 19.21 -6.64 9.04
CA GLU A 399 18.98 -5.63 8.01
C GLU A 399 18.56 -6.27 6.68
N VAL A 400 19.19 -7.39 6.32
CA VAL A 400 18.88 -8.16 5.11
C VAL A 400 17.46 -8.75 5.18
N GLU A 401 17.10 -9.38 6.29
CA GLU A 401 15.76 -9.92 6.52
C GLU A 401 14.70 -8.82 6.45
N ARG A 402 14.89 -7.73 7.20
CA ARG A 402 13.93 -6.63 7.29
C ARG A 402 13.66 -5.98 5.94
N ASN A 403 14.67 -5.86 5.09
CA ASN A 403 14.54 -5.20 3.78
C ASN A 403 14.19 -6.18 2.65
N THR A 404 14.42 -7.49 2.80
CA THR A 404 14.10 -8.50 1.78
C THR A 404 12.72 -9.14 2.02
N ILE A 405 12.48 -9.71 3.21
CA ILE A 405 11.20 -10.38 3.55
C ILE A 405 10.34 -9.61 4.57
N GLY A 406 10.91 -8.71 5.37
CA GLY A 406 10.17 -7.83 6.31
C GLY A 406 9.25 -6.79 5.65
N VAL A 407 9.07 -6.87 4.33
CA VAL A 407 8.31 -5.92 3.50
C VAL A 407 6.92 -6.46 3.14
N GLN A 408 6.04 -5.56 2.67
CA GLN A 408 4.77 -5.96 2.07
C GLN A 408 5.01 -6.64 0.71
N SER A 409 4.21 -7.67 0.39
CA SER A 409 4.34 -8.41 -0.86
C SER A 409 4.21 -7.50 -2.08
N THR A 410 5.31 -7.33 -2.82
CA THR A 410 5.31 -6.68 -4.13
C THR A 410 5.02 -7.70 -5.23
N SER A 411 4.59 -7.24 -6.40
CA SER A 411 4.60 -8.08 -7.60
C SER A 411 6.03 -8.54 -7.91
N PRO A 412 6.22 -9.80 -8.38
CA PRO A 412 7.53 -10.34 -8.75
C PRO A 412 8.10 -9.63 -9.99
N GLY A 413 9.37 -9.85 -10.30
CA GLY A 413 9.97 -9.43 -11.56
C GLY A 413 9.81 -10.51 -12.63
N THR A 414 10.72 -10.51 -13.60
CA THR A 414 10.86 -11.59 -14.61
C THR A 414 11.25 -12.93 -14.00
N ASP A 415 11.75 -12.94 -12.76
CA ASP A 415 12.08 -14.13 -11.97
C ASP A 415 10.83 -14.87 -11.44
N GLY A 416 9.65 -14.26 -11.45
CA GLY A 416 8.42 -14.84 -10.90
C GLY A 416 8.40 -15.02 -9.37
N ILE A 417 9.54 -14.87 -8.70
CA ILE A 417 9.72 -15.10 -7.25
C ILE A 417 9.02 -14.02 -6.44
N THR A 418 8.16 -14.45 -5.51
CA THR A 418 7.41 -13.55 -4.62
C THR A 418 7.99 -13.48 -3.22
N VAL A 419 7.73 -12.38 -2.49
CA VAL A 419 8.07 -12.25 -1.05
C VAL A 419 7.50 -13.41 -0.21
N ARG A 420 6.35 -13.99 -0.61
CA ARG A 420 5.76 -15.14 0.10
C ARG A 420 6.56 -16.43 -0.11
N MET A 421 7.10 -16.64 -1.31
CA MET A 421 7.96 -17.80 -1.60
C MET A 421 9.29 -17.68 -0.86
N LEU A 422 9.95 -16.52 -0.91
CA LEU A 422 11.19 -16.28 -0.15
C LEU A 422 11.00 -16.43 1.36
N LYS A 423 9.81 -16.14 1.90
CA LYS A 423 9.48 -16.42 3.31
C LYS A 423 9.42 -17.90 3.65
N ALA A 424 8.91 -18.73 2.73
CA ALA A 424 8.79 -20.17 2.96
C ALA A 424 10.18 -20.85 3.01
N CYS A 425 11.11 -20.42 2.17
CA CYS A 425 12.47 -20.97 2.13
C CYS A 425 13.52 -20.13 2.90
N TRP A 426 13.13 -19.10 3.66
CA TRP A 426 14.05 -18.08 4.19
C TRP A 426 15.22 -18.66 4.98
N GLN A 427 14.93 -19.60 5.88
CA GLN A 427 15.90 -20.30 6.72
C GLN A 427 16.99 -21.07 5.94
N HIS A 428 16.78 -21.36 4.66
CA HIS A 428 17.73 -22.05 3.78
C HIS A 428 18.52 -21.10 2.87
N VAL A 429 18.08 -19.85 2.70
CA VAL A 429 18.67 -18.88 1.75
C VAL A 429 19.15 -17.58 2.40
N SER A 430 18.85 -17.34 3.67
CA SER A 430 19.13 -16.08 4.36
C SER A 430 20.62 -15.75 4.41
N LEU A 431 21.46 -16.71 4.84
CA LEU A 431 22.92 -16.57 4.89
C LEU A 431 23.51 -16.31 3.50
N PHE A 432 23.11 -17.11 2.51
CA PHE A 432 23.53 -16.94 1.12
C PHE A 432 23.18 -15.53 0.58
N ILE A 433 21.95 -15.05 0.79
CA ILE A 433 21.52 -13.71 0.35
C ILE A 433 22.32 -12.61 1.09
N GLN A 434 22.61 -12.77 2.38
CA GLN A 434 23.43 -11.82 3.13
C GLN A 434 24.86 -11.76 2.59
N GLN A 435 25.50 -12.90 2.38
CA GLN A 435 26.85 -13.00 1.82
C GLN A 435 26.90 -12.45 0.39
N LEU A 436 25.90 -12.76 -0.44
CA LEU A 436 25.76 -12.24 -1.81
C LEU A 436 25.63 -10.71 -1.83
N TYR A 437 24.81 -10.12 -0.95
CA TYR A 437 24.71 -8.66 -0.81
C TYR A 437 26.04 -8.05 -0.32
N ASN A 438 26.72 -8.65 0.66
CA ASN A 438 28.03 -8.20 1.10
C ASN A 438 29.07 -8.24 -0.04
N CYS A 439 29.01 -9.23 -0.93
CA CYS A 439 29.86 -9.29 -2.13
C CYS A 439 29.52 -8.20 -3.15
N CYS A 440 28.23 -7.91 -3.38
CA CYS A 440 27.80 -6.79 -4.23
C CYS A 440 28.35 -5.44 -3.71
N LEU A 441 28.28 -5.21 -2.40
CA LEU A 441 28.78 -3.98 -1.76
C LEU A 441 30.31 -3.92 -1.74
N ARG A 442 31.01 -5.04 -1.50
CA ARG A 442 32.48 -5.16 -1.52
C ARG A 442 33.07 -4.91 -2.90
N LEU A 443 32.47 -5.52 -3.94
CA LEU A 443 32.93 -5.40 -5.33
C LEU A 443 32.33 -4.18 -6.05
N CYS A 444 31.54 -3.35 -5.35
CA CYS A 444 30.85 -2.19 -5.90
C CYS A 444 30.04 -2.50 -7.17
N HIS A 445 29.46 -3.70 -7.25
CA HIS A 445 28.77 -4.22 -8.43
C HIS A 445 27.33 -4.61 -8.13
N PHE A 446 26.46 -4.39 -9.11
CA PHE A 446 25.07 -4.80 -9.08
C PHE A 446 24.87 -5.93 -10.10
N PRO A 447 24.46 -7.15 -9.69
CA PRO A 447 24.39 -8.31 -10.59
C PRO A 447 23.54 -8.11 -11.84
N ARG A 448 24.06 -8.52 -13.00
CA ARG A 448 23.39 -8.47 -14.32
C ARG A 448 22.03 -9.16 -14.33
N ALA A 449 21.90 -10.29 -13.64
CA ALA A 449 20.65 -11.03 -13.45
C ALA A 449 19.50 -10.16 -12.91
N TRP A 450 19.82 -9.10 -12.15
CA TRP A 450 18.85 -8.21 -11.52
C TRP A 450 18.55 -6.94 -12.34
N LYS A 451 19.26 -6.70 -13.45
CA LYS A 451 19.13 -5.49 -14.28
C LYS A 451 18.05 -5.59 -15.37
N LEU A 452 17.35 -6.72 -15.47
CA LEU A 452 16.20 -6.91 -16.36
C LEU A 452 14.89 -6.54 -15.66
N ALA A 453 14.11 -5.65 -16.27
CA ALA A 453 12.82 -5.19 -15.76
C ALA A 453 11.66 -5.54 -16.71
N GLU A 454 10.56 -6.06 -16.18
CA GLU A 454 9.27 -6.06 -16.89
C GLU A 454 8.53 -4.75 -16.60
N VAL A 455 8.37 -3.89 -17.61
CA VAL A 455 7.71 -2.59 -17.50
C VAL A 455 6.23 -2.73 -17.84
N ALA A 456 5.39 -2.83 -16.82
CA ALA A 456 3.94 -2.86 -16.98
C ALA A 456 3.39 -1.45 -17.25
N MET A 457 2.73 -1.25 -18.40
CA MET A 457 2.10 0.03 -18.73
C MET A 457 0.74 0.17 -18.03
N ILE A 458 0.64 1.12 -17.08
CA ILE A 458 -0.57 1.35 -16.27
C ILE A 458 -1.16 2.74 -16.57
N PRO A 459 -2.47 2.88 -16.83
CA PRO A 459 -3.09 4.18 -17.10
C PRO A 459 -3.07 5.10 -15.87
N LYS A 460 -2.80 6.39 -16.09
CA LYS A 460 -2.83 7.44 -15.05
C LYS A 460 -4.25 7.65 -14.54
N VAL A 461 -4.42 7.45 -13.23
CA VAL A 461 -5.71 7.58 -12.54
C VAL A 461 -6.38 8.92 -12.85
N GLY A 462 -7.56 8.87 -13.49
CA GLY A 462 -8.39 10.03 -13.82
C GLY A 462 -8.18 10.62 -15.23
N LYS A 463 -7.20 10.14 -16.01
CA LYS A 463 -7.13 10.42 -17.45
C LYS A 463 -8.08 9.46 -18.18
N ARG A 464 -9.23 10.00 -18.62
CA ARG A 464 -10.25 9.23 -19.36
C ARG A 464 -9.82 8.92 -20.80
N ASP A 465 -9.18 9.89 -21.43
CA ASP A 465 -8.51 9.67 -22.69
C ASP A 465 -7.19 8.92 -22.45
N ARG A 466 -7.06 7.76 -23.11
CA ARG A 466 -5.92 6.85 -23.03
C ARG A 466 -5.17 6.75 -24.38
N SER A 467 -5.57 7.55 -25.38
CA SER A 467 -4.92 7.60 -26.70
C SER A 467 -3.55 8.28 -26.65
N SER A 468 -3.36 9.28 -25.79
CA SER A 468 -2.05 9.90 -25.60
C SER A 468 -1.11 9.02 -24.78
N VAL A 469 0.14 8.88 -25.25
CA VAL A 469 1.30 8.36 -24.49
C VAL A 469 1.38 8.97 -23.09
N ARG A 470 1.10 10.27 -22.95
CA ARG A 470 1.16 10.99 -21.67
C ARG A 470 0.14 10.48 -20.64
N SER A 471 -0.86 9.69 -21.04
CA SER A 471 -1.83 9.06 -20.13
C SER A 471 -1.35 7.75 -19.50
N TRP A 472 -0.18 7.22 -19.86
CA TRP A 472 0.37 5.97 -19.33
C TRP A 472 1.51 6.21 -18.33
N ARG A 473 1.78 5.23 -17.47
CA ARG A 473 2.94 5.15 -16.56
C ARG A 473 3.66 3.81 -16.75
N PRO A 474 4.97 3.82 -17.02
CA PRO A 474 5.78 2.60 -16.95
C PRO A 474 5.98 2.20 -15.48
N ILE A 475 5.60 0.97 -15.09
CA ILE A 475 5.94 0.44 -13.76
C ILE A 475 6.88 -0.74 -13.92
N ALA A 476 8.13 -0.54 -13.51
CA ALA A 476 9.19 -1.54 -13.56
C ALA A 476 9.00 -2.60 -12.46
N LEU A 477 8.79 -3.85 -12.87
CA LEU A 477 8.75 -5.02 -12.03
C LEU A 477 10.15 -5.67 -12.01
N LEU A 478 10.88 -5.44 -10.92
CA LEU A 478 12.21 -6.00 -10.65
C LEU A 478 12.13 -7.21 -9.70
N SER A 479 13.18 -8.02 -9.65
CA SER A 479 13.33 -9.13 -8.70
C SER A 479 13.09 -8.69 -7.24
N VAL A 480 12.51 -9.58 -6.43
CA VAL A 480 12.31 -9.30 -4.99
C VAL A 480 13.64 -9.25 -4.23
N ILE A 481 14.63 -10.02 -4.66
CA ILE A 481 15.98 -10.07 -4.09
C ILE A 481 16.72 -8.76 -4.40
N SER A 482 16.77 -8.36 -5.68
CA SER A 482 17.25 -7.03 -6.11
C SER A 482 16.71 -5.89 -5.23
N LYS A 483 15.37 -5.86 -5.07
CA LYS A 483 14.69 -4.84 -4.27
C LYS A 483 15.09 -4.87 -2.79
N GLY A 484 15.59 -5.99 -2.26
CA GLY A 484 16.14 -6.10 -0.92
C GLY A 484 17.40 -5.24 -0.76
N LEU A 485 18.41 -5.47 -1.60
CA LEU A 485 19.64 -4.67 -1.63
C LEU A 485 19.37 -3.20 -1.95
N GLU A 486 18.51 -2.92 -2.96
CA GLU A 486 18.11 -1.55 -3.31
C GLU A 486 17.52 -0.77 -2.13
N ARG A 487 16.69 -1.43 -1.27
CA ARG A 487 16.13 -0.78 -0.06
C ARG A 487 17.19 -0.47 0.98
N ILE A 488 18.18 -1.34 1.16
CA ILE A 488 19.28 -1.12 2.10
C ILE A 488 20.05 0.14 1.71
N ILE A 489 20.51 0.19 0.45
CA ILE A 489 21.23 1.34 -0.11
C ILE A 489 20.37 2.60 -0.01
N ALA A 490 19.10 2.53 -0.45
CA ALA A 490 18.19 3.68 -0.45
C ALA A 490 17.97 4.27 0.95
N ARG A 491 17.87 3.42 1.98
CA ARG A 491 17.70 3.87 3.36
C ARG A 491 18.96 4.54 3.88
N ARG A 492 20.14 3.94 3.65
CA ARG A 492 21.43 4.52 4.04
C ARG A 492 21.61 5.91 3.42
N LEU A 493 21.41 6.03 2.09
CA LEU A 493 21.39 7.31 1.38
C LEU A 493 20.41 8.32 2.00
N ALA A 494 19.14 7.93 2.19
CA ALA A 494 18.10 8.84 2.65
C ALA A 494 18.27 9.33 4.10
N TYR A 495 18.91 8.54 4.97
CA TYR A 495 19.29 8.98 6.31
C TYR A 495 20.53 9.87 6.28
N THR A 496 21.62 9.47 5.60
CA THR A 496 22.85 10.28 5.48
C THR A 496 22.55 11.64 4.86
N ALA A 497 21.73 11.71 3.81
CA ALA A 497 21.33 12.95 3.17
C ALA A 497 20.60 13.93 4.11
N LEU A 498 19.78 13.44 5.06
CA LEU A 498 19.12 14.27 6.07
C LEU A 498 20.06 14.66 7.21
N ILE A 499 20.89 13.73 7.68
CA ILE A 499 21.81 13.95 8.80
C ILE A 499 22.86 15.00 8.42
N HIS A 500 23.46 14.88 7.24
CA HIS A 500 24.50 15.78 6.74
C HIS A 500 23.95 17.00 5.99
N GLY A 501 22.63 17.10 5.78
CA GLY A 501 22.00 18.28 5.17
C GLY A 501 22.20 18.39 3.66
N ILE A 502 22.39 17.28 2.96
CA ILE A 502 22.52 17.24 1.49
C ILE A 502 21.23 17.66 0.79
N VAL A 503 20.07 17.37 1.38
CA VAL A 503 18.76 17.78 0.87
C VAL A 503 18.17 18.93 1.69
N SER A 504 17.56 19.91 1.02
CA SER A 504 16.87 21.03 1.66
C SER A 504 15.81 20.52 2.65
N PRO A 505 15.68 21.11 3.86
CA PRO A 505 14.58 20.77 4.77
C PRO A 505 13.18 20.92 4.16
N GLN A 506 13.04 21.72 3.11
CA GLN A 506 11.78 21.97 2.39
C GLN A 506 11.55 20.98 1.22
N HIS A 507 12.46 20.02 1.01
CA HIS A 507 12.32 18.91 0.07
C HIS A 507 11.91 17.61 0.80
N GLY A 508 10.90 16.93 0.28
CA GLY A 508 10.39 15.65 0.78
C GLY A 508 10.12 14.64 -0.33
N GLY A 509 9.46 13.54 0.03
CA GLY A 509 9.33 12.35 -0.83
C GLY A 509 10.51 11.43 -0.59
N ALA A 510 10.29 10.11 -0.55
CA ALA A 510 11.26 9.04 -0.22
C ALA A 510 12.13 9.14 1.07
N LEU A 511 12.17 10.30 1.73
CA LEU A 511 12.97 10.58 2.91
C LEU A 511 12.27 10.10 4.20
N PRO A 512 13.00 9.48 5.15
CA PRO A 512 12.41 8.95 6.37
C PRO A 512 11.85 10.07 7.25
N ARG A 513 10.71 9.78 7.91
CA ARG A 513 9.98 10.70 8.80
C ARG A 513 9.46 12.01 8.16
N ARG A 514 9.74 12.33 6.89
CA ARG A 514 9.20 13.47 6.13
C ARG A 514 7.90 13.08 5.40
N SER A 515 6.90 13.96 5.33
CA SER A 515 5.65 13.72 4.61
C SER A 515 5.17 14.94 3.82
N ALA A 516 4.38 14.72 2.78
CA ALA A 516 3.79 15.79 1.98
C ALA A 516 2.97 16.77 2.82
N MET A 517 2.30 16.28 3.87
CA MET A 517 1.50 17.12 4.75
C MET A 517 2.33 18.05 5.64
N ASP A 518 3.60 17.73 5.89
CA ASP A 518 4.50 18.64 6.61
C ASP A 518 4.83 19.87 5.76
N LEU A 519 5.11 19.68 4.47
CA LEU A 519 5.41 20.76 3.55
C LEU A 519 4.18 21.63 3.28
N VAL A 520 3.01 21.01 3.09
CA VAL A 520 1.73 21.74 3.00
C VAL A 520 1.48 22.57 4.26
N ALA A 521 1.71 22.02 5.45
CA ALA A 521 1.51 22.76 6.70
C ALA A 521 2.56 23.86 6.92
N ALA A 522 3.82 23.63 6.55
CA ALA A 522 4.90 24.62 6.59
C ALA A 522 4.61 25.79 5.64
N PHE A 523 4.28 25.52 4.38
CA PHE A 523 3.86 26.57 3.43
C PHE A 523 2.59 27.31 3.92
N THR A 524 1.63 26.60 4.53
CA THR A 524 0.44 27.24 5.11
C THR A 524 0.81 28.21 6.26
N HIS A 525 1.83 27.88 7.07
CA HIS A 525 2.38 28.81 8.07
C HIS A 525 2.96 30.06 7.41
N GLU A 526 3.68 29.94 6.30
CA GLU A 526 4.20 31.11 5.56
C GLU A 526 3.07 32.04 5.10
N VAL A 527 2.01 31.48 4.52
CA VAL A 527 0.85 32.28 4.08
C VAL A 527 0.12 32.91 5.28
N GLU A 528 -0.04 32.19 6.39
CA GLU A 528 -0.62 32.75 7.61
C GLU A 528 0.26 33.87 8.22
N ALA A 529 1.59 33.74 8.17
CA ALA A 529 2.55 34.73 8.65
C ALA A 529 2.57 35.98 7.76
N ALA A 530 2.59 35.81 6.43
CA ALA A 530 2.47 36.89 5.45
C ALA A 530 1.14 37.66 5.64
N PHE A 531 0.02 36.95 5.80
CA PHE A 531 -1.26 37.58 6.11
C PHE A 531 -1.28 38.33 7.45
N ALA A 532 -0.48 37.92 8.44
CA ALA A 532 -0.33 38.65 9.70
C ALA A 532 0.57 39.90 9.56
N GLN A 533 1.30 40.03 8.46
CA GLN A 533 2.08 41.21 8.07
C GLN A 533 1.35 42.08 7.02
N ASN A 534 0.07 41.81 6.71
CA ASN A 534 -0.68 42.46 5.63
C ASN A 534 -0.02 42.35 4.23
N LYS A 535 0.76 41.28 4.02
CA LYS A 535 1.29 40.88 2.71
C LYS A 535 0.31 39.97 1.99
N GLU A 536 0.50 39.86 0.69
CA GLU A 536 -0.24 39.01 -0.24
C GLU A 536 0.73 38.01 -0.84
N VAL A 537 0.31 36.75 -0.95
CA VAL A 537 1.18 35.66 -1.40
C VAL A 537 0.79 35.25 -2.82
N SER A 538 1.76 34.89 -3.64
CA SER A 538 1.53 34.24 -4.93
C SER A 538 2.34 32.96 -4.97
N MET A 539 1.74 31.87 -5.40
CA MET A 539 2.40 30.56 -5.52
C MET A 539 2.28 30.03 -6.96
N VAL A 540 3.32 29.34 -7.42
CA VAL A 540 3.38 28.65 -8.71
C VAL A 540 3.83 27.22 -8.44
N THR A 541 3.09 26.24 -8.95
CA THR A 541 3.50 24.84 -8.92
C THR A 541 4.09 24.40 -10.25
N MET A 542 5.17 23.62 -10.19
CA MET A 542 5.85 23.06 -11.36
C MET A 542 5.99 21.54 -11.20
N ASP A 543 5.98 20.80 -12.30
CA ASP A 543 6.08 19.35 -12.36
C ASP A 543 7.19 18.97 -13.36
N VAL A 544 8.11 18.11 -12.92
CA VAL A 544 9.24 17.64 -13.74
C VAL A 544 8.75 16.62 -14.76
N GLN A 545 8.93 16.94 -16.04
CA GLN A 545 8.42 16.11 -17.13
C GLN A 545 9.26 14.84 -17.28
N GLY A 546 8.73 13.71 -16.80
CA GLY A 546 9.41 12.41 -16.94
C GLY A 546 10.53 12.20 -15.93
N ALA A 547 10.35 12.70 -14.70
CA ALA A 547 11.28 12.66 -13.58
C ALA A 547 12.26 11.47 -13.55
N PHE A 548 11.76 10.24 -13.47
CA PHE A 548 12.61 9.05 -13.39
C PHE A 548 13.28 8.69 -14.70
N ASP A 549 12.59 8.88 -15.83
CA ASP A 549 13.04 8.51 -17.18
C ASP A 549 14.14 9.46 -17.70
N ALA A 550 14.18 10.69 -17.17
CA ALA A 550 15.10 11.77 -17.57
C ALA A 550 16.44 11.82 -16.80
N VAL A 551 16.65 10.96 -15.80
CA VAL A 551 17.91 10.97 -15.02
C VAL A 551 19.07 10.51 -15.90
N LEU A 552 20.09 11.35 -16.05
CA LEU A 552 21.31 11.04 -16.80
C LEU A 552 22.41 10.54 -15.85
N ARG A 553 23.13 9.50 -16.27
CA ARG A 553 23.99 8.67 -15.41
C ARG A 553 25.22 9.43 -14.95
N ARG A 554 26.01 9.97 -15.88
CA ARG A 554 27.25 10.68 -15.56
C ARG A 554 26.94 11.98 -14.82
N ARG A 555 25.90 12.72 -15.23
CA ARG A 555 25.41 13.89 -14.46
C ARG A 555 25.03 13.52 -13.02
N LEU A 556 24.31 12.43 -12.77
CA LEU A 556 23.97 12.00 -11.40
C LEU A 556 25.23 11.67 -10.58
N LEU A 557 26.19 10.95 -11.17
CA LEU A 557 27.46 10.63 -10.50
C LEU A 557 28.26 11.89 -10.16
N GLN A 558 28.35 12.85 -11.09
CA GLN A 558 28.97 14.16 -10.86
C GLN A 558 28.28 14.91 -9.71
N ARG A 559 26.94 14.93 -9.68
CA ARG A 559 26.16 15.55 -8.59
C ARG A 559 26.38 14.88 -7.25
N MET A 560 26.51 13.55 -7.23
CA MET A 560 26.80 12.83 -6.00
C MET A 560 28.25 13.04 -5.53
N ALA A 561 29.22 13.10 -6.44
CA ALA A 561 30.60 13.44 -6.11
C ALA A 561 30.71 14.86 -5.49
N GLN A 562 30.05 15.86 -6.10
CA GLN A 562 29.94 17.23 -5.57
C GLN A 562 29.25 17.31 -4.18
N GLN A 563 28.42 16.33 -3.82
CA GLN A 563 27.77 16.24 -2.51
C GLN A 563 28.63 15.54 -1.45
N GLY A 564 29.80 15.01 -1.82
CA GLY A 564 30.71 14.31 -0.91
C GLY A 564 30.42 12.82 -0.72
N TRP A 565 29.64 12.18 -1.60
CA TRP A 565 29.42 10.73 -1.53
C TRP A 565 30.69 9.95 -1.94
N PRO A 566 31.06 8.87 -1.22
CA PRO A 566 32.32 8.14 -1.44
C PRO A 566 32.33 7.30 -2.73
N ARG A 567 33.52 7.08 -3.29
CA ARG A 567 33.74 6.55 -4.65
C ARG A 567 33.17 5.13 -4.84
N GLU A 568 33.26 4.29 -3.83
CA GLU A 568 32.73 2.92 -3.80
C GLU A 568 31.21 2.90 -4.01
N LEU A 569 30.51 3.82 -3.35
CA LEU A 569 29.07 4.01 -3.53
C LEU A 569 28.76 4.56 -4.92
N LEU A 570 29.56 5.50 -5.45
CA LEU A 570 29.38 6.01 -6.81
C LEU A 570 29.55 4.90 -7.87
N GLN A 571 30.56 4.03 -7.71
CA GLN A 571 30.78 2.85 -8.57
C GLN A 571 29.59 1.87 -8.51
N LEU A 572 29.07 1.60 -7.31
CA LEU A 572 27.88 0.75 -7.12
C LEU A 572 26.62 1.35 -7.79
N ILE A 573 26.43 2.67 -7.71
CA ILE A 573 25.35 3.37 -8.41
C ILE A 573 25.56 3.35 -9.93
N ASP A 574 26.78 3.52 -10.43
CA ASP A 574 27.06 3.41 -11.86
C ASP A 574 26.76 2.00 -12.39
N SER A 575 27.19 0.96 -11.68
CA SER A 575 26.86 -0.43 -12.03
C SER A 575 25.35 -0.67 -12.01
N PHE A 576 24.61 -0.17 -11.01
CA PHE A 576 23.14 -0.26 -10.96
C PHE A 576 22.46 0.41 -12.18
N LEU A 577 23.01 1.51 -12.69
CA LEU A 577 22.44 2.26 -13.82
C LEU A 577 22.82 1.70 -15.20
N THR A 578 23.97 1.02 -15.29
CA THR A 578 24.61 0.53 -16.52
C THR A 578 24.11 -0.85 -16.94
N GLU A 579 24.09 -1.14 -18.26
CA GLU A 579 23.63 -2.42 -18.85
C GLU A 579 22.17 -2.84 -18.51
N ARG A 580 21.34 -1.92 -17.99
CA ARG A 580 19.93 -2.21 -17.69
C ARG A 580 19.14 -2.56 -18.95
N ARG A 581 18.20 -3.51 -18.81
CA ARG A 581 17.31 -3.97 -19.89
C ARG A 581 15.84 -3.90 -19.46
N ALA A 582 14.96 -3.57 -20.38
CA ALA A 582 13.52 -3.47 -20.14
C ALA A 582 12.70 -4.11 -21.25
N GLN A 583 11.68 -4.88 -20.87
CA GLN A 583 10.63 -5.38 -21.76
C GLN A 583 9.29 -4.73 -21.38
N VAL A 584 8.52 -4.22 -22.34
CA VAL A 584 7.26 -3.51 -22.06
C VAL A 584 6.09 -4.46 -22.17
N ARG A 585 5.25 -4.54 -21.12
CA ARG A 585 4.02 -5.34 -21.12
C ARG A 585 2.77 -4.47 -21.16
N LEU A 586 1.93 -4.69 -22.16
CA LEU A 586 0.64 -4.03 -22.36
C LEU A 586 -0.44 -5.09 -22.67
N GLU A 587 -1.54 -5.06 -21.93
CA GLU A 587 -2.73 -5.94 -22.08
C GLU A 587 -2.52 -7.48 -22.08
N GLY A 588 -1.28 -7.95 -21.92
CA GLY A 588 -0.92 -9.37 -21.93
C GLY A 588 0.23 -9.68 -22.88
N THR A 589 0.44 -8.82 -23.89
CA THR A 589 1.57 -8.87 -24.82
C THR A 589 2.79 -8.19 -24.21
N THR A 590 3.98 -8.76 -24.44
CA THR A 590 5.27 -8.25 -23.97
C THR A 590 6.21 -8.03 -25.17
N THR A 591 6.90 -6.89 -25.22
CA THR A 591 7.91 -6.61 -26.26
C THR A 591 9.20 -7.40 -26.03
N ALA A 592 10.07 -7.48 -27.04
CA ALA A 592 11.45 -7.86 -26.83
C ALA A 592 12.15 -6.95 -25.79
N ALA A 593 13.15 -7.50 -25.09
CA ALA A 593 13.92 -6.79 -24.08
C ALA A 593 14.97 -5.86 -24.72
N HIS A 594 14.85 -4.55 -24.48
CA HIS A 594 15.73 -3.51 -25.02
C HIS A 594 16.66 -2.91 -23.96
N GLN A 595 17.82 -2.38 -24.37
CA GLN A 595 18.78 -1.74 -23.47
C GLN A 595 18.34 -0.32 -23.11
N MET A 596 18.47 0.06 -21.83
CA MET A 596 18.12 1.38 -21.31
C MET A 596 19.35 2.30 -21.31
N GLN A 597 19.31 3.38 -22.10
CA GLN A 597 20.41 4.36 -22.15
C GLN A 597 20.35 5.41 -21.03
N CYS A 598 19.15 5.77 -20.56
CA CYS A 598 18.94 6.78 -19.53
C CYS A 598 17.92 6.34 -18.47
N GLY A 599 17.67 7.22 -17.51
CA GLY A 599 16.62 7.11 -16.51
C GLY A 599 16.88 6.06 -15.43
N THR A 600 15.89 5.89 -14.56
CA THR A 600 15.93 5.02 -13.39
C THR A 600 14.61 4.21 -13.31
N PRO A 601 14.61 2.93 -12.87
CA PRO A 601 13.40 2.10 -12.98
C PRO A 601 12.25 2.61 -12.09
N GLN A 602 11.13 3.05 -12.69
CA GLN A 602 9.94 3.48 -11.95
C GLN A 602 9.25 2.29 -11.24
N GLY A 603 9.74 1.95 -10.04
CA GLY A 603 9.38 0.74 -9.28
C GLY A 603 10.52 0.20 -8.41
N SER A 604 11.75 0.63 -8.70
CA SER A 604 12.94 0.48 -7.83
C SER A 604 12.76 1.24 -6.51
N PRO A 605 13.14 0.66 -5.36
CA PRO A 605 13.24 1.36 -4.08
C PRO A 605 14.35 2.43 -4.02
N LEU A 606 15.37 2.31 -4.87
CA LEU A 606 16.56 3.18 -4.90
C LEU A 606 16.37 4.43 -5.77
N SER A 607 15.65 4.29 -6.88
CA SER A 607 15.43 5.39 -7.83
C SER A 607 14.83 6.68 -7.22
N PRO A 608 13.88 6.62 -6.26
CA PRO A 608 13.35 7.82 -5.61
C PRO A 608 14.38 8.68 -4.86
N ILE A 609 15.36 8.10 -4.16
CA ILE A 609 16.39 8.89 -3.47
C ILE A 609 17.42 9.43 -4.45
N LEU A 610 17.81 8.67 -5.48
CA LEU A 610 18.71 9.16 -6.53
C LEU A 610 18.14 10.38 -7.26
N PHE A 611 16.84 10.38 -7.57
CA PHE A 611 16.17 11.55 -8.18
C PHE A 611 16.15 12.78 -7.25
N LEU A 612 15.99 12.60 -5.93
CA LEU A 612 16.09 13.72 -4.98
C LEU A 612 17.50 14.30 -4.94
N LEU A 613 18.53 13.45 -4.93
CA LEU A 613 19.93 13.88 -4.94
C LEU A 613 20.26 14.62 -6.25
N TYR A 614 19.66 14.23 -7.38
CA TYR A 614 19.77 14.93 -8.67
C TYR A 614 19.17 16.35 -8.61
N LEU A 615 18.03 16.53 -7.93
CA LEU A 615 17.35 17.83 -7.76
C LEU A 615 17.84 18.66 -6.55
N ALA A 616 18.70 18.12 -5.68
CA ALA A 616 18.98 18.71 -4.37
C ALA A 616 19.50 20.16 -4.46
N GLU A 617 20.38 20.45 -5.42
CA GLU A 617 20.93 21.79 -5.64
C GLU A 617 19.84 22.84 -5.95
N LEU A 618 18.88 22.49 -6.82
CA LEU A 618 17.79 23.38 -7.23
C LEU A 618 16.95 23.85 -6.02
N LEU A 619 16.70 22.95 -5.07
CA LEU A 619 15.97 23.25 -3.85
C LEU A 619 16.83 23.97 -2.80
N TRP A 620 18.16 23.86 -2.88
CA TRP A 620 19.08 24.58 -1.99
C TRP A 620 19.30 26.04 -2.37
N GLN A 621 19.45 26.35 -3.66
CA GLN A 621 19.71 27.71 -4.17
C GLN A 621 18.74 28.78 -3.63
N ASN A 622 17.48 28.42 -3.35
CA ASN A 622 16.48 29.30 -2.75
C ASN A 622 15.59 28.52 -1.76
N SER A 623 16.24 27.86 -0.79
CA SER A 623 15.58 26.93 0.14
C SER A 623 14.42 27.49 0.96
N GLU A 624 14.36 28.80 1.20
CA GLU A 624 13.23 29.45 1.90
C GLU A 624 12.00 29.72 1.01
N LEU A 625 12.17 29.71 -0.32
CA LEU A 625 11.13 30.06 -1.29
C LEU A 625 10.67 28.87 -2.15
N ARG A 626 11.38 27.74 -2.10
CA ARG A 626 11.13 26.54 -2.90
C ARG A 626 10.80 25.34 -2.00
N PHE A 627 9.56 24.86 -2.08
CA PHE A 627 9.15 23.57 -1.50
C PHE A 627 9.15 22.49 -2.60
N GLY A 628 9.58 21.27 -2.29
CA GLY A 628 9.56 20.15 -3.23
C GLY A 628 9.08 18.85 -2.59
N TYR A 629 8.35 18.00 -3.31
CA TYR A 629 8.03 16.64 -2.89
C TYR A 629 8.21 15.67 -4.06
N ALA A 630 9.31 14.93 -4.06
CA ALA A 630 9.83 14.25 -5.24
C ALA A 630 9.92 15.23 -6.44
N ASP A 631 9.05 15.06 -7.44
CA ASP A 631 8.93 15.82 -8.69
C ASP A 631 7.93 17.00 -8.63
N ASP A 632 7.07 17.08 -7.62
CA ASP A 632 6.15 18.20 -7.38
C ASP A 632 6.89 19.40 -6.73
N LEU A 633 7.08 20.51 -7.44
CA LEU A 633 7.66 21.75 -6.89
C LEU A 633 6.59 22.82 -6.63
N ASN A 634 6.86 23.70 -5.65
CA ASN A 634 6.08 24.90 -5.34
C ASN A 634 7.02 26.06 -5.01
N ILE A 635 6.91 27.15 -5.77
CA ILE A 635 7.66 28.40 -5.59
C ILE A 635 6.70 29.48 -5.16
N TRP A 636 7.08 30.34 -4.22
CA TRP A 636 6.20 31.39 -3.72
C TRP A 636 6.91 32.71 -3.43
N ARG A 637 6.17 33.81 -3.53
CA ARG A 637 6.60 35.16 -3.17
C ARG A 637 5.52 35.87 -2.36
N ALA A 638 5.94 36.72 -1.41
CA ALA A 638 5.04 37.45 -0.52
C ALA A 638 5.48 38.91 -0.29
N THR A 639 4.76 39.83 -0.91
CA THR A 639 4.97 41.29 -0.82
C THR A 639 3.64 42.01 -0.60
N HIS A 640 3.59 43.33 -0.69
CA HIS A 640 2.34 44.10 -0.51
C HIS A 640 1.55 44.33 -1.83
N SER A 641 2.07 43.89 -2.98
CA SER A 641 1.47 43.98 -4.32
C SER A 641 1.51 42.61 -5.02
N LEU A 642 0.48 42.31 -5.82
CA LEU A 642 0.46 41.08 -6.62
C LEU A 642 1.38 41.17 -7.85
N ASP A 643 1.54 42.35 -8.44
CA ASP A 643 2.39 42.63 -9.60
C ASP A 643 3.87 42.49 -9.27
N ASN A 644 4.27 42.94 -8.07
CA ASN A 644 5.62 42.70 -7.57
C ASN A 644 5.86 41.21 -7.30
N ASN A 645 4.88 40.49 -6.74
CA ASN A 645 4.98 39.03 -6.62
C ASN A 645 5.13 38.35 -7.99
N ALA A 646 4.36 38.77 -9.00
CA ALA A 646 4.43 38.21 -10.35
C ALA A 646 5.79 38.50 -11.02
N THR A 647 6.33 39.71 -10.82
CA THR A 647 7.65 40.12 -11.31
C THR A 647 8.78 39.28 -10.69
N LEU A 648 8.72 39.03 -9.39
CA LEU A 648 9.71 38.19 -8.70
C LEU A 648 9.56 36.71 -9.09
N LEU A 649 8.33 36.19 -9.21
CA LEU A 649 8.08 34.81 -9.66
C LEU A 649 8.54 34.58 -11.10
N ARG A 650 8.42 35.57 -12.00
CA ARG A 650 9.00 35.53 -13.35
C ARG A 650 10.51 35.26 -13.30
N GLN A 651 11.24 36.02 -12.48
CA GLN A 651 12.69 35.85 -12.31
C GLN A 651 13.02 34.47 -11.71
N ASP A 652 12.25 34.01 -10.72
CA ASP A 652 12.43 32.68 -10.11
C ASP A 652 12.23 31.55 -11.13
N ILE A 653 11.17 31.62 -11.95
CA ILE A 653 10.88 30.59 -12.97
C ILE A 653 11.95 30.62 -14.06
N GLN A 654 12.36 31.80 -14.56
CA GLN A 654 13.45 31.92 -15.54
C GLN A 654 14.76 31.31 -15.01
N SER A 655 15.10 31.52 -13.72
CA SER A 655 16.24 30.87 -13.06
C SER A 655 16.12 29.35 -13.02
N ILE A 656 14.92 28.82 -12.71
CA ILE A 656 14.66 27.38 -12.62
C ILE A 656 14.70 26.70 -14.00
N LEU A 657 14.14 27.34 -15.03
CA LEU A 657 14.17 26.84 -16.41
C LEU A 657 15.62 26.79 -16.93
N ARG A 658 16.41 27.85 -16.74
CA ARG A 658 17.84 27.87 -17.10
C ARG A 658 18.64 26.79 -16.37
N TRP A 659 18.41 26.61 -15.07
CA TRP A 659 19.04 25.50 -14.34
C TRP A 659 18.62 24.14 -14.90
N GLY A 660 17.35 23.99 -15.28
CA GLY A 660 16.80 22.80 -15.92
C GLY A 660 17.46 22.50 -17.26
N GLU A 661 17.65 23.49 -18.13
CA GLU A 661 18.36 23.36 -19.41
C GLU A 661 19.79 22.83 -19.22
N ILE A 662 20.56 23.44 -18.31
CA ILE A 662 21.94 23.05 -17.98
C ILE A 662 22.00 21.61 -17.43
N ASN A 663 20.99 21.19 -16.67
CA ASN A 663 20.94 19.88 -16.00
C ASN A 663 20.08 18.83 -16.72
N LYS A 664 19.59 19.14 -17.93
CA LYS A 664 18.65 18.32 -18.71
C LYS A 664 17.37 17.93 -17.94
N VAL A 665 16.93 18.78 -17.01
CA VAL A 665 15.66 18.65 -16.28
C VAL A 665 14.58 19.50 -16.96
N ALA A 666 13.74 18.87 -17.77
CA ALA A 666 12.60 19.53 -18.40
C ALA A 666 11.41 19.69 -17.42
N PHE A 667 10.84 20.88 -17.36
CA PHE A 667 9.57 21.16 -16.68
C PHE A 667 8.45 21.22 -17.70
N ALA A 668 7.28 20.64 -17.40
CA ALA A 668 6.14 20.62 -18.33
C ALA A 668 5.39 21.97 -18.30
N PRO A 669 5.48 22.83 -19.34
CA PRO A 669 4.90 24.17 -19.31
C PRO A 669 3.37 24.14 -19.14
N GLU A 670 2.71 23.13 -19.72
CA GLU A 670 1.26 22.95 -19.63
C GLU A 670 0.74 22.57 -18.23
N LYS A 671 1.65 22.30 -17.29
CA LYS A 671 1.35 21.97 -15.89
C LYS A 671 1.69 23.09 -14.90
N LEU A 672 2.22 24.22 -15.37
CA LEU A 672 2.44 25.39 -14.52
C LEU A 672 1.08 25.98 -14.14
N GLU A 673 0.65 25.73 -12.91
CA GLU A 673 -0.53 26.36 -12.29
C GLU A 673 -0.06 27.44 -11.31
N MET A 674 -0.76 28.58 -11.24
CA MET A 674 -0.51 29.59 -10.20
C MET A 674 -1.79 30.06 -9.49
N ILE A 675 -1.64 30.56 -8.26
CA ILE A 675 -2.73 31.25 -7.55
C ILE A 675 -2.19 32.36 -6.64
N HIS A 676 -2.90 33.48 -6.59
CA HIS A 676 -2.68 34.49 -5.55
C HIS A 676 -3.53 34.17 -4.31
N LEU A 677 -2.87 34.06 -3.17
CA LEU A 677 -3.48 33.91 -1.86
C LEU A 677 -3.54 35.29 -1.21
N THR A 678 -4.74 35.86 -1.12
CA THR A 678 -5.01 37.21 -0.62
C THR A 678 -6.42 37.38 -0.06
N ARG A 679 -6.53 38.24 0.95
CA ARG A 679 -7.80 38.66 1.56
C ARG A 679 -8.33 39.99 0.98
N LYS A 680 -7.50 40.79 0.30
CA LYS A 680 -7.90 42.05 -0.34
C LYS A 680 -8.80 41.76 -1.55
N ARG A 681 -9.71 42.68 -1.90
CA ARG A 681 -10.41 42.61 -3.20
C ARG A 681 -9.47 43.19 -4.26
N HIS A 682 -9.42 42.54 -5.41
CA HIS A 682 -8.74 43.01 -6.62
C HIS A 682 -9.71 42.86 -7.79
N ASN A 683 -9.64 43.78 -8.74
CA ASN A 683 -10.47 43.72 -9.95
C ASN A 683 -9.86 42.74 -10.97
N GLU A 684 -8.54 42.70 -11.04
CA GLU A 684 -7.76 41.83 -11.92
C GLU A 684 -6.70 41.05 -11.12
N ALA A 685 -6.18 39.98 -11.71
CA ALA A 685 -5.18 39.11 -11.09
C ALA A 685 -4.00 38.96 -12.07
N PRO A 686 -2.81 39.52 -11.77
CA PRO A 686 -1.72 39.60 -12.74
C PRO A 686 -1.14 38.23 -13.06
N ALA A 687 -1.01 37.93 -14.36
CA ALA A 687 -0.34 36.74 -14.85
C ALA A 687 1.19 36.88 -14.74
N VAL A 688 1.89 35.74 -14.74
CA VAL A 688 3.36 35.70 -14.77
C VAL A 688 3.80 35.41 -16.21
N VAL A 689 4.16 36.47 -16.93
CA VAL A 689 4.74 36.39 -18.29
C VAL A 689 6.22 36.00 -18.16
N VAL A 690 6.57 34.75 -18.46
CA VAL A 690 7.93 34.20 -18.32
C VAL A 690 8.77 34.46 -19.57
N SER A 691 8.17 34.29 -20.74
CA SER A 691 8.69 34.61 -22.08
C SER A 691 7.52 34.91 -23.03
N GLU A 692 7.80 35.20 -24.30
CA GLU A 692 6.77 35.38 -25.33
C GLU A 692 5.85 34.15 -25.45
N ASP A 693 6.42 32.94 -25.42
CA ASP A 693 5.69 31.66 -25.53
C ASP A 693 5.14 31.11 -24.21
N LEU A 694 5.53 31.65 -23.06
CA LEU A 694 5.17 31.11 -21.74
C LEU A 694 4.60 32.19 -20.80
N THR A 695 3.27 32.23 -20.70
CA THR A 695 2.57 32.99 -19.66
C THR A 695 1.80 32.05 -18.74
N VAL A 696 2.06 32.14 -17.44
CA VAL A 696 1.33 31.41 -16.41
C VAL A 696 0.18 32.27 -15.92
N HIS A 697 -1.05 31.81 -16.12
CA HIS A 697 -2.26 32.53 -15.69
C HIS A 697 -2.80 32.00 -14.36
N PRO A 698 -3.37 32.86 -13.49
CA PRO A 698 -4.04 32.43 -12.27
C PRO A 698 -5.17 31.42 -12.55
N VAL A 699 -5.21 30.33 -11.78
CA VAL A 699 -6.24 29.29 -11.95
C VAL A 699 -7.65 29.88 -11.84
N THR A 700 -8.50 29.56 -12.81
CA THR A 700 -9.90 29.98 -12.86
C THR A 700 -10.83 28.88 -12.33
N ALA A 701 -12.09 29.21 -12.09
CA ALA A 701 -13.12 28.23 -11.73
C ALA A 701 -14.42 28.49 -12.50
N PRO A 702 -15.25 27.44 -12.73
CA PRO A 702 -16.58 27.62 -13.28
C PRO A 702 -17.45 28.55 -12.43
N ALA A 703 -18.39 29.24 -13.06
CA ALA A 703 -19.31 30.16 -12.40
C ALA A 703 -19.94 29.55 -11.13
N GLY A 704 -19.89 30.31 -10.03
CA GLY A 704 -20.38 29.87 -8.71
C GLY A 704 -19.41 29.01 -7.89
N GLN A 705 -18.17 28.78 -8.33
CA GLN A 705 -17.11 28.13 -7.55
C GLN A 705 -15.92 29.09 -7.31
N GLU A 706 -15.25 28.95 -6.16
CA GLU A 706 -14.01 29.69 -5.90
C GLU A 706 -12.82 28.98 -6.59
N PRO A 707 -11.90 29.72 -7.25
CA PRO A 707 -10.68 29.15 -7.80
C PRO A 707 -9.80 28.57 -6.70
N ALA A 708 -9.25 27.39 -6.97
CA ALA A 708 -8.35 26.71 -6.04
C ALA A 708 -7.33 25.82 -6.77
N LEU A 709 -6.05 26.07 -6.52
CA LEU A 709 -4.91 25.33 -7.06
C LEU A 709 -4.68 24.05 -6.23
N ARG A 710 -4.32 22.94 -6.88
CA ARG A 710 -4.11 21.65 -6.18
C ARG A 710 -2.62 21.30 -6.06
N TRP A 711 -2.03 21.55 -4.89
CA TRP A 711 -0.67 21.13 -4.56
C TRP A 711 -0.65 20.00 -3.52
N LEU A 712 0.13 18.94 -3.76
CA LEU A 712 0.22 17.74 -2.91
C LEU A 712 -1.15 17.16 -2.48
N GLY A 713 -2.16 17.31 -3.35
CA GLY A 713 -3.53 16.86 -3.11
C GLY A 713 -4.37 17.74 -2.17
N VAL A 714 -3.84 18.86 -1.67
CA VAL A 714 -4.59 19.89 -0.94
C VAL A 714 -4.96 21.01 -1.92
N HIS A 715 -6.17 21.56 -1.79
CA HIS A 715 -6.64 22.64 -2.67
C HIS A 715 -6.55 23.98 -1.93
N PHE A 716 -5.68 24.86 -2.41
CA PHE A 716 -5.47 26.21 -1.89
C PHE A 716 -6.39 27.16 -2.64
N ASP A 717 -7.39 27.72 -1.96
CA ASP A 717 -8.26 28.77 -2.50
C ASP A 717 -7.78 30.17 -2.12
N ARG A 718 -8.18 31.18 -2.90
CA ARG A 718 -7.70 32.57 -2.80
C ARG A 718 -7.62 33.13 -1.37
N ARG A 719 -8.54 32.78 -0.47
CA ARG A 719 -8.59 33.34 0.90
C ARG A 719 -8.17 32.35 2.00
N LEU A 720 -7.74 31.15 1.62
CA LEU A 720 -7.60 29.98 2.51
C LEU A 720 -8.88 29.72 3.32
N THR A 721 -10.04 29.71 2.64
CA THR A 721 -11.30 29.25 3.22
C THR A 721 -11.32 27.74 3.41
N TRP A 722 -10.53 26.99 2.61
CA TRP A 722 -10.46 25.54 2.50
C TRP A 722 -11.78 24.86 2.09
N ARG A 723 -12.77 25.63 1.62
CA ARG A 723 -14.07 25.09 1.19
C ARG A 723 -13.95 24.18 -0.03
N PRO A 724 -13.18 24.52 -1.09
CA PRO A 724 -12.97 23.61 -2.22
C PRO A 724 -12.28 22.31 -1.81
N HIS A 725 -11.26 22.38 -0.95
CA HIS A 725 -10.54 21.20 -0.44
C HIS A 725 -11.47 20.24 0.33
N VAL A 726 -12.18 20.74 1.34
CA VAL A 726 -13.09 19.92 2.14
C VAL A 726 -14.26 19.39 1.31
N SER A 727 -14.78 20.17 0.34
CA SER A 727 -15.77 19.70 -0.62
C SER A 727 -15.26 18.52 -1.46
N THR A 728 -14.06 18.63 -2.04
CA THR A 728 -13.45 17.57 -2.85
C THR A 728 -13.13 16.32 -2.03
N ARG A 729 -12.62 16.47 -0.81
CA ARG A 729 -12.35 15.33 0.09
C ARG A 729 -13.64 14.66 0.58
N ALA A 730 -14.67 15.45 0.91
CA ALA A 730 -15.99 14.94 1.24
C ALA A 730 -16.66 14.21 0.07
N LYS A 731 -16.55 14.71 -1.18
CA LYS A 731 -17.05 14.02 -2.39
C LYS A 731 -16.39 12.65 -2.56
N LYS A 732 -15.05 12.57 -2.45
CA LYS A 732 -14.29 11.31 -2.55
C LYS A 732 -14.69 10.31 -1.46
N ALA A 733 -14.67 10.74 -0.19
CA ALA A 733 -15.03 9.88 0.93
C ALA A 733 -16.52 9.47 0.92
N ARG A 734 -17.42 10.33 0.43
CA ARG A 734 -18.84 10.02 0.25
C ARG A 734 -19.08 8.91 -0.78
N ALA A 735 -18.33 8.88 -1.89
CA ALA A 735 -18.45 7.79 -2.86
C ALA A 735 -18.13 6.42 -2.22
N VAL A 736 -17.06 6.35 -1.40
CA VAL A 736 -16.70 5.14 -0.63
C VAL A 736 -17.78 4.80 0.40
N ALA A 737 -18.27 5.79 1.16
CA ALA A 737 -19.33 5.59 2.15
C ALA A 737 -20.66 5.13 1.52
N GLN A 738 -20.99 5.60 0.31
CA GLN A 738 -22.14 5.15 -0.47
C GLN A 738 -21.97 3.71 -0.94
N HIS A 739 -20.76 3.33 -1.38
CA HIS A 739 -20.43 1.94 -1.74
C HIS A 739 -20.60 1.01 -0.52
N ILE A 740 -19.95 1.33 0.61
CA ILE A 740 -20.08 0.57 1.88
C ILE A 740 -21.55 0.44 2.29
N ARG A 741 -22.33 1.52 2.22
CA ARG A 741 -23.77 1.50 2.53
C ARG A 741 -24.61 0.66 1.55
N SER A 742 -24.15 0.46 0.31
CA SER A 742 -24.82 -0.46 -0.63
C SER A 742 -24.50 -1.94 -0.39
N LEU A 743 -23.40 -2.24 0.31
CA LEU A 743 -23.03 -3.61 0.73
C LEU A 743 -23.80 -4.06 1.97
N GLY A 744 -24.01 -3.16 2.95
CA GLY A 744 -24.71 -3.46 4.19
C GLY A 744 -26.24 -3.30 4.10
N LYS A 745 -26.97 -4.40 3.87
CA LYS A 745 -28.43 -4.45 4.07
C LYS A 745 -28.78 -4.65 5.57
N THR A 746 -30.07 -4.73 5.90
CA THR A 746 -30.56 -5.04 7.26
C THR A 746 -30.37 -6.51 7.64
N ARG A 747 -30.57 -7.43 6.70
CA ARG A 747 -30.40 -8.88 6.90
C ARG A 747 -29.11 -9.39 6.28
N ASP A 748 -28.87 -9.04 5.03
CA ASP A 748 -27.69 -9.49 4.25
C ASP A 748 -26.53 -8.48 4.29
N GLY A 749 -25.37 -8.90 3.78
CA GLY A 749 -24.16 -8.09 3.67
C GLY A 749 -23.10 -8.44 4.72
N PRO A 750 -21.91 -7.82 4.65
CA PRO A 750 -20.78 -8.19 5.50
C PRO A 750 -21.05 -7.89 6.99
N PRO A 751 -20.35 -8.58 7.92
CA PRO A 751 -20.40 -8.29 9.35
C PRO A 751 -20.24 -6.79 9.65
N ALA A 752 -20.94 -6.28 10.67
CA ALA A 752 -20.91 -4.86 10.96
C ALA A 752 -19.51 -4.40 11.44
N ASP A 753 -18.76 -5.26 12.14
CA ASP A 753 -17.34 -5.06 12.43
C ASP A 753 -16.52 -4.84 11.14
N ALA A 754 -16.62 -5.75 10.18
CA ALA A 754 -15.95 -5.63 8.89
C ALA A 754 -16.28 -4.28 8.24
N LEU A 755 -17.57 -3.93 8.07
CA LEU A 755 -17.96 -2.63 7.50
C LEU A 755 -17.41 -1.43 8.30
N ARG A 756 -17.36 -1.51 9.64
CA ARG A 756 -16.73 -0.49 10.50
C ARG A 756 -15.24 -0.35 10.17
N LYS A 757 -14.52 -1.46 10.04
CA LYS A 757 -13.10 -1.51 9.66
C LYS A 757 -12.87 -0.82 8.31
N ALA A 758 -13.70 -1.08 7.28
CA ALA A 758 -13.65 -0.35 6.01
C ALA A 758 -13.92 1.15 6.15
N VAL A 759 -14.85 1.58 7.01
CA VAL A 759 -15.07 3.01 7.27
C VAL A 759 -13.85 3.66 7.92
N THR A 760 -13.26 3.04 8.94
CA THR A 760 -12.10 3.59 9.64
C THR A 760 -10.83 3.62 8.78
N THR A 761 -10.69 2.72 7.80
CA THR A 761 -9.47 2.64 6.95
C THR A 761 -9.61 3.30 5.59
N CYS A 762 -10.82 3.36 5.01
CA CYS A 762 -11.04 3.92 3.67
C CYS A 762 -11.74 5.28 3.70
N VAL A 763 -12.79 5.45 4.52
CA VAL A 763 -13.60 6.69 4.54
C VAL A 763 -12.93 7.77 5.38
N VAL A 764 -12.59 7.46 6.64
CA VAL A 764 -12.02 8.44 7.57
C VAL A 764 -10.70 9.05 7.06
N PRO A 765 -9.70 8.28 6.58
CA PRO A 765 -8.45 8.86 6.09
C PRO A 765 -8.64 9.68 4.80
N SER A 766 -9.54 9.24 3.89
CA SER A 766 -9.86 10.02 2.69
C SER A 766 -10.55 11.35 3.00
N LEU A 767 -11.33 11.41 4.09
CA LEU A 767 -12.10 12.57 4.49
C LEU A 767 -11.26 13.59 5.27
N LEU A 768 -10.36 13.11 6.15
CA LEU A 768 -9.52 13.95 7.00
C LEU A 768 -8.19 14.36 6.34
N TYR A 769 -7.83 13.81 5.18
CA TYR A 769 -6.60 14.21 4.48
C TYR A 769 -6.52 15.73 4.31
N GLY A 770 -5.44 16.33 4.84
CA GLY A 770 -5.21 17.77 4.78
C GLY A 770 -5.65 18.54 6.02
N THR A 771 -6.16 17.90 7.08
CA THR A 771 -6.51 18.60 8.34
C THR A 771 -5.36 19.39 8.94
N GLU A 772 -4.13 18.91 8.76
CA GLU A 772 -2.86 19.54 9.13
C GLU A 772 -2.64 20.89 8.44
N ALA A 773 -3.35 21.17 7.33
CA ALA A 773 -3.36 22.46 6.63
C ALA A 773 -4.43 23.43 7.18
N TRP A 774 -5.64 22.96 7.51
CA TRP A 774 -6.79 23.86 7.75
C TRP A 774 -7.44 23.80 9.14
N TYR A 775 -7.32 22.70 9.89
CA TYR A 775 -8.06 22.52 11.15
C TYR A 775 -7.23 22.95 12.36
N GLY A 776 -7.56 24.10 12.94
CA GLY A 776 -6.94 24.64 14.16
C GLY A 776 -7.76 24.49 15.44
N GLY A 777 -8.95 23.89 15.37
CA GLY A 777 -9.97 23.91 16.44
C GLY A 777 -11.11 24.90 16.17
N ARG A 778 -12.20 24.79 16.94
CA ARG A 778 -13.42 25.62 16.78
C ARG A 778 -13.23 27.09 17.16
N THR A 779 -12.26 27.38 18.02
CA THR A 779 -11.93 28.72 18.51
C THR A 779 -10.50 29.11 18.14
N GLN A 780 -10.25 30.41 18.13
CA GLN A 780 -8.95 31.03 17.88
C GLN A 780 -8.86 32.35 18.68
N PRO A 781 -7.66 32.88 18.97
CA PRO A 781 -7.53 34.19 19.61
C PRO A 781 -8.17 35.32 18.79
N ALA A 782 -8.74 36.32 19.48
CA ALA A 782 -9.22 37.54 18.85
C ALA A 782 -8.08 38.27 18.09
N ARG A 783 -8.33 38.72 16.85
CA ARG A 783 -7.31 39.34 15.97
C ARG A 783 -7.12 40.84 16.19
N HIS A 784 -8.19 41.56 16.50
CA HIS A 784 -8.18 43.01 16.71
C HIS A 784 -9.18 43.38 17.81
N THR A 785 -8.65 43.69 19.00
CA THR A 785 -9.24 44.48 20.10
C THR A 785 -8.31 44.31 21.31
N GLY A 786 -8.31 45.25 22.26
CA GLY A 786 -7.65 45.08 23.56
C GLY A 786 -8.29 44.03 24.48
N ARG A 787 -9.21 43.19 23.97
CA ARG A 787 -9.91 42.14 24.71
C ARG A 787 -9.11 40.83 24.64
N SER A 788 -8.71 40.31 25.78
CA SER A 788 -8.31 38.91 25.96
C SER A 788 -9.55 38.01 25.77
N GLY A 789 -9.55 37.18 24.73
CA GLY A 789 -10.67 36.27 24.48
C GLY A 789 -10.51 35.36 23.27
N GLU A 790 -11.17 34.21 23.33
CA GLU A 790 -11.34 33.30 22.19
C GLU A 790 -12.57 33.69 21.35
N VAL A 791 -12.44 33.60 20.03
CA VAL A 791 -13.52 33.81 19.06
C VAL A 791 -13.66 32.61 18.13
N SER A 792 -14.83 32.47 17.51
CA SER A 792 -15.09 31.37 16.56
C SER A 792 -14.12 31.38 15.37
N SER A 793 -13.55 30.20 15.06
CA SER A 793 -12.76 29.94 13.84
C SER A 793 -13.60 29.89 12.56
N ARG A 794 -14.93 30.05 12.66
CA ARG A 794 -15.90 30.02 11.53
C ARG A 794 -15.92 28.71 10.71
N LEU A 795 -15.36 27.61 11.25
CA LEU A 795 -15.27 26.28 10.62
C LEU A 795 -16.57 25.45 10.65
N GLY A 796 -17.72 26.04 11.02
CA GLY A 796 -18.98 25.29 11.22
C GLY A 796 -19.47 24.56 9.95
N TRP A 797 -19.29 25.17 8.78
CA TRP A 797 -19.63 24.56 7.49
C TRP A 797 -18.76 23.34 7.18
N HIS A 798 -17.46 23.39 7.49
CA HIS A 798 -16.51 22.30 7.26
C HIS A 798 -16.82 21.11 8.15
N VAL A 799 -17.02 21.36 9.44
CA VAL A 799 -17.46 20.35 10.41
C VAL A 799 -18.77 19.70 9.95
N GLY A 800 -19.78 20.49 9.58
CA GLY A 800 -21.06 19.98 9.09
C GLY A 800 -20.96 19.19 7.77
N THR A 801 -19.95 19.47 6.95
CA THR A 801 -19.68 18.73 5.69
C THR A 801 -19.02 17.38 5.97
N VAL A 802 -18.04 17.34 6.88
CA VAL A 802 -17.43 16.09 7.39
C VAL A 802 -18.48 15.22 8.09
N GLU A 803 -19.31 15.83 8.93
CA GLU A 803 -20.39 15.19 9.69
C GLU A 803 -21.36 14.44 8.77
N LYS A 804 -21.85 15.08 7.69
CA LYS A 804 -22.73 14.46 6.69
C LYS A 804 -22.15 13.18 6.07
N VAL A 805 -20.84 13.10 5.87
CA VAL A 805 -20.18 11.91 5.32
C VAL A 805 -20.03 10.83 6.39
N LEU A 806 -19.57 11.19 7.59
CA LEU A 806 -19.41 10.23 8.69
C LEU A 806 -20.75 9.64 9.15
N THR A 807 -21.83 10.42 9.25
CA THR A 807 -23.15 9.86 9.58
C THR A 807 -23.68 8.94 8.47
N MET A 808 -23.31 9.17 7.21
CA MET A 808 -23.67 8.27 6.11
C MET A 808 -22.90 6.96 6.20
N ALA A 809 -21.61 7.02 6.54
CA ALA A 809 -20.76 5.86 6.74
C ALA A 809 -21.22 5.02 7.94
N ALA A 810 -21.53 5.65 9.08
CA ALA A 810 -22.07 4.96 10.26
C ALA A 810 -23.41 4.22 9.98
N ARG A 811 -24.27 4.80 9.14
CA ARG A 811 -25.49 4.12 8.63
C ARG A 811 -25.23 3.06 7.56
N GLY A 812 -24.01 2.97 7.02
CA GLY A 812 -23.58 1.85 6.18
C GLY A 812 -23.06 0.67 7.01
N VAL A 813 -22.41 0.97 8.14
CA VAL A 813 -21.98 -0.03 9.14
C VAL A 813 -23.20 -0.73 9.76
N LEU A 814 -24.06 0.07 10.40
CA LEU A 814 -25.14 -0.43 11.25
C LEU A 814 -26.42 -0.72 10.44
N PRO A 815 -27.11 -1.85 10.71
CA PRO A 815 -28.41 -2.17 10.12
C PRO A 815 -29.55 -1.40 10.82
N VAL A 816 -29.56 -0.07 10.69
CA VAL A 816 -30.45 0.86 11.45
C VAL A 816 -31.35 1.71 10.56
N PHE A 817 -32.39 2.31 11.16
CA PHE A 817 -33.30 3.20 10.47
C PHE A 817 -32.63 4.53 10.09
N ARG A 818 -33.09 5.16 8.99
CA ARG A 818 -32.58 6.47 8.54
C ARG A 818 -32.73 7.54 9.64
N THR A 819 -33.80 7.46 10.42
CA THR A 819 -34.19 8.37 11.50
C THR A 819 -33.47 8.12 12.84
N THR A 820 -32.67 7.06 12.97
CA THR A 820 -31.93 6.76 14.21
C THR A 820 -31.04 7.95 14.64
N PRO A 821 -31.08 8.37 15.93
CA PRO A 821 -30.38 9.57 16.40
C PRO A 821 -28.86 9.50 16.24
N ILE A 822 -28.24 10.61 15.80
CA ILE A 822 -26.81 10.69 15.45
C ILE A 822 -25.89 10.27 16.60
N ALA A 823 -26.22 10.61 17.84
CA ALA A 823 -25.43 10.22 19.01
C ALA A 823 -25.40 8.70 19.21
N THR A 824 -26.55 8.03 19.04
CA THR A 824 -26.62 6.55 19.08
C THR A 824 -25.84 5.92 17.93
N LEU A 825 -25.90 6.49 16.71
CA LEU A 825 -25.18 5.97 15.53
C LEU A 825 -23.66 5.89 15.76
N TYR A 826 -23.05 6.93 16.33
CA TYR A 826 -21.59 6.94 16.54
C TYR A 826 -21.15 6.04 17.69
N ARG A 827 -21.88 6.03 18.82
CA ARG A 827 -21.61 5.10 19.93
C ARG A 827 -21.74 3.66 19.44
N ASP A 828 -22.85 3.32 18.79
CA ASP A 828 -23.16 1.94 18.42
C ASP A 828 -22.33 1.44 17.24
N ALA A 829 -21.80 2.32 16.39
CA ALA A 829 -20.80 1.96 15.38
C ALA A 829 -19.37 1.99 15.92
N GLY A 830 -19.14 2.51 17.14
CA GLY A 830 -17.80 2.77 17.66
C GLY A 830 -16.95 3.68 16.77
N LEU A 831 -17.58 4.67 16.14
CA LEU A 831 -16.98 5.58 15.16
C LEU A 831 -16.91 7.01 15.72
N PRO A 832 -15.92 7.82 15.31
CA PRO A 832 -15.84 9.20 15.77
C PRO A 832 -16.87 10.08 15.03
N SER A 833 -17.54 10.97 15.76
CA SER A 833 -18.25 12.12 15.16
C SER A 833 -17.27 13.07 14.46
N ALA A 834 -17.74 13.98 13.59
CA ALA A 834 -16.83 14.89 12.89
C ALA A 834 -16.02 15.78 13.84
N MET A 835 -16.63 16.21 14.95
CA MET A 835 -15.94 17.01 15.96
C MET A 835 -14.79 16.22 16.60
N VAL A 836 -15.08 14.99 17.03
CA VAL A 836 -14.11 14.11 17.69
C VAL A 836 -13.00 13.72 16.72
N ALA A 837 -13.34 13.37 15.47
CA ALA A 837 -12.39 13.01 14.43
C ALA A 837 -11.42 14.15 14.07
N LEU A 838 -11.91 15.40 14.02
CA LEU A 838 -11.11 16.59 13.73
C LEU A 838 -10.25 17.01 14.93
N GLU A 839 -10.78 16.94 16.15
CA GLU A 839 -10.02 17.22 17.37
C GLU A 839 -8.91 16.17 17.61
N GLU A 840 -9.18 14.88 17.38
CA GLU A 840 -8.14 13.84 17.38
C GLU A 840 -7.08 14.09 16.29
N ALA A 841 -7.46 14.55 15.10
CA ALA A 841 -6.51 14.92 14.06
C ALA A 841 -5.64 16.13 14.47
N LYS A 842 -6.24 17.15 15.09
CA LYS A 842 -5.55 18.32 15.66
C LYS A 842 -4.50 17.90 16.69
N ILE A 843 -4.88 17.02 17.61
CA ILE A 843 -4.02 16.55 18.70
C ILE A 843 -2.89 15.66 18.17
N ARG A 844 -3.15 14.78 17.19
CA ARG A 844 -2.09 14.02 16.49
C ARG A 844 -1.10 14.95 15.79
N PHE A 845 -1.57 16.01 15.13
CA PHE A 845 -0.67 16.98 14.49
C PHE A 845 0.14 17.78 15.52
N ALA A 846 -0.46 18.23 16.62
CA ALA A 846 0.27 18.85 17.73
C ALA A 846 1.34 17.90 18.33
N THR A 847 1.02 16.62 18.48
CA THR A 847 2.00 15.60 18.93
C THR A 847 3.15 15.47 17.92
N ARG A 848 2.85 15.49 16.61
CA ARG A 848 3.88 15.47 15.56
C ARG A 848 4.79 16.69 15.63
N LEU A 849 4.27 17.89 15.89
CA LEU A 849 5.07 19.11 16.04
C LEU A 849 6.14 18.99 17.15
N GLN A 850 5.84 18.30 18.26
CA GLN A 850 6.84 18.09 19.33
C GLN A 850 7.87 17.01 19.00
N VAL A 851 7.49 15.97 18.24
CA VAL A 851 8.29 14.73 18.09
C VAL A 851 9.10 14.67 16.78
N VAL A 852 8.96 15.65 15.88
CA VAL A 852 9.86 15.79 14.72
C VAL A 852 11.26 16.24 15.14
N ASP A 853 12.27 15.78 14.41
CA ASP A 853 13.68 16.16 14.58
C ASP A 853 13.92 17.66 14.35
N GLU A 854 15.04 18.17 14.84
CA GLU A 854 15.38 19.60 14.78
C GLU A 854 15.51 20.14 13.35
N LYS A 855 16.08 19.35 12.42
CA LYS A 855 16.22 19.70 11.00
C LYS A 855 14.92 19.51 10.19
N HIS A 856 13.78 19.28 10.86
CA HIS A 856 12.48 19.12 10.19
C HIS A 856 11.85 20.48 9.85
N PRO A 857 11.24 20.68 8.67
CA PRO A 857 10.71 21.99 8.24
C PRO A 857 9.63 22.57 9.17
N LEU A 858 8.97 21.74 9.98
CA LEU A 858 8.01 22.20 11.00
C LEU A 858 8.64 22.69 12.31
N ALA A 859 9.87 22.29 12.63
CA ALA A 859 10.48 22.52 13.95
C ALA A 859 10.70 24.02 14.22
N SER A 860 11.34 24.72 13.27
CA SER A 860 11.56 26.19 13.33
C SER A 860 10.26 27.01 13.35
N ARG A 861 9.16 26.46 12.80
CA ARG A 861 7.86 27.14 12.63
C ARG A 861 6.96 27.08 13.86
N ILE A 862 7.36 26.37 14.92
CA ILE A 862 6.60 26.21 16.17
C ILE A 862 6.76 27.41 17.09
N ALA A 863 7.98 27.90 17.27
CA ALA A 863 8.24 29.05 18.13
C ALA A 863 7.80 30.35 17.44
N PRO A 864 7.03 31.22 18.12
CA PRO A 864 6.92 32.60 17.67
C PRO A 864 8.28 33.31 17.75
N PRO A 865 8.62 34.18 16.77
CA PRO A 865 9.88 34.92 16.78
C PRO A 865 9.98 35.85 17.99
N MET A 866 11.20 36.15 18.43
CA MET A 866 11.43 37.16 19.46
C MET A 866 11.14 38.57 18.94
N ILE A 867 10.72 39.44 19.85
CA ILE A 867 10.63 40.88 19.62
C ILE A 867 12.05 41.43 19.78
N THR A 868 12.63 41.94 18.70
CA THR A 868 14.04 42.39 18.68
C THR A 868 14.21 43.87 19.02
N ARG A 869 13.16 44.69 18.92
CA ARG A 869 13.17 46.14 19.18
C ARG A 869 11.81 46.61 19.73
N GLY A 870 11.81 47.69 20.52
CA GLY A 870 10.61 48.33 21.05
C GLY A 870 10.06 47.70 22.35
N ARG A 871 8.84 48.10 22.74
CA ARG A 871 8.21 47.67 24.00
C ARG A 871 8.00 46.15 24.00
N GLY A 872 8.63 45.46 24.96
CA GLY A 872 8.64 43.99 25.03
C GLY A 872 9.77 43.32 24.25
N ALA A 873 10.82 44.04 23.85
CA ALA A 873 12.04 43.44 23.32
C ALA A 873 12.58 42.34 24.26
N GLY A 874 13.14 41.26 23.70
CA GLY A 874 13.54 40.06 24.44
C GLY A 874 12.39 39.06 24.72
N THR A 875 11.13 39.47 24.59
CA THR A 875 9.98 38.54 24.74
C THR A 875 9.57 37.91 23.40
N ARG A 876 8.87 36.77 23.43
CA ARG A 876 8.32 36.14 22.20
C ARG A 876 7.04 36.83 21.75
N GLN A 877 6.87 36.96 20.43
CA GLN A 877 5.60 37.41 19.84
C GLN A 877 4.46 36.44 20.20
N ARG A 878 3.20 36.93 20.20
CA ARG A 878 2.02 36.06 20.31
C ARG A 878 1.92 35.13 19.08
N SER A 879 1.47 33.89 19.28
CA SER A 879 1.27 32.88 18.22
C SER A 879 0.24 33.33 17.17
N LYS A 880 0.74 33.81 16.02
CA LYS A 880 -0.06 34.33 14.89
C LYS A 880 -0.56 33.19 13.99
N THR A 881 0.28 32.19 13.72
CA THR A 881 -0.06 31.06 12.85
C THR A 881 -0.69 29.90 13.64
N LYS A 882 -1.37 29.01 12.93
CA LYS A 882 -1.94 27.79 13.49
C LYS A 882 -0.85 26.83 13.98
N ILE A 883 0.27 26.70 13.28
CA ILE A 883 1.40 25.88 13.77
C ILE A 883 1.90 26.40 15.12
N GLN A 884 2.08 27.71 15.29
CA GLN A 884 2.52 28.31 16.56
C GLN A 884 1.51 28.11 17.70
N ARG A 885 0.21 28.00 17.40
CA ARG A 885 -0.82 27.68 18.41
C ARG A 885 -0.84 26.20 18.77
N LEU A 886 -0.76 25.31 17.77
CA LEU A 886 -0.79 23.87 17.99
C LEU A 886 0.53 23.34 18.59
N GLY A 887 1.66 23.97 18.29
CA GLY A 887 2.96 23.71 18.92
C GLY A 887 3.07 24.23 20.36
N ALA A 888 2.05 24.94 20.86
CA ALA A 888 1.89 25.31 22.27
C ALA A 888 0.79 24.48 22.98
N LEU A 889 0.10 23.57 22.28
CA LEU A 889 -0.99 22.75 22.85
C LEU A 889 -0.48 21.61 23.76
N LEU A 890 0.77 21.20 23.54
CA LEU A 890 1.44 20.14 24.29
C LEU A 890 2.80 20.66 24.76
N PRO A 891 3.29 20.26 25.95
CA PRO A 891 4.62 20.62 26.43
C PRO A 891 5.74 20.28 25.44
N ALA A 892 6.79 21.09 25.46
CA ALA A 892 7.99 20.81 24.69
C ALA A 892 8.72 19.59 25.27
N VAL A 893 9.31 18.79 24.39
CA VAL A 893 10.14 17.61 24.71
C VAL A 893 11.53 17.82 24.15
N ASN A 894 12.53 17.09 24.67
CA ASN A 894 13.77 16.93 23.94
C ASN A 894 13.48 16.23 22.60
N ARG A 895 13.88 16.84 21.47
CA ARG A 895 13.53 16.33 20.13
C ARG A 895 14.32 15.06 19.84
N PRO A 896 13.69 13.98 19.33
CA PRO A 896 14.43 12.79 18.95
C PRO A 896 15.40 13.10 17.81
N THR A 897 16.67 12.74 18.00
CA THR A 897 17.69 12.81 16.95
C THR A 897 17.31 11.86 15.81
N LEU A 898 17.56 12.29 14.58
CA LEU A 898 17.43 11.42 13.42
C LEU A 898 18.70 10.58 13.28
N ALA A 899 18.69 9.35 13.80
CA ALA A 899 19.78 8.39 13.63
C ALA A 899 19.44 7.34 12.56
N ILE A 900 20.47 6.80 11.89
CA ILE A 900 20.37 5.60 11.05
C ILE A 900 19.88 4.43 11.92
N PRO A 901 18.92 3.59 11.48
CA PRO A 901 18.53 2.39 12.20
C PRO A 901 19.72 1.47 12.46
N HIS A 902 19.94 1.10 13.72
CA HIS A 902 20.97 0.14 14.11
C HIS A 902 20.44 -1.30 14.02
N TYR A 903 21.33 -2.20 13.60
CA TYR A 903 21.09 -3.63 13.34
C TYR A 903 22.30 -4.42 13.85
N SER A 904 22.51 -4.49 15.16
CA SER A 904 23.51 -5.40 15.71
C SER A 904 23.01 -6.84 15.67
N GLU A 905 23.95 -7.79 15.72
CA GLU A 905 23.64 -9.20 15.83
C GLU A 905 22.81 -9.49 17.09
N GLY A 906 21.72 -10.23 16.94
CA GLY A 906 20.78 -10.48 18.04
C GLY A 906 19.92 -9.26 18.42
N CYS A 907 19.82 -8.23 17.57
CA CYS A 907 18.88 -7.13 17.80
C CYS A 907 17.41 -7.50 17.50
N GLY A 908 17.19 -8.62 16.82
CA GLY A 908 15.87 -9.19 16.51
C GLY A 908 15.54 -10.47 17.29
N THR A 909 16.47 -11.02 18.07
CA THR A 909 16.23 -12.22 18.89
C THR A 909 15.46 -11.88 20.15
N ASP A 910 14.58 -12.78 20.59
CA ASP A 910 13.90 -12.64 21.87
C ASP A 910 14.91 -12.80 23.03
N PRO A 911 15.15 -11.77 23.86
CA PRO A 911 16.11 -11.84 24.97
C PRO A 911 15.69 -12.82 26.08
N THR A 912 14.45 -13.34 26.03
CA THR A 912 13.96 -14.37 26.95
C THR A 912 14.19 -15.79 26.45
N GLU A 913 14.55 -15.96 25.17
CA GLU A 913 14.72 -17.26 24.49
C GLU A 913 13.49 -18.20 24.61
N GLY A 914 12.31 -17.65 24.98
CA GLY A 914 11.10 -18.43 25.26
C GLY A 914 11.13 -19.19 26.60
N VAL A 915 12.17 -19.04 27.41
CA VAL A 915 12.35 -19.73 28.69
C VAL A 915 11.46 -19.08 29.77
N ASP A 916 10.89 -19.89 30.67
CA ASP A 916 10.09 -19.35 31.77
C ASP A 916 10.96 -18.53 32.75
N LYS A 917 10.35 -17.53 33.40
CA LYS A 917 11.06 -16.62 34.30
C LYS A 917 11.83 -17.32 35.44
N LYS A 918 11.39 -18.48 35.94
CA LYS A 918 12.02 -19.17 37.07
C LYS A 918 13.26 -19.93 36.62
N SER A 919 13.16 -20.68 35.54
CA SER A 919 14.31 -21.36 34.93
C SER A 919 15.35 -20.34 34.44
N ALA A 920 14.91 -19.27 33.78
CA ALA A 920 15.80 -18.18 33.36
C ALA A 920 16.48 -17.48 34.54
N ALA A 921 15.81 -17.31 35.68
CA ALA A 921 16.41 -16.68 36.86
C ALA A 921 17.44 -17.59 37.55
N GLN A 922 17.24 -18.91 37.53
CA GLN A 922 18.25 -19.86 37.99
C GLN A 922 19.47 -19.83 37.07
N ALA A 923 19.26 -19.99 35.75
CA ALA A 923 20.33 -19.94 34.75
C ALA A 923 21.12 -18.61 34.80
N PHE A 924 20.45 -17.48 35.06
CA PHE A 924 21.11 -16.19 35.26
C PHE A 924 22.01 -16.18 36.51
N LYS A 925 21.55 -16.73 37.65
CA LYS A 925 22.35 -16.80 38.89
C LYS A 925 23.55 -17.72 38.74
N GLU A 926 23.39 -18.83 38.03
CA GLU A 926 24.48 -19.76 37.70
C GLU A 926 25.50 -19.08 36.76
N TRP A 927 25.02 -18.44 35.68
CA TRP A 927 25.85 -17.66 34.76
C TRP A 927 26.64 -16.56 35.48
N TRP A 928 25.99 -15.73 36.30
CA TRP A 928 26.63 -14.59 36.98
C TRP A 928 27.72 -15.04 37.96
N ARG A 929 27.49 -16.16 38.67
CA ARG A 929 28.51 -16.79 39.54
C ARG A 929 29.69 -17.38 38.77
N SER A 930 29.52 -17.71 37.49
CA SER A 930 30.57 -18.29 36.65
C SER A 930 31.35 -17.25 35.84
N GLN A 931 31.03 -15.95 35.95
CA GLN A 931 31.72 -14.89 35.20
C GLN A 931 32.97 -14.38 35.96
N PRO A 932 33.95 -13.76 35.28
CA PRO A 932 35.18 -13.26 35.91
C PRO A 932 34.93 -12.19 36.99
N SER A 933 35.72 -12.22 38.06
CA SER A 933 35.72 -11.18 39.10
C SER A 933 36.31 -9.83 38.64
N THR A 934 36.95 -9.80 37.47
CA THR A 934 37.50 -8.59 36.83
C THR A 934 36.44 -7.73 36.13
N ASP A 935 35.32 -8.34 35.73
CA ASP A 935 34.28 -7.70 34.94
C ASP A 935 33.30 -6.89 35.80
N LEU A 936 32.63 -5.92 35.18
CA LEU A 936 31.64 -5.04 35.81
C LEU A 936 30.22 -5.48 35.48
N TYR A 937 29.40 -5.73 36.50
CA TYR A 937 28.00 -6.12 36.37
C TYR A 937 27.10 -4.97 36.77
N VAL A 938 26.24 -4.54 35.86
CA VAL A 938 25.48 -3.30 35.95
C VAL A 938 24.01 -3.63 35.88
N PHE A 939 23.27 -3.36 36.95
CA PHE A 939 21.82 -3.56 37.01
C PHE A 939 21.11 -2.23 37.13
N SER A 940 20.00 -2.05 36.41
CA SER A 940 19.19 -0.83 36.50
C SER A 940 17.71 -1.12 36.29
N ASP A 941 16.86 -0.39 37.00
CA ASP A 941 15.40 -0.53 36.94
C ASP A 941 14.72 0.86 37.00
N GLY A 942 13.45 0.92 36.61
CA GLY A 942 12.59 2.10 36.66
C GLY A 942 11.35 1.86 37.53
N SER A 943 10.87 2.91 38.20
CA SER A 943 9.65 2.87 38.98
C SER A 943 8.70 4.01 38.60
N GLU A 944 7.40 3.76 38.72
CA GLU A 944 6.33 4.75 38.55
C GLU A 944 5.32 4.61 39.68
N ARG A 945 4.97 5.73 40.32
CA ARG A 945 3.93 5.81 41.35
C ARG A 945 3.07 7.06 41.14
N ASN A 946 1.77 6.95 41.35
CA ASN A 946 0.89 8.13 41.41
C ASN A 946 0.71 8.56 42.87
N LEU A 947 0.93 9.84 43.15
CA LEU A 947 0.84 10.50 44.46
C LEU A 947 0.14 11.85 44.24
N ASP A 948 -0.95 12.11 44.97
CA ASP A 948 -1.69 13.39 44.97
C ASP A 948 -2.07 13.91 43.57
N ASN A 949 -2.55 13.02 42.70
CA ASN A 949 -2.84 13.25 41.27
C ASN A 949 -1.64 13.67 40.40
N SER A 950 -0.44 13.71 40.96
CA SER A 950 0.82 13.80 40.23
C SER A 950 1.42 12.40 40.02
N ARG A 951 2.24 12.25 39.00
CA ARG A 951 3.01 11.04 38.76
C ARG A 951 4.45 11.28 39.19
N GLN A 952 4.98 10.39 40.02
CA GLN A 952 6.40 10.27 40.30
C GLN A 952 6.97 9.15 39.43
N VAL A 953 8.08 9.44 38.76
CA VAL A 953 8.82 8.49 37.92
C VAL A 953 10.29 8.65 38.29
N GLY A 954 11.02 7.54 38.40
CA GLY A 954 12.43 7.59 38.80
C GLY A 954 13.12 6.26 38.50
N TYR A 955 14.44 6.30 38.43
CA TYR A 955 15.28 5.14 38.11
C TYR A 955 16.27 4.87 39.24
N GLY A 956 16.71 3.62 39.32
CA GLY A 956 17.75 3.14 40.22
C GLY A 956 18.76 2.30 39.47
N PHE A 957 20.03 2.33 39.87
CA PHE A 957 21.04 1.41 39.36
C PHE A 957 22.11 1.08 40.40
N ILE A 958 22.75 -0.07 40.20
CA ILE A 958 23.87 -0.57 41.01
C ILE A 958 24.93 -1.21 40.10
N VAL A 959 26.19 -1.04 40.48
CA VAL A 959 27.37 -1.58 39.77
C VAL A 959 28.16 -2.45 40.74
N TYR A 960 28.43 -3.69 40.33
CA TYR A 960 29.23 -4.68 41.05
C TYR A 960 30.51 -5.02 40.29
N GLN A 961 31.55 -5.41 41.03
CA GLN A 961 32.71 -6.14 40.54
C GLN A 961 32.87 -7.41 41.39
N GLY A 962 32.75 -8.58 40.78
CA GLY A 962 32.50 -9.82 41.53
C GLY A 962 31.33 -9.64 42.51
N ASN A 963 31.56 -9.94 43.80
CA ASN A 963 30.57 -9.75 44.87
C ASN A 963 30.63 -8.37 45.55
N LYS A 964 31.48 -7.44 45.09
CA LYS A 964 31.67 -6.11 45.70
C LYS A 964 30.84 -5.06 44.98
N GLN A 965 29.91 -4.42 45.68
CA GLN A 965 29.24 -3.20 45.20
C GLN A 965 30.28 -2.05 45.08
N LEU A 966 30.40 -1.47 43.89
CA LEU A 966 31.27 -0.32 43.62
C LEU A 966 30.51 1.01 43.64
N ALA A 967 29.29 1.03 43.12
CA ALA A 967 28.47 2.23 43.06
C ALA A 967 26.97 1.90 43.06
N SER A 968 26.15 2.83 43.57
CA SER A 968 24.69 2.77 43.48
C SER A 968 24.11 4.17 43.42
N PHE A 969 23.05 4.37 42.65
CA PHE A 969 22.43 5.68 42.47
C PHE A 969 20.91 5.57 42.25
N SER A 970 20.18 6.64 42.57
CA SER A 970 18.73 6.74 42.36
C SER A 970 18.32 8.19 42.14
N ALA A 971 17.56 8.50 41.09
CA ALA A 971 17.07 9.85 40.82
C ALA A 971 15.69 9.88 40.16
N ALA A 972 14.94 10.95 40.43
CA ALA A 972 13.65 11.21 39.81
C ALA A 972 13.80 11.69 38.36
N LEU A 973 12.79 11.40 37.54
CA LEU A 973 12.56 11.98 36.22
C LEU A 973 11.42 13.01 36.29
N SER A 974 11.23 13.74 35.18
CA SER A 974 10.04 14.56 34.96
C SER A 974 8.75 13.78 35.27
N PRO A 975 7.78 14.33 36.02
CA PRO A 975 6.42 13.77 36.15
C PRO A 975 5.72 13.47 34.82
N MET A 976 6.18 14.11 33.75
CA MET A 976 5.79 13.85 32.37
C MET A 976 6.62 12.74 31.70
N SER A 977 6.85 11.65 32.42
CA SER A 977 7.52 10.42 31.96
C SER A 977 6.67 9.20 32.28
N HIS A 978 7.11 7.99 31.91
CA HIS A 978 6.58 6.70 32.41
C HIS A 978 7.74 5.79 32.82
N VAL A 979 7.44 4.66 33.48
CA VAL A 979 8.43 3.64 33.87
C VAL A 979 9.42 3.26 32.75
N PHE A 980 8.94 3.12 31.50
CA PHE A 980 9.79 2.85 30.33
C PHE A 980 10.87 3.89 30.05
N ASP A 981 10.62 5.16 30.37
CA ASP A 981 11.62 6.21 30.24
C ASP A 981 12.66 6.12 31.38
N ALA A 982 12.24 5.67 32.57
CA ALA A 982 13.11 5.46 33.73
C ALA A 982 14.05 4.29 33.51
N GLU A 983 13.56 3.12 33.09
CA GLU A 983 14.40 1.96 32.76
C GLU A 983 15.46 2.33 31.71
N ALA A 984 15.08 3.06 30.65
CA ALA A 984 15.97 3.48 29.58
C ALA A 984 17.02 4.51 30.01
N VAL A 985 16.65 5.48 30.86
CA VAL A 985 17.61 6.44 31.42
C VAL A 985 18.50 5.77 32.47
N GLY A 986 17.94 4.89 33.30
CA GLY A 986 18.66 4.08 34.28
C GLY A 986 19.76 3.27 33.62
N ALA A 987 19.43 2.50 32.58
CA ALA A 987 20.39 1.74 31.78
C ALA A 987 21.53 2.60 31.24
N CYS A 988 21.21 3.78 30.70
CA CYS A 988 22.20 4.74 30.20
C CYS A 988 23.11 5.28 31.31
N ARG A 989 22.55 5.69 32.45
CA ARG A 989 23.31 6.27 33.57
C ARG A 989 24.15 5.23 34.30
N ALA A 990 23.64 4.00 34.40
CA ALA A 990 24.37 2.87 34.95
C ALA A 990 25.59 2.53 34.08
N LEU A 991 25.42 2.51 32.76
CA LEU A 991 26.53 2.30 31.82
C LEU A 991 27.55 3.46 31.85
N GLU A 992 27.10 4.72 31.91
CA GLU A 992 27.99 5.86 32.10
C GLU A 992 28.77 5.83 33.43
N CYS A 993 28.18 5.25 34.48
CA CYS A 993 28.86 5.04 35.76
C CYS A 993 29.91 3.93 35.67
N ALA A 994 29.56 2.78 35.09
CA ALA A 994 30.50 1.67 34.87
C ALA A 994 31.71 2.08 34.03
N VAL A 995 31.50 2.80 32.92
CA VAL A 995 32.59 3.31 32.06
C VAL A 995 33.53 4.27 32.82
N LYS A 996 33.00 5.08 33.74
CA LYS A 996 33.83 5.95 34.61
C LYS A 996 34.61 5.19 35.69
N LEU A 997 34.16 3.99 36.06
CA LEU A 997 34.83 3.13 37.04
C LEU A 997 35.93 2.28 36.42
N LEU A 998 35.92 2.03 35.10
CA LEU A 998 36.94 1.24 34.40
C LEU A 998 38.40 1.61 34.81
N PRO A 999 38.82 2.90 34.83
CA PRO A 999 40.21 3.24 35.16
C PRO A 999 40.58 2.99 36.62
N CYS A 1000 39.59 2.89 37.52
CA CYS A 1000 39.79 2.61 38.95
C CYS A 1000 39.83 1.10 39.26
N VAL A 1001 39.71 0.26 38.22
CA VAL A 1001 39.58 -1.21 38.32
C VAL A 1001 40.74 -1.92 37.59
N THR A 1002 41.52 -1.21 36.78
CA THR A 1002 42.53 -1.77 35.86
C THR A 1002 43.97 -1.36 36.19
N GLU A 1003 44.50 -1.79 37.33
CA GLU A 1003 45.97 -1.86 37.51
C GLU A 1003 46.54 -3.15 36.89
N ASP A 1004 45.78 -4.26 36.91
CA ASP A 1004 46.24 -5.61 36.46
C ASP A 1004 45.47 -6.21 35.26
N SER A 1005 44.53 -5.48 34.62
CA SER A 1005 43.64 -6.06 33.60
C SER A 1005 43.62 -5.26 32.28
N SER A 1006 43.97 -5.95 31.18
CA SER A 1006 43.82 -5.45 29.81
C SER A 1006 42.37 -5.60 29.33
N ASN A 1007 41.57 -4.55 29.57
CA ASN A 1007 40.21 -4.32 29.02
C ASN A 1007 39.09 -5.24 29.58
N PRO A 1008 38.65 -5.03 30.85
CA PRO A 1008 37.55 -5.79 31.47
C PRO A 1008 36.20 -5.52 30.79
N GLN A 1009 35.31 -6.51 30.81
CA GLN A 1009 34.00 -6.44 30.15
C GLN A 1009 32.95 -5.79 31.07
N ILE A 1010 32.03 -5.01 30.48
CA ILE A 1010 30.84 -4.50 31.17
C ILE A 1010 29.63 -5.33 30.75
N TRP A 1011 28.93 -5.93 31.71
CA TRP A 1011 27.65 -6.59 31.51
C TRP A 1011 26.50 -5.72 32.00
N LEU A 1012 25.70 -5.20 31.06
CA LEU A 1012 24.47 -4.47 31.36
C LEU A 1012 23.30 -5.45 31.43
N CYS A 1013 22.81 -5.66 32.65
CA CYS A 1013 21.79 -6.61 33.05
C CYS A 1013 20.45 -5.89 33.26
N LEU A 1014 19.47 -6.16 32.39
CA LEU A 1014 18.18 -5.48 32.35
C LEU A 1014 17.03 -6.49 32.32
N ASP A 1015 15.90 -6.18 32.95
CA ASP A 1015 14.69 -7.02 32.89
C ASP A 1015 13.71 -6.60 31.78
N ASN A 1016 13.70 -5.31 31.42
CA ASN A 1016 12.81 -4.79 30.39
C ASN A 1016 13.34 -5.07 28.98
N THR A 1017 12.71 -6.02 28.30
CA THR A 1017 13.05 -6.40 26.92
C THR A 1017 12.89 -5.24 25.94
N SER A 1018 11.93 -4.33 26.11
CA SER A 1018 11.75 -3.20 25.19
C SER A 1018 12.92 -2.20 25.25
N VAL A 1019 13.57 -2.06 26.41
CA VAL A 1019 14.80 -1.28 26.56
C VAL A 1019 15.99 -2.01 25.91
N ILE A 1020 16.15 -3.32 26.15
CA ILE A 1020 17.19 -4.14 25.50
C ILE A 1020 17.10 -4.04 23.97
N TRP A 1021 15.89 -4.18 23.40
CA TRP A 1021 15.67 -4.02 21.95
C TRP A 1021 15.95 -2.60 21.44
N GLY A 1022 15.74 -1.57 22.28
CA GLY A 1022 16.09 -0.19 21.94
C GLY A 1022 17.59 0.07 21.95
N ILE A 1023 18.36 -0.63 22.80
CA ILE A 1023 19.82 -0.54 22.88
C ILE A 1023 20.48 -1.42 21.80
N ARG A 1024 20.05 -2.67 21.59
CA ARG A 1024 20.55 -3.51 20.48
C ARG A 1024 20.12 -2.99 19.10
N GLY A 1025 18.92 -2.45 19.02
CA GLY A 1025 18.29 -2.04 17.76
C GLY A 1025 18.12 -0.53 17.63
N SER A 1026 17.00 -0.13 17.03
CA SER A 1026 16.70 1.29 16.77
C SER A 1026 16.22 2.01 18.03
N ALA A 1027 16.94 3.08 18.40
CA ALA A 1027 16.61 3.96 19.53
C ALA A 1027 15.12 4.37 19.55
N ALA A 1028 14.47 4.23 20.71
CA ALA A 1028 13.09 4.65 20.87
C ALA A 1028 12.95 6.18 20.70
N ALA A 1029 11.75 6.64 20.36
CA ALA A 1029 11.47 8.07 20.26
C ALA A 1029 11.36 8.75 21.63
N SER A 1030 11.02 8.00 22.69
CA SER A 1030 11.03 8.48 24.08
C SER A 1030 12.38 8.17 24.71
N SER A 1031 12.88 9.05 25.58
CA SER A 1031 14.26 9.03 26.09
C SER A 1031 15.33 8.78 25.01
N ASN A 1032 15.10 9.30 23.79
CA ASN A 1032 15.94 9.01 22.62
C ASN A 1032 17.43 9.33 22.84
N TRP A 1033 17.72 10.38 23.60
CA TRP A 1033 19.07 10.77 23.99
C TRP A 1033 19.80 9.67 24.79
N ALA A 1034 19.10 8.96 25.68
CA ALA A 1034 19.68 7.91 26.50
C ALA A 1034 20.05 6.69 25.64
N TYR A 1035 19.18 6.31 24.70
CA TYR A 1035 19.48 5.26 23.73
C TYR A 1035 20.67 5.61 22.83
N ASN A 1036 20.68 6.82 22.25
CA ASN A 1036 21.80 7.27 21.42
C ASN A 1036 23.12 7.27 22.22
N ARG A 1037 23.07 7.66 23.49
CA ARG A 1037 24.23 7.66 24.40
C ARG A 1037 24.70 6.23 24.72
N CYS A 1038 23.79 5.29 24.96
CA CYS A 1038 24.14 3.86 25.02
C CYS A 1038 24.82 3.42 23.71
N HIS A 1039 24.26 3.76 22.55
CA HIS A 1039 24.84 3.42 21.24
C HIS A 1039 26.22 4.03 20.99
N GLU A 1040 26.58 5.14 21.64
CA GLU A 1040 27.95 5.67 21.65
C GLU A 1040 28.88 4.81 22.50
N LEU A 1041 28.47 4.50 23.74
CA LEU A 1041 29.29 3.72 24.68
C LEU A 1041 29.51 2.28 24.21
N LEU A 1042 28.49 1.63 23.63
CA LEU A 1042 28.60 0.29 23.00
C LEU A 1042 29.57 0.26 21.80
N ARG A 1043 29.90 1.42 21.20
CA ARG A 1043 30.91 1.51 20.12
C ARG A 1043 32.33 1.82 20.64
N GLN A 1044 32.47 2.17 21.92
CA GLN A 1044 33.72 2.63 22.53
C GLN A 1044 34.27 1.63 23.55
N HIS A 1045 33.43 0.76 24.12
CA HIS A 1045 33.77 -0.14 25.21
C HIS A 1045 33.21 -1.55 24.96
N ASN A 1046 33.81 -2.57 25.57
CA ASN A 1046 33.31 -3.95 25.52
C ASN A 1046 32.08 -4.09 26.44
N VAL A 1047 30.88 -3.96 25.87
CA VAL A 1047 29.61 -3.96 26.62
C VAL A 1047 28.70 -5.10 26.14
N GLY A 1048 28.49 -6.10 26.99
CA GLY A 1048 27.50 -7.16 26.81
C GLY A 1048 26.12 -6.78 27.36
N LEU A 1049 25.05 -7.29 26.74
CA LEU A 1049 23.66 -7.07 27.16
C LEU A 1049 23.00 -8.40 27.56
N LYS A 1050 22.75 -8.59 28.85
CA LYS A 1050 22.10 -9.78 29.40
C LYS A 1050 20.69 -9.45 29.90
N TRP A 1051 19.72 -10.32 29.62
CA TRP A 1051 18.40 -10.22 30.22
C TRP A 1051 18.41 -10.84 31.62
N ALA A 1052 17.92 -10.10 32.62
CA ALA A 1052 17.81 -10.53 34.02
C ALA A 1052 16.32 -10.60 34.41
N PRO A 1053 15.75 -11.76 34.78
CA PRO A 1053 14.33 -11.83 35.13
C PRO A 1053 13.97 -11.05 36.41
N GLY A 1054 13.25 -9.93 36.25
CA GLY A 1054 12.79 -9.10 37.38
C GLY A 1054 11.80 -9.80 38.32
N HIS A 1055 11.92 -9.48 39.61
CA HIS A 1055 11.20 -10.05 40.77
C HIS A 1055 11.40 -11.55 41.01
N MET A 1056 12.62 -12.06 40.75
CA MET A 1056 12.99 -13.47 40.90
C MET A 1056 14.15 -13.70 41.90
N GLY A 1057 14.42 -12.73 42.78
CA GLY A 1057 15.44 -12.80 43.81
C GLY A 1057 16.86 -12.79 43.25
N ILE A 1058 17.11 -12.02 42.19
CA ILE A 1058 18.44 -11.75 41.65
C ILE A 1058 18.94 -10.47 42.32
N GLU A 1059 19.91 -10.58 43.21
CA GLU A 1059 20.34 -9.51 44.13
C GLU A 1059 20.45 -8.13 43.46
N GLY A 1060 21.26 -8.01 42.40
CA GLY A 1060 21.45 -6.75 41.69
C GLY A 1060 20.17 -6.17 41.06
N ASN A 1061 19.23 -7.01 40.64
CA ASN A 1061 17.95 -6.54 40.08
C ASN A 1061 16.97 -6.11 41.18
N GLU A 1062 16.88 -6.86 42.29
CA GLU A 1062 16.02 -6.46 43.42
C GLU A 1062 16.54 -5.17 44.07
N GLU A 1063 17.86 -4.97 44.12
CA GLU A 1063 18.48 -3.74 44.63
C GLU A 1063 18.29 -2.55 43.67
N ALA A 1064 18.37 -2.77 42.35
CA ALA A 1064 18.03 -1.74 41.36
C ALA A 1064 16.55 -1.32 41.46
N ASP A 1065 15.62 -2.26 41.61
CA ASP A 1065 14.18 -2.02 41.86
C ASP A 1065 13.97 -1.24 43.17
N ARG A 1066 14.65 -1.62 44.25
CA ARG A 1066 14.61 -0.91 45.54
C ARG A 1066 15.08 0.54 45.41
N LEU A 1067 16.16 0.79 44.65
CA LEU A 1067 16.68 2.13 44.35
C LEU A 1067 15.72 2.93 43.47
N ALA A 1068 15.08 2.31 42.47
CA ALA A 1068 14.07 2.95 41.63
C ALA A 1068 12.81 3.33 42.44
N LYS A 1069 12.37 2.45 43.35
CA LYS A 1069 11.29 2.72 44.31
C LYS A 1069 11.63 3.86 45.27
N ARG A 1070 12.89 3.99 45.70
CA ARG A 1070 13.38 5.14 46.47
C ARG A 1070 13.29 6.44 45.67
N ALA A 1071 13.60 6.41 44.37
CA ALA A 1071 13.52 7.58 43.48
C ALA A 1071 12.10 8.12 43.25
N VAL A 1072 11.05 7.34 43.55
CA VAL A 1072 9.63 7.79 43.48
C VAL A 1072 8.99 8.03 44.86
N SER A 1073 9.82 8.14 45.91
CA SER A 1073 9.38 8.53 47.25
C SER A 1073 9.31 10.06 47.41
N SER A 1074 8.60 10.53 48.44
CA SER A 1074 8.39 11.97 48.71
C SER A 1074 9.66 12.74 49.10
N THR A 1075 10.78 12.05 49.32
CA THR A 1075 12.09 12.63 49.70
C THR A 1075 13.13 12.52 48.58
N ALA A 1076 12.73 12.11 47.37
CA ALA A 1076 13.64 11.99 46.23
C ALA A 1076 14.17 13.36 45.75
N ALA A 1077 15.45 13.39 45.35
CA ALA A 1077 16.04 14.57 44.73
C ALA A 1077 15.36 14.88 43.38
N PRO A 1078 15.08 16.16 43.07
CA PRO A 1078 14.39 16.53 41.84
C PRO A 1078 15.26 16.27 40.60
N ALA A 1079 14.59 15.90 39.52
CA ALA A 1079 15.21 15.72 38.20
C ALA A 1079 15.91 17.01 37.73
N TYR A 1080 17.06 16.89 37.06
CA TYR A 1080 17.82 18.02 36.50
C TYR A 1080 18.21 17.80 35.03
N GLY A 1081 18.55 18.89 34.32
CA GLY A 1081 18.97 18.81 32.92
C GLY A 1081 17.94 18.11 32.01
N LEU A 1082 18.40 17.12 31.22
CA LEU A 1082 17.53 16.36 30.31
C LEU A 1082 16.48 15.50 31.04
N GLU A 1083 16.78 15.05 32.27
CA GLU A 1083 15.89 14.21 33.07
C GLU A 1083 14.68 14.98 33.60
N ALA A 1084 14.81 16.30 33.77
CA ALA A 1084 13.70 17.20 34.10
C ALA A 1084 12.74 17.44 32.93
N THR A 1085 13.16 17.17 31.69
CA THR A 1085 12.35 17.48 30.50
C THR A 1085 11.22 16.47 30.28
N PRO A 1086 10.02 16.90 29.82
CA PRO A 1086 8.96 15.99 29.45
C PRO A 1086 9.38 15.01 28.35
N THR A 1087 8.99 13.74 28.48
CA THR A 1087 9.31 12.71 27.49
C THR A 1087 8.25 12.60 26.40
N VAL A 1088 8.60 11.94 25.30
CA VAL A 1088 7.65 11.70 24.20
C VAL A 1088 6.50 10.79 24.65
N SER A 1089 6.73 9.86 25.58
CA SER A 1089 5.69 8.98 26.14
C SER A 1089 4.72 9.77 27.04
N GLY A 1090 5.22 10.70 27.86
CA GLY A 1090 4.42 11.60 28.69
C GLY A 1090 3.56 12.54 27.86
N VAL A 1091 4.14 13.20 26.86
CA VAL A 1091 3.39 14.07 25.94
C VAL A 1091 2.35 13.29 25.12
N ARG A 1092 2.63 12.04 24.72
CA ARG A 1092 1.62 11.16 24.11
C ARG A 1092 0.48 10.82 25.07
N THR A 1093 0.73 10.78 26.37
CA THR A 1093 -0.32 10.57 27.39
C THR A 1093 -1.20 11.79 27.57
N VAL A 1094 -0.63 13.00 27.62
CA VAL A 1094 -1.41 14.25 27.61
C VAL A 1094 -2.26 14.34 26.32
N ALA A 1095 -1.69 14.01 25.16
CA ALA A 1095 -2.44 13.92 23.90
C ALA A 1095 -3.59 12.89 23.95
N LYS A 1096 -3.40 11.74 24.60
CA LYS A 1096 -4.44 10.72 24.83
C LYS A 1096 -5.54 11.25 25.77
N GLN A 1097 -5.18 11.94 26.85
CA GLN A 1097 -6.12 12.56 27.79
C GLN A 1097 -6.96 13.65 27.11
N LEU A 1098 -6.35 14.57 26.36
CA LEU A 1098 -7.05 15.59 25.56
C LEU A 1098 -8.01 14.96 24.54
N SER A 1099 -7.62 13.85 23.92
CA SER A 1099 -8.48 13.10 22.99
C SER A 1099 -9.67 12.45 23.71
N GLN A 1100 -9.46 11.92 24.92
CA GLN A 1100 -10.53 11.41 25.78
C GLN A 1100 -11.45 12.52 26.29
N GLU A 1101 -10.93 13.70 26.63
CA GLU A 1101 -11.74 14.87 26.99
C GLU A 1101 -12.60 15.35 25.82
N ALA A 1102 -12.03 15.46 24.60
CA ALA A 1102 -12.80 15.81 23.41
C ALA A 1102 -13.97 14.83 23.14
N ARG A 1103 -13.76 13.53 23.39
CA ARG A 1103 -14.82 12.51 23.36
C ARG A 1103 -15.87 12.73 24.45
N ARG A 1104 -15.46 12.90 25.71
CA ARG A 1104 -16.36 13.15 26.86
C ARG A 1104 -17.21 14.42 26.66
N LYS A 1105 -16.59 15.51 26.23
CA LYS A 1105 -17.23 16.82 25.98
C LYS A 1105 -18.21 16.79 24.81
N TRP A 1106 -17.91 16.03 23.74
CA TRP A 1106 -18.90 15.79 22.69
C TRP A 1106 -20.04 14.90 23.21
N TRP A 1107 -19.73 13.86 23.98
CA TRP A 1107 -20.71 12.90 24.47
C TRP A 1107 -21.69 13.49 25.47
N SER A 1108 -21.25 14.30 26.45
CA SER A 1108 -22.15 14.93 27.42
C SER A 1108 -23.22 15.79 26.73
N GLY A 1109 -22.81 16.65 25.78
CA GLY A 1109 -23.73 17.46 24.96
C GLY A 1109 -24.53 16.68 23.91
N ALA A 1110 -24.24 15.40 23.69
CA ALA A 1110 -24.97 14.52 22.77
C ALA A 1110 -25.95 13.59 23.50
N CYS A 1111 -25.54 13.02 24.64
CA CYS A 1111 -26.30 12.10 25.47
C CYS A 1111 -27.52 12.76 26.12
N GLY A 1112 -27.42 14.04 26.51
CA GLY A 1112 -28.56 14.81 27.02
C GLY A 1112 -29.73 15.00 26.04
N ARG A 1113 -29.53 14.66 24.75
CA ARG A 1113 -30.58 14.69 23.70
C ARG A 1113 -31.11 13.28 23.35
N LEU A 1114 -30.76 12.27 24.13
CA LEU A 1114 -31.26 10.89 23.98
C LEU A 1114 -32.43 10.63 24.93
N SER A 1115 -33.29 9.69 24.54
CA SER A 1115 -34.47 9.31 25.33
C SER A 1115 -34.08 8.69 26.67
N ASP A 1116 -34.94 8.85 27.69
CA ASP A 1116 -34.76 8.23 29.00
C ASP A 1116 -34.66 6.72 28.93
N TRP A 1117 -35.30 6.10 27.94
CA TRP A 1117 -35.12 4.69 27.63
C TRP A 1117 -33.66 4.34 27.29
N TYR A 1118 -33.05 5.03 26.33
CA TYR A 1118 -31.65 4.79 25.96
C TYR A 1118 -30.70 5.10 27.12
N ARG A 1119 -31.01 6.15 27.91
CA ARG A 1119 -30.24 6.49 29.12
C ARG A 1119 -30.38 5.40 30.19
N GLY A 1120 -31.58 4.88 30.42
CA GLY A 1120 -31.89 3.85 31.42
C GLY A 1120 -31.30 2.47 31.13
N TRP A 1121 -30.91 2.18 29.88
CA TRP A 1121 -30.09 1.00 29.54
C TRP A 1121 -28.65 1.07 30.12
N SER A 1122 -28.27 2.13 30.86
CA SER A 1122 -26.99 2.22 31.57
C SER A 1122 -26.95 1.51 32.93
N PHE A 1123 -28.09 1.27 33.59
CA PHE A 1123 -28.09 0.83 35.00
C PHE A 1123 -27.54 -0.59 35.22
N SER A 1124 -27.46 -1.42 34.17
CA SER A 1124 -26.94 -2.79 34.24
C SER A 1124 -25.50 -2.95 33.69
N ARG A 1125 -24.93 -1.94 33.03
CA ARG A 1125 -23.52 -1.88 32.58
C ARG A 1125 -23.08 -0.43 32.33
N PRO A 1126 -21.80 -0.06 32.56
CA PRO A 1126 -21.24 1.26 32.17
C PRO A 1126 -21.16 1.51 30.64
N THR A 1127 -21.93 0.77 29.84
CA THR A 1127 -21.93 0.75 28.37
C THR A 1127 -22.42 2.02 27.67
N VAL A 1128 -22.94 3.02 28.39
CA VAL A 1128 -23.35 4.30 27.80
C VAL A 1128 -22.14 5.24 27.58
N GLU A 1129 -20.93 4.84 27.94
CA GLU A 1129 -19.73 5.53 27.48
C GLU A 1129 -19.56 5.49 25.95
N TYR A 1130 -19.30 6.66 25.37
CA TYR A 1130 -18.95 6.80 23.96
C TYR A 1130 -17.45 6.52 23.76
N GLN A 1131 -17.15 5.35 23.20
CA GLN A 1131 -15.79 4.91 22.91
C GLN A 1131 -15.59 4.67 21.40
N VAL A 1132 -14.48 5.16 20.84
CA VAL A 1132 -14.12 5.00 19.42
C VAL A 1132 -13.41 3.67 19.19
N LYS A 1133 -14.00 2.57 19.66
CA LYS A 1133 -13.53 1.18 19.50
C LYS A 1133 -14.70 0.31 19.04
N ALA A 1134 -14.44 -0.84 18.40
CA ALA A 1134 -15.52 -1.73 17.97
C ALA A 1134 -16.33 -2.21 19.19
N PRO A 1135 -17.65 -1.93 19.26
CA PRO A 1135 -18.50 -2.51 20.29
C PRO A 1135 -18.65 -4.02 20.03
N PRO A 1136 -18.65 -4.87 21.08
CA PRO A 1136 -18.78 -6.32 20.93
C PRO A 1136 -20.07 -6.73 20.20
N GLU A 1137 -21.11 -5.89 20.22
CA GLU A 1137 -22.34 -6.12 19.49
C GLU A 1137 -22.16 -6.24 17.96
N LEU A 1138 -21.10 -5.70 17.39
CA LEU A 1138 -20.88 -5.70 15.92
C LEU A 1138 -20.48 -7.05 15.34
N THR A 1139 -20.20 -8.05 16.18
CA THR A 1139 -19.95 -9.45 15.76
C THR A 1139 -21.25 -10.22 15.49
N MET A 1140 -22.40 -9.73 15.99
CA MET A 1140 -23.70 -10.39 15.78
C MET A 1140 -24.08 -10.47 14.29
N PRO A 1141 -24.84 -11.52 13.89
CA PRO A 1141 -25.56 -11.52 12.62
C PRO A 1141 -26.37 -10.24 12.42
N ARG A 1142 -26.35 -9.67 11.22
CA ARG A 1142 -26.92 -8.33 10.95
C ARG A 1142 -28.41 -8.21 11.34
N HIS A 1143 -29.18 -9.29 11.19
CA HIS A 1143 -30.58 -9.33 11.57
C HIS A 1143 -30.80 -9.27 13.09
N ALA A 1144 -29.92 -9.89 13.89
CA ALA A 1144 -29.96 -9.83 15.35
C ALA A 1144 -29.47 -8.46 15.84
N LEU A 1145 -28.36 -7.96 15.28
CA LEU A 1145 -27.86 -6.61 15.52
C LEU A 1145 -28.93 -5.54 15.21
N HIS A 1146 -29.69 -5.68 14.13
CA HIS A 1146 -30.82 -4.79 13.82
C HIS A 1146 -31.84 -4.72 14.95
N ARG A 1147 -32.23 -5.87 15.50
CA ARG A 1147 -33.19 -5.95 16.61
C ARG A 1147 -32.60 -5.39 17.90
N TRP A 1148 -31.35 -5.73 18.24
CA TRP A 1148 -30.64 -5.17 19.40
C TRP A 1148 -30.57 -3.64 19.36
N LEU A 1149 -30.18 -3.07 18.22
CA LEU A 1149 -30.08 -1.61 18.05
C LEU A 1149 -31.46 -0.93 18.09
N ALA A 1150 -32.49 -1.55 17.50
CA ALA A 1150 -33.86 -1.06 17.60
C ALA A 1150 -34.37 -1.09 19.05
N LEU A 1151 -34.13 -2.17 19.80
CA LEU A 1151 -34.47 -2.30 21.21
C LEU A 1151 -33.80 -1.20 22.05
N ARG A 1152 -32.47 -1.09 22.00
CA ARG A 1152 -31.72 -0.11 22.80
C ARG A 1152 -32.09 1.33 22.47
N SER A 1153 -32.26 1.67 21.18
CA SER A 1153 -32.65 3.02 20.77
C SER A 1153 -34.14 3.34 20.91
N SER A 1154 -34.99 2.32 21.12
CA SER A 1154 -36.45 2.39 20.90
C SER A 1154 -36.85 2.81 19.46
N HIS A 1155 -35.90 2.98 18.53
CA HIS A 1155 -36.16 3.39 17.15
C HIS A 1155 -36.25 2.18 16.23
N GLY A 1156 -37.47 1.66 16.04
CA GLY A 1156 -37.75 0.59 15.10
C GLY A 1156 -39.23 0.27 14.92
N ASP A 1157 -39.53 -0.99 14.63
CA ASP A 1157 -40.89 -1.54 14.42
C ASP A 1157 -41.69 -1.58 15.74
N PHE A 1158 -42.07 -0.40 16.23
CA PHE A 1158 -42.83 -0.18 17.46
C PHE A 1158 -44.01 0.75 17.21
N SER A 1159 -45.11 0.54 17.93
CA SER A 1159 -46.39 1.23 17.72
C SER A 1159 -46.24 2.76 17.72
N TRP A 1160 -45.50 3.28 18.69
CA TRP A 1160 -45.29 4.72 18.86
C TRP A 1160 -44.48 5.32 17.71
N TYR A 1161 -43.49 4.59 17.18
CA TYR A 1161 -42.66 5.04 16.06
C TYR A 1161 -43.51 5.14 14.79
N HIS A 1162 -44.33 4.12 14.51
CA HIS A 1162 -45.22 4.12 13.35
C HIS A 1162 -46.33 5.18 13.44
N ARG A 1163 -46.88 5.44 14.64
CA ARG A 1163 -47.80 6.57 14.88
C ARG A 1163 -47.11 7.93 14.64
N ARG A 1164 -45.90 8.14 15.18
CA ARG A 1164 -45.13 9.39 15.04
C ARG A 1164 -44.79 9.74 13.59
N PHE A 1165 -44.59 8.73 12.74
CA PHE A 1165 -44.24 8.91 11.32
C PHE A 1165 -45.38 8.55 10.35
N GLN A 1166 -46.61 8.36 10.85
CA GLN A 1166 -47.82 8.12 10.07
C GLN A 1166 -47.71 7.00 9.01
N HIS A 1167 -47.07 5.89 9.38
CA HIS A 1167 -46.92 4.74 8.47
C HIS A 1167 -48.21 3.91 8.39
N ALA A 1168 -48.96 4.04 7.29
CA ALA A 1168 -50.27 3.41 7.08
C ALA A 1168 -50.22 1.86 6.91
N ASP A 1169 -49.10 1.31 6.43
CA ASP A 1169 -48.92 -0.13 6.15
C ASP A 1169 -48.44 -0.96 7.36
N ALA A 1170 -48.26 -0.32 8.51
CA ALA A 1170 -47.53 -0.89 9.63
C ALA A 1170 -48.42 -1.55 10.69
N ARG A 1171 -48.20 -2.86 10.92
CA ARG A 1171 -48.88 -3.59 12.00
C ARG A 1171 -48.42 -3.08 13.37
N LEU A 1172 -49.27 -2.31 14.05
CA LEU A 1172 -48.96 -1.71 15.37
C LEU A 1172 -48.97 -2.72 16.53
N THR A 1173 -49.73 -3.82 16.43
CA THR A 1173 -49.90 -4.80 17.50
C THR A 1173 -49.26 -6.16 17.19
N CYS A 1174 -48.84 -6.86 18.23
CA CYS A 1174 -48.38 -8.24 18.19
C CYS A 1174 -49.58 -9.22 18.06
N VAL A 1175 -49.31 -10.48 17.70
CA VAL A 1175 -50.34 -11.54 17.67
C VAL A 1175 -50.97 -11.81 19.05
N CYS A 1176 -50.33 -11.41 20.16
CA CYS A 1176 -50.95 -11.43 21.49
C CYS A 1176 -51.78 -10.18 21.85
N GLY A 1177 -52.22 -9.40 20.86
CA GLY A 1177 -53.09 -8.21 21.02
C GLY A 1177 -52.39 -6.95 21.55
N HIS A 1178 -51.22 -7.08 22.17
CA HIS A 1178 -50.50 -5.95 22.77
C HIS A 1178 -49.82 -5.04 21.72
N ASN A 1179 -49.71 -3.75 22.02
CA ASN A 1179 -48.91 -2.79 21.26
C ASN A 1179 -47.45 -3.25 21.20
N LYS A 1180 -46.81 -3.18 20.01
CA LYS A 1180 -45.37 -3.39 19.86
C LYS A 1180 -44.59 -2.32 20.64
N SER A 1181 -43.80 -2.75 21.62
CA SER A 1181 -42.84 -1.94 22.38
C SER A 1181 -41.50 -2.67 22.52
N PRO A 1182 -40.41 -2.00 22.95
CA PRO A 1182 -39.11 -2.64 23.10
C PRO A 1182 -39.10 -3.83 24.08
N GLU A 1183 -39.61 -3.64 25.29
CA GLU A 1183 -39.73 -4.71 26.31
C GLU A 1183 -40.64 -5.88 25.89
N HIS A 1184 -41.43 -5.73 24.82
CA HIS A 1184 -42.40 -6.74 24.40
C HIS A 1184 -41.76 -8.08 23.97
N LEU A 1185 -40.48 -8.10 23.57
CA LEU A 1185 -39.75 -9.35 23.28
C LEU A 1185 -39.80 -10.34 24.47
N VAL A 1186 -39.75 -9.84 25.71
CA VAL A 1186 -39.69 -10.67 26.93
C VAL A 1186 -40.98 -10.61 27.76
N LEU A 1187 -41.84 -9.60 27.53
CA LEU A 1187 -43.18 -9.54 28.13
C LEU A 1187 -44.26 -10.27 27.31
N CYS A 1188 -43.99 -10.68 26.06
CA CYS A 1188 -44.99 -11.38 25.26
C CYS A 1188 -45.25 -12.81 25.76
N ARG A 1189 -46.52 -13.17 25.97
CA ARG A 1189 -46.97 -14.52 26.35
C ARG A 1189 -46.40 -15.65 25.48
N HIS A 1190 -46.17 -15.40 24.18
CA HIS A 1190 -45.61 -16.41 23.28
C HIS A 1190 -44.11 -16.62 23.51
N SER A 1191 -43.36 -15.55 23.82
CA SER A 1191 -41.95 -15.63 24.20
C SER A 1191 -41.76 -16.32 25.55
N GLN A 1192 -42.61 -16.01 26.53
CA GLN A 1192 -42.60 -16.62 27.86
C GLN A 1192 -42.93 -18.12 27.89
N ARG A 1193 -43.52 -18.69 26.82
CA ARG A 1193 -43.64 -20.16 26.69
C ARG A 1193 -42.28 -20.83 26.60
N HIS A 1194 -41.29 -20.15 26.02
CA HIS A 1194 -39.91 -20.64 25.87
C HIS A 1194 -39.00 -20.26 27.05
N PHE A 1195 -39.55 -19.72 28.16
CA PHE A 1195 -38.78 -19.19 29.30
C PHE A 1195 -37.76 -20.16 29.89
N LEU A 1196 -38.02 -21.48 29.84
CA LEU A 1196 -37.09 -22.50 30.32
C LEU A 1196 -35.79 -22.56 29.50
N HIS A 1197 -35.83 -22.16 28.22
CA HIS A 1197 -34.72 -22.16 27.27
C HIS A 1197 -34.12 -20.75 27.06
N TRP A 1198 -34.43 -19.81 27.94
CA TRP A 1198 -33.86 -18.47 27.84
C TRP A 1198 -32.41 -18.46 28.37
N PRO A 1199 -31.46 -17.86 27.64
CA PRO A 1199 -30.10 -17.71 28.13
C PRO A 1199 -30.07 -16.72 29.31
N LYS A 1200 -29.25 -17.03 30.33
CA LYS A 1200 -29.21 -16.32 31.63
C LYS A 1200 -30.60 -16.09 32.24
N ARG A 1201 -31.47 -17.10 32.15
CA ARG A 1201 -32.85 -17.08 32.66
C ARG A 1201 -32.91 -16.51 34.09
N PRO A 1202 -33.69 -15.45 34.34
CA PRO A 1202 -33.89 -14.92 35.70
C PRO A 1202 -34.72 -15.91 36.54
N ALA A 1203 -34.66 -15.79 37.87
CA ALA A 1203 -35.41 -16.66 38.78
C ALA A 1203 -36.94 -16.59 38.58
N ALA A 1204 -37.46 -15.39 38.28
CA ALA A 1204 -38.87 -15.15 37.98
C ALA A 1204 -39.04 -14.58 36.56
N ARG A 1205 -40.19 -14.84 35.93
CA ARG A 1205 -40.51 -14.28 34.60
C ARG A 1205 -40.59 -12.75 34.66
N PRO A 1206 -39.98 -12.02 33.70
CA PRO A 1206 -40.22 -10.59 33.55
C PRO A 1206 -41.71 -10.32 33.32
N HIS A 1207 -42.31 -9.53 34.19
CA HIS A 1207 -43.75 -9.23 34.20
C HIS A 1207 -44.03 -7.72 34.07
N ASN A 1208 -42.99 -6.88 34.14
CA ASN A 1208 -43.10 -5.43 34.00
C ASN A 1208 -41.89 -4.86 33.24
N ARG A 1209 -41.92 -3.57 32.92
CA ARG A 1209 -40.86 -2.91 32.14
C ARG A 1209 -39.50 -2.93 32.84
N ALA A 1210 -39.45 -2.81 34.18
CA ALA A 1210 -38.21 -2.79 34.94
C ALA A 1210 -37.49 -4.16 34.89
N THR A 1211 -38.22 -5.24 35.20
CA THR A 1211 -37.72 -6.62 35.12
C THR A 1211 -37.33 -7.01 33.69
N ALA A 1212 -38.06 -6.54 32.68
CA ALA A 1212 -37.72 -6.74 31.27
C ALA A 1212 -36.41 -6.05 30.86
N VAL A 1213 -36.20 -4.78 31.27
CA VAL A 1213 -34.95 -4.04 30.99
C VAL A 1213 -33.77 -4.63 31.74
N ALA A 1214 -33.96 -5.04 33.00
CA ALA A 1214 -32.91 -5.68 33.80
C ALA A 1214 -32.43 -6.99 33.14
N TYR A 1215 -33.36 -7.84 32.67
CA TYR A 1215 -33.01 -9.05 31.95
C TYR A 1215 -32.35 -8.76 30.59
N LEU A 1216 -32.95 -7.92 29.74
CA LEU A 1216 -32.35 -7.58 28.42
C LEU A 1216 -30.96 -6.95 28.54
N GLY A 1217 -30.69 -6.22 29.62
CA GLY A 1217 -29.38 -5.62 29.91
C GLY A 1217 -28.31 -6.59 30.42
N SER A 1218 -28.68 -7.76 30.96
CA SER A 1218 -27.70 -8.77 31.43
C SER A 1218 -27.08 -9.56 30.27
N LEU A 1219 -27.79 -9.66 29.15
CA LEU A 1219 -27.44 -10.45 27.96
C LEU A 1219 -26.15 -9.98 27.28
N THR A 1220 -25.28 -10.93 26.91
CA THR A 1220 -24.21 -10.72 25.94
C THR A 1220 -24.77 -10.70 24.50
N PRO A 1221 -23.97 -10.30 23.50
CA PRO A 1221 -24.38 -10.43 22.10
C PRO A 1221 -24.74 -11.88 21.70
N THR A 1222 -24.07 -12.89 22.25
CA THR A 1222 -24.36 -14.32 22.02
C THR A 1222 -25.68 -14.71 22.67
N ASP A 1223 -25.85 -14.40 23.97
CA ASP A 1223 -27.09 -14.66 24.71
C ASP A 1223 -28.31 -14.02 23.99
N PHE A 1224 -28.14 -12.85 23.36
CA PHE A 1224 -29.24 -12.23 22.63
C PHE A 1224 -29.61 -12.95 21.32
N VAL A 1225 -28.63 -13.50 20.59
CA VAL A 1225 -28.88 -14.33 19.41
C VAL A 1225 -29.62 -15.60 19.82
N GLU A 1226 -29.14 -16.30 20.86
CA GLU A 1226 -29.79 -17.48 21.43
C GLU A 1226 -31.24 -17.20 21.88
N LEU A 1227 -31.50 -16.05 22.52
CA LEU A 1227 -32.86 -15.63 22.89
C LEU A 1227 -33.76 -15.41 21.67
N LEU A 1228 -33.24 -14.84 20.58
CA LEU A 1228 -34.02 -14.67 19.35
C LEU A 1228 -34.32 -16.02 18.68
N ASP A 1229 -33.35 -16.94 18.69
CA ASP A 1229 -33.47 -18.25 18.07
C ASP A 1229 -34.39 -19.19 18.86
N CYS A 1230 -34.33 -19.20 20.18
CA CYS A 1230 -35.22 -20.04 21.01
C CYS A 1230 -36.66 -19.52 21.08
N THR A 1231 -36.87 -18.20 20.99
CA THR A 1231 -38.22 -17.60 21.03
C THR A 1231 -38.87 -17.46 19.66
N GLN A 1232 -38.09 -17.41 18.57
CA GLN A 1232 -38.55 -17.09 17.21
C GLN A 1232 -39.46 -15.84 17.15
N PHE A 1233 -39.24 -14.88 18.06
CA PHE A 1233 -40.23 -13.83 18.35
C PHE A 1233 -40.50 -12.93 17.15
N TYR A 1234 -39.44 -12.41 16.52
CA TYR A 1234 -39.55 -11.48 15.38
C TYR A 1234 -39.73 -12.18 14.02
N THR A 1235 -39.70 -13.51 13.98
CA THR A 1235 -39.89 -14.34 12.78
C THR A 1235 -41.29 -14.93 12.73
N ARG A 1236 -41.84 -15.42 13.85
CA ARG A 1236 -43.15 -16.08 13.92
C ARG A 1236 -44.28 -15.24 14.55
N TYR A 1237 -44.02 -14.48 15.61
CA TYR A 1237 -45.10 -13.87 16.43
C TYR A 1237 -45.27 -12.35 16.27
N CYS A 1238 -44.16 -11.62 16.17
CA CYS A 1238 -44.12 -10.16 16.12
C CYS A 1238 -43.50 -9.69 14.79
N THR A 1239 -44.19 -10.02 13.70
CA THR A 1239 -43.77 -9.69 12.32
C THR A 1239 -44.12 -8.25 11.95
N ARG A 1240 -43.45 -7.72 10.92
CA ARG A 1240 -43.73 -6.38 10.37
C ARG A 1240 -45.01 -6.35 9.51
N HIS A 1241 -45.28 -7.42 8.77
CA HIS A 1241 -46.42 -7.57 7.85
C HIS A 1241 -47.19 -8.88 8.13
N GLY A 1242 -48.43 -8.98 7.62
CA GLY A 1242 -49.30 -10.15 7.79
C GLY A 1242 -48.82 -11.39 7.04
N SER A 1243 -49.31 -12.56 7.45
CA SER A 1243 -48.84 -13.90 7.06
C SER A 1243 -49.33 -14.41 5.70
N GLY A 1244 -49.64 -13.53 4.74
CA GLY A 1244 -50.28 -13.90 3.47
C GLY A 1244 -49.78 -13.17 2.21
N GLY A 1245 -48.75 -12.32 2.30
CA GLY A 1245 -48.13 -11.69 1.13
C GLY A 1245 -46.77 -12.32 0.82
N PRO A 1246 -46.36 -12.46 -0.47
CA PRO A 1246 -44.98 -12.81 -0.79
C PRO A 1246 -44.03 -11.79 -0.15
N LEU A 1247 -42.84 -12.24 0.24
CA LEU A 1247 -41.76 -11.43 0.82
C LEU A 1247 -41.16 -10.44 -0.21
N ARG A 1248 -41.99 -9.53 -0.74
CA ARG A 1248 -41.51 -8.33 -1.40
C ARG A 1248 -40.86 -7.47 -0.32
N GLU A 1249 -39.53 -7.45 -0.30
CA GLU A 1249 -38.78 -6.44 0.44
C GLU A 1249 -39.41 -5.08 0.12
N PRO A 1250 -39.69 -4.21 1.11
CA PRO A 1250 -39.91 -2.82 0.78
C PRO A 1250 -38.64 -2.33 0.11
N HIS A 1251 -38.74 -2.03 -1.19
CA HIS A 1251 -37.82 -1.10 -1.82
C HIS A 1251 -37.83 0.15 -0.93
N TYR A 1252 -36.75 0.32 -0.17
CA TYR A 1252 -36.44 1.60 0.48
C TYR A 1252 -36.09 2.58 -0.63
N SER A 1253 -37.10 3.00 -1.39
CA SER A 1253 -36.99 3.89 -2.54
C SER A 1253 -36.27 5.16 -2.10
N PRO A 1254 -35.04 5.40 -2.55
CA PRO A 1254 -34.27 6.56 -2.15
C PRO A 1254 -34.70 7.71 -3.04
N THR A 1255 -35.80 8.38 -2.70
CA THR A 1255 -36.20 9.64 -3.35
C THR A 1255 -35.18 10.74 -3.03
N MET A 1256 -34.14 10.81 -3.85
CA MET A 1256 -33.62 12.06 -4.42
C MET A 1256 -32.73 11.76 -5.62
N ASN A 1257 -32.87 12.59 -6.65
CA ASN A 1257 -32.30 12.42 -7.99
C ASN A 1257 -30.78 12.22 -8.00
N GLY A 1258 -30.33 11.29 -8.85
CA GLY A 1258 -28.92 11.01 -9.10
C GLY A 1258 -28.70 9.55 -9.47
N HIS A 1259 -28.58 9.27 -10.78
CA HIS A 1259 -28.29 7.92 -11.30
C HIS A 1259 -27.11 7.28 -10.58
N THR A 1260 -27.34 6.15 -9.90
CA THR A 1260 -26.35 5.52 -9.02
C THR A 1260 -25.33 4.68 -9.81
N SER A 1261 -24.05 4.82 -9.46
CA SER A 1261 -22.92 4.16 -10.12
C SER A 1261 -22.94 2.63 -10.00
N GLY A 1262 -23.49 2.07 -8.92
CA GLY A 1262 -23.54 0.62 -8.70
C GLY A 1262 -24.41 -0.13 -9.73
N GLN A 1263 -25.57 0.43 -10.11
CA GLN A 1263 -26.39 -0.16 -11.19
C GLN A 1263 -25.76 0.05 -12.57
N LYS A 1264 -25.01 1.15 -12.77
CA LYS A 1264 -24.19 1.35 -13.97
C LYS A 1264 -23.10 0.27 -14.12
N TRP A 1265 -22.56 -0.26 -13.02
CA TRP A 1265 -21.47 -1.26 -13.08
C TRP A 1265 -21.96 -2.64 -13.56
N MET A 1266 -23.12 -3.10 -13.07
CA MET A 1266 -23.75 -4.31 -13.62
C MET A 1266 -24.10 -4.11 -15.10
N ARG A 1267 -24.70 -2.97 -15.45
CA ARG A 1267 -25.08 -2.61 -16.84
C ARG A 1267 -23.91 -2.33 -17.78
N SER A 1268 -22.74 -1.90 -17.31
CA SER A 1268 -21.57 -1.72 -18.20
C SER A 1268 -20.98 -3.06 -18.60
N SER A 1269 -20.96 -4.04 -17.68
CA SER A 1269 -20.60 -5.43 -18.02
C SER A 1269 -21.57 -6.11 -19.00
N GLU A 1270 -22.78 -5.57 -19.17
CA GLU A 1270 -23.77 -6.03 -20.16
C GLU A 1270 -23.54 -5.40 -21.55
N LYS A 1271 -22.87 -4.26 -21.66
CA LYS A 1271 -22.51 -3.66 -22.97
C LYS A 1271 -21.24 -4.27 -23.57
N SER A 1272 -20.24 -4.58 -22.74
CA SER A 1272 -18.95 -5.12 -23.20
C SER A 1272 -19.02 -6.51 -23.85
N PHE A 1273 -20.11 -7.25 -23.64
CA PHE A 1273 -20.34 -8.60 -24.17
C PHE A 1273 -21.47 -8.65 -25.23
N ALA A 1274 -21.97 -7.50 -25.66
CA ALA A 1274 -23.00 -7.39 -26.71
C ALA A 1274 -22.42 -6.82 -28.03
N MET A 1275 -21.10 -6.65 -28.08
CA MET A 1275 -20.31 -6.18 -29.24
C MET A 1275 -19.09 -7.09 -29.48
N SER A 1276 -19.18 -8.35 -29.03
CA SER A 1276 -18.26 -9.46 -29.23
C SER A 1276 -19.08 -10.73 -29.38
#